data_AF-A0ABD3M1J2-F1
#
_entry.id   AF-A0ABD3M1J2-F1
#
_cell.length_a   1.000
_cell.length_b   1.000
_cell.length_c   1.000
_cell.angle_alpha   90.00
_cell.angle_beta   90.00
_cell.angle_gamma   90.00
#
_symmetry.space_group_name_H-M   'P 1'
#
loop_
_entity.id
_entity.type
_entity.pdbx_description
1 polymer ?
#
loop_
_entity_poly.entity_id
_entity_poly.type
_entity_poly.pdbx_seq_one_letter_code
_entity_poly.pdbx_strand_id
1 'polypeptide(L)'
;MSMMSPITSQLIESRLRSALWGMFSGDALAAPTHWYYGGFPQIQSDYGRGGIKGYTPPVTNLPGSILNKSDPNGGGRLSSGSIGGKSITIIGDVINHGKLEYWNPNKSIHYHATLQAGENTLEMQLARVLMKSIVANNGMFNEDHFRKAYVKFMTTEGSHNDTYGSTCHRMFFANMIFHKKDPKDCPDNDGHNVDAIDGLVLPSITALAETARRLSNVEDNDSFELSEECRRSIQQATARTATVTRSSNLLEKVSEIWANLISAALILPTNTDRGDHDMEQPLNEVARQLGIRNPIPNDKDRMSACYLAQSLPPTLDMLRKYTRASYLNSETEGIWKALINNANIGARCVDSNKWFCNAVGAGGGGSHLVHHLVRSRSSQVQLHPESPLGDTVLECYNCASKNCFVLGFVPANASSVVVLLCRVCVETVPALKDMDWELSQWHPLVQDRKFLPWLVKVPSDKLQIRAREISQDQINKLEELWKTESDATFADLDRPDAIDETELSPTLLHYEDGYHYQNVLAPLVKMEADYDKQMKESLAEESISVRWEKSLTGRNVATFTFSGRHSAELSRVVVGDELRIKLGTGAEFLHGSPWEGVGYIKNIIDGEVELELKPSVAAGGHKGGGGARRNGKKGGGGGDGNAKARQKVPEQITDDYVVSFIWKSTSFDRMQNALKTFAIDDTSVTGYIYHKLLGHPVEEQLIANPKLPDSDDFTAPGLPPLNESQVQAVAAVLQRPMSKTVTCATLVYHLTRQNMGQVLVTAPSNVAVDQLTEKIAATGLRVVRLASKTREATSSSVDHLCLHIMTPLAAGDEFNKLQCLKNEVGELTERDQKKYMALRNRTEREILQAADVICCTCVGAGDPRLKNFRFRQVVIDEATQAIEAEALIPLSMGAKQIVFVAAAKAGLTQSMFERLVLIGIRPIRLQVQYRMHPILSEFPSNMFYEGSLQNGVTESDRQLRHMPGYTGKDEFPWPIKSKPMFFWSIAGMEEISASGTSYLNRTEASYVEKIVTHLLKMGVEPSQIGCITPYDGQKKYVQEHMRRSGPLAASVYEAIEVNSVDAFQGREKEIILVSCVRSSETQGIGFLSDPRRLNVALTRARLGLVLLGNPRVLSKNPLWAALLLHFKEHETLVEGPLNNLQQSFMTFARPRRNISSDQRYAFTALARGGWDGRWEDRGQRYRNAPGFENGGGGRHGRRKGRQSDSRFDPCYDYTYNDAGGAGVPLPSFAPLPDYAHGDEGSVGGSVYTNGSQWSRGGGYYSNDMRSQADSASVTSSRY
;
A
#
# COMPACT_ATOMS: atom_id res chain seq x y z
N MET A 1 -3.84 -47.16 -9.11
CA MET A 1 -3.09 -47.23 -7.83
C MET A 1 -1.68 -46.74 -8.12
N SER A 2 -1.08 -45.90 -7.27
CA SER A 2 0.38 -45.66 -7.31
C SER A 2 1.06 -46.89 -6.73
N MET A 3 2.23 -47.27 -7.26
CA MET A 3 3.05 -48.33 -6.67
C MET A 3 3.94 -47.70 -5.60
N MET A 4 3.76 -48.08 -4.34
CA MET A 4 4.70 -47.70 -3.28
C MET A 4 6.01 -48.46 -3.51
N SER A 5 7.15 -47.79 -3.40
CA SER A 5 8.44 -48.46 -3.48
C SER A 5 8.60 -49.44 -2.31
N PRO A 6 9.14 -50.64 -2.52
CA PRO A 6 9.71 -51.41 -1.42
C PRO A 6 10.80 -50.55 -0.74
N ILE A 7 10.93 -50.73 0.57
CA ILE A 7 12.01 -50.12 1.34
C ILE A 7 13.28 -50.94 1.09
N THR A 8 14.43 -50.27 1.08
CA THR A 8 15.73 -50.93 0.84
C THR A 8 16.70 -50.56 1.95
N SER A 9 17.69 -51.43 2.18
CA SER A 9 18.80 -51.16 3.11
C SER A 9 19.50 -49.82 2.79
N GLN A 10 19.67 -49.49 1.50
CA GLN A 10 20.22 -48.21 1.04
C GLN A 10 19.36 -46.99 1.43
N LEU A 11 18.03 -47.09 1.34
CA LEU A 11 17.12 -46.02 1.77
C LEU A 11 17.18 -45.79 3.29
N ILE A 12 17.26 -46.88 4.07
CA ILE A 12 17.42 -46.84 5.53
C ILE A 12 18.76 -46.18 5.89
N GLU A 13 19.86 -46.58 5.24
CA GLU A 13 21.19 -45.97 5.45
C GLU A 13 21.19 -44.47 5.13
N SER A 14 20.55 -44.08 4.01
CA SER A 14 20.42 -42.67 3.62
C SER A 14 19.66 -41.87 4.69
N ARG A 15 18.52 -42.38 5.18
CA ARG A 15 17.72 -41.73 6.24
C ARG A 15 18.51 -41.58 7.54
N LEU A 16 19.26 -42.61 7.96
CA LEU A 16 20.12 -42.57 9.15
C LEU A 16 21.22 -41.51 9.02
N ARG A 17 21.88 -41.43 7.87
CA ARG A 17 22.91 -40.40 7.60
C ARG A 17 22.30 -39.00 7.64
N SER A 18 21.15 -38.78 6.99
CA SER A 18 20.45 -37.48 6.99
C SER A 18 19.97 -37.06 8.38
N ALA A 19 19.46 -37.99 9.19
CA ALA A 19 19.04 -37.70 10.57
C ALA A 19 20.21 -37.22 11.44
N LEU A 20 21.35 -37.93 11.38
CA LEU A 20 22.56 -37.57 12.13
C LEU A 20 23.11 -36.20 11.70
N TRP A 21 23.27 -35.96 10.39
CA TRP A 21 23.69 -34.65 9.88
C TRP A 21 22.74 -33.52 10.30
N GLY A 22 21.43 -33.76 10.21
CA GLY A 22 20.40 -32.79 10.62
C GLY A 22 20.49 -32.42 12.11
N MET A 23 20.70 -33.40 12.99
CA MET A 23 20.87 -33.15 14.43
C MET A 23 22.15 -32.35 14.73
N PHE A 24 23.31 -32.76 14.19
CA PHE A 24 24.58 -32.08 14.48
C PHE A 24 24.63 -30.65 13.89
N SER A 25 24.16 -30.43 12.66
CA SER A 25 24.09 -29.07 12.09
C SER A 25 23.01 -28.21 12.74
N GLY A 26 21.88 -28.80 13.15
CA GLY A 26 20.79 -28.07 13.81
C GLY A 26 21.20 -27.52 15.19
N ASP A 27 21.82 -28.35 16.03
CA ASP A 27 22.32 -27.94 17.35
C ASP A 27 23.35 -26.80 17.26
N ALA A 28 24.34 -26.91 16.35
CA ALA A 28 25.37 -25.89 16.15
C ALA A 28 24.85 -24.57 15.53
N LEU A 29 23.64 -24.56 14.94
CA LEU A 29 22.95 -23.34 14.51
C LEU A 29 22.03 -22.77 15.60
N ALA A 30 21.46 -23.62 16.45
CA ALA A 30 20.50 -23.23 17.48
C ALA A 30 21.19 -22.70 18.76
N ALA A 31 22.37 -23.23 19.11
CA ALA A 31 23.10 -22.94 20.34
C ALA A 31 23.20 -21.45 20.76
N PRO A 32 23.37 -20.46 19.85
CA PRO A 32 23.44 -19.05 20.23
C PRO A 32 22.07 -18.40 20.50
N THR A 33 20.96 -19.13 20.35
CA THR A 33 19.60 -18.70 20.77
C THR A 33 19.10 -19.38 22.05
N HIS A 34 19.85 -20.35 22.59
CA HIS A 34 19.39 -21.14 23.72
C HIS A 34 19.12 -20.27 24.95
N TRP A 35 17.91 -20.39 25.49
CA TRP A 35 17.43 -19.66 26.68
C TRP A 35 17.32 -18.13 26.53
N TYR A 36 17.08 -17.61 25.33
CA TYR A 36 16.76 -16.20 25.08
C TYR A 36 15.36 -15.80 25.58
N TYR A 37 15.24 -15.49 26.87
CA TYR A 37 13.97 -15.12 27.51
C TYR A 37 13.35 -13.79 27.01
N GLY A 38 14.15 -12.86 26.48
CA GLY A 38 13.67 -11.65 25.81
C GLY A 38 13.22 -11.85 24.35
N GLY A 39 13.24 -13.10 23.87
CA GLY A 39 12.74 -13.47 22.55
C GLY A 39 13.50 -12.82 21.38
N PHE A 40 12.82 -12.72 20.23
CA PHE A 40 13.42 -12.23 18.99
C PHE A 40 14.02 -10.81 19.07
N PRO A 41 13.42 -9.83 19.78
CA PRO A 41 14.04 -8.52 19.97
C PRO A 41 15.39 -8.57 20.70
N GLN A 42 15.55 -9.47 21.69
CA GLN A 42 16.83 -9.65 22.36
C GLN A 42 17.86 -10.34 21.43
N ILE A 43 17.43 -11.29 20.60
CA ILE A 43 18.29 -11.90 19.57
C ILE A 43 18.73 -10.85 18.53
N GLN A 44 17.86 -9.91 18.17
CA GLN A 44 18.20 -8.79 17.25
C GLN A 44 19.08 -7.71 17.90
N SER A 45 19.02 -7.54 19.22
CA SER A 45 19.98 -6.72 19.99
C SER A 45 21.37 -7.34 19.93
N ASP A 46 21.46 -8.63 20.27
CA ASP A 46 22.74 -9.28 20.56
C ASP A 46 23.48 -9.76 19.31
N TYR A 47 22.75 -10.12 18.24
CA TYR A 47 23.30 -10.56 16.94
C TYR A 47 23.00 -9.57 15.79
N GLY A 48 22.50 -8.38 16.12
CA GLY A 48 22.11 -7.37 15.14
C GLY A 48 20.78 -7.64 14.44
N ARG A 49 20.27 -6.64 13.71
CA ARG A 49 18.89 -6.53 13.20
C ARG A 49 18.37 -7.72 12.35
N GLY A 50 19.25 -8.57 11.84
CA GLY A 50 18.89 -9.78 11.08
C GLY A 50 18.98 -11.10 11.87
N GLY A 51 19.32 -11.07 13.16
CA GLY A 51 19.57 -12.25 13.97
C GLY A 51 20.74 -13.10 13.48
N ILE A 52 20.76 -14.37 13.89
CA ILE A 52 21.73 -15.37 13.44
C ILE A 52 21.49 -15.71 11.96
N LYS A 53 22.55 -15.65 11.13
CA LYS A 53 22.48 -15.92 9.68
C LYS A 53 23.27 -17.16 9.22
N GLY A 54 23.91 -17.86 10.15
CA GLY A 54 24.73 -19.04 9.90
C GLY A 54 25.41 -19.49 11.20
N TYR A 55 26.43 -20.35 11.10
CA TYR A 55 27.23 -20.72 12.27
C TYR A 55 27.86 -19.48 12.91
N THR A 56 27.42 -19.15 14.12
CA THR A 56 27.75 -17.92 14.86
C THR A 56 28.12 -18.33 16.29
N PRO A 57 29.16 -17.77 16.93
CA PRO A 57 29.45 -18.09 18.33
C PRO A 57 28.42 -17.41 19.25
N PRO A 58 28.07 -18.00 20.40
CA PRO A 58 27.23 -17.33 21.39
C PRO A 58 27.86 -16.05 21.97
N VAL A 59 27.05 -15.02 22.21
CA VAL A 59 27.55 -13.83 22.92
C VAL A 59 27.92 -14.21 24.35
N THR A 60 29.04 -13.73 24.87
CA THR A 60 29.50 -14.12 26.21
C THR A 60 28.56 -13.61 27.31
N ASN A 61 28.03 -12.39 27.15
CA ASN A 61 27.11 -11.76 28.09
C ASN A 61 25.66 -11.89 27.59
N LEU A 62 24.81 -12.57 28.36
CA LEU A 62 23.37 -12.68 28.10
C LEU A 62 22.59 -12.03 29.25
N PRO A 63 22.00 -10.83 29.06
CA PRO A 63 21.11 -10.22 30.04
C PRO A 63 19.94 -11.15 30.40
N GLY A 64 19.68 -11.31 31.71
CA GLY A 64 18.58 -12.13 32.21
C GLY A 64 18.90 -13.62 32.39
N SER A 65 20.10 -14.09 32.03
CA SER A 65 20.55 -15.48 32.25
C SER A 65 20.34 -15.95 33.70
N ILE A 66 20.17 -17.27 33.86
CA ILE A 66 20.10 -17.93 35.16
C ILE A 66 21.18 -19.02 35.36
N LEU A 67 22.15 -19.11 34.45
CA LEU A 67 23.35 -19.95 34.60
C LEU A 67 24.04 -19.65 35.94
N ASN A 68 24.33 -18.37 36.15
CA ASN A 68 24.92 -17.79 37.36
C ASN A 68 24.08 -17.90 38.65
N LYS A 69 22.83 -18.36 38.55
CA LYS A 69 21.92 -18.54 39.69
C LYS A 69 21.73 -20.02 40.05
N SER A 70 22.19 -20.92 39.20
CA SER A 70 22.10 -22.38 39.38
C SER A 70 23.25 -22.87 40.25
N ASP A 71 23.05 -23.90 41.08
CA ASP A 71 24.14 -24.45 41.90
C ASP A 71 25.17 -25.21 41.01
N PRO A 72 26.46 -24.79 40.94
CA PRO A 72 27.49 -25.53 40.22
C PRO A 72 27.80 -26.91 40.84
N ASN A 73 27.28 -27.21 42.02
CA ASN A 73 27.47 -28.47 42.76
C ASN A 73 26.24 -29.40 42.78
N GLY A 74 25.16 -29.07 42.07
CA GLY A 74 23.97 -29.92 42.02
C GLY A 74 22.71 -29.23 41.50
N GLY A 75 21.58 -29.57 42.13
CA GLY A 75 20.23 -29.12 41.80
C GLY A 75 19.88 -27.72 42.30
N GLY A 76 18.80 -27.16 41.75
CA GLY A 76 18.21 -25.91 42.23
C GLY A 76 19.06 -24.66 42.02
N ARG A 77 18.88 -23.67 42.91
CA ARG A 77 19.53 -22.35 42.87
C ARG A 77 20.46 -22.15 44.06
N LEU A 78 21.51 -21.36 43.87
CA LEU A 78 22.48 -20.98 44.90
C LEU A 78 21.78 -20.40 46.16
N SER A 79 21.85 -21.13 47.27
CA SER A 79 21.52 -20.60 48.60
C SER A 79 22.63 -19.67 49.08
N SER A 80 22.27 -18.53 49.67
CA SER A 80 23.22 -17.49 50.12
C SER A 80 24.17 -18.00 51.22
N GLY A 81 25.38 -18.40 50.81
CA GLY A 81 26.48 -18.86 51.68
C GLY A 81 27.31 -20.03 51.13
N SER A 82 26.77 -20.83 50.21
CA SER A 82 27.22 -22.23 50.00
C SER A 82 28.39 -22.47 49.02
N ILE A 83 29.18 -21.46 48.65
CA ILE A 83 30.40 -21.67 47.82
C ILE A 83 31.64 -21.89 48.70
N GLY A 84 31.72 -21.23 49.87
CA GLY A 84 32.94 -21.18 50.70
C GLY A 84 33.18 -22.37 51.64
N GLY A 85 32.89 -23.61 51.22
CA GLY A 85 32.92 -24.77 52.15
C GLY A 85 33.19 -26.16 51.56
N LYS A 86 33.44 -26.30 50.25
CA LYS A 86 33.85 -27.58 49.62
C LYS A 86 35.21 -27.41 48.96
N SER A 87 36.08 -28.42 49.08
CA SER A 87 37.43 -28.42 48.50
C SER A 87 37.49 -28.83 47.02
N ILE A 88 36.36 -29.30 46.47
CA ILE A 88 36.17 -29.76 45.08
C ILE A 88 34.76 -29.34 44.67
N THR A 89 34.61 -28.82 43.45
CA THR A 89 33.36 -28.38 42.83
C THR A 89 32.99 -29.25 41.62
N ILE A 90 31.69 -29.48 41.39
CA ILE A 90 31.26 -30.35 40.27
C ILE A 90 31.52 -29.67 38.92
N ILE A 91 30.90 -28.51 38.66
CA ILE A 91 31.33 -27.62 37.57
C ILE A 91 32.64 -26.96 37.96
N GLY A 92 33.72 -27.22 37.23
CA GLY A 92 35.04 -26.63 37.45
C GLY A 92 36.13 -27.67 37.61
N ASP A 93 35.99 -28.55 38.62
CA ASP A 93 37.02 -29.54 39.00
C ASP A 93 36.68 -30.98 38.61
N VAL A 94 35.39 -31.31 38.38
CA VAL A 94 34.95 -32.68 38.05
C VAL A 94 34.42 -32.78 36.62
N ILE A 95 33.60 -31.81 36.19
CA ILE A 95 33.05 -31.68 34.82
C ILE A 95 33.11 -30.21 34.38
N ASN A 96 32.93 -29.93 33.08
CA ASN A 96 33.05 -28.57 32.51
C ASN A 96 34.39 -27.89 32.94
N HIS A 97 35.48 -28.66 32.89
CA HIS A 97 36.80 -28.31 33.45
C HIS A 97 37.24 -26.88 33.18
N GLY A 98 37.66 -26.18 34.24
CA GLY A 98 38.13 -24.78 34.20
C GLY A 98 37.04 -23.71 34.09
N LYS A 99 35.76 -24.05 33.93
CA LYS A 99 34.70 -23.08 33.54
C LYS A 99 33.86 -22.54 34.71
N LEU A 100 34.28 -22.75 35.96
CA LEU A 100 33.56 -22.26 37.15
C LEU A 100 33.38 -20.73 37.15
N GLU A 101 34.30 -19.96 36.56
CA GLU A 101 34.19 -18.49 36.54
C GLU A 101 33.00 -17.94 35.71
N TYR A 102 32.49 -18.73 34.76
CA TYR A 102 31.33 -18.41 33.93
C TYR A 102 30.00 -18.57 34.70
N TRP A 103 30.05 -19.29 35.83
CA TRP A 103 28.92 -19.49 36.75
C TRP A 103 28.91 -18.48 37.91
N ASN A 104 29.77 -17.46 37.87
CA ASN A 104 29.87 -16.42 38.91
C ASN A 104 28.53 -15.65 39.08
N PRO A 105 27.90 -15.64 40.27
CA PRO A 105 26.59 -15.04 40.50
C PRO A 105 26.49 -13.56 40.14
N ASN A 106 27.61 -12.83 40.11
CA ASN A 106 27.65 -11.41 39.78
C ASN A 106 27.78 -11.11 38.28
N LYS A 107 27.94 -12.12 37.40
CA LYS A 107 28.02 -11.97 35.94
C LYS A 107 26.77 -12.59 35.26
N SER A 108 26.22 -11.94 34.24
CA SER A 108 25.07 -12.46 33.46
C SER A 108 25.57 -13.13 32.18
N ILE A 109 26.06 -14.36 32.30
CA ILE A 109 26.76 -15.10 31.24
C ILE A 109 25.81 -16.01 30.44
N HIS A 110 26.02 -16.10 29.12
CA HIS A 110 25.28 -17.02 28.24
C HIS A 110 25.61 -18.50 28.56
N TYR A 111 24.62 -19.39 28.44
CA TYR A 111 24.78 -20.82 28.78
C TYR A 111 25.97 -21.46 28.06
N HIS A 112 26.07 -21.23 26.76
CA HIS A 112 27.10 -21.78 25.86
C HIS A 112 28.22 -20.76 25.51
N ALA A 113 28.50 -19.79 26.40
CA ALA A 113 29.38 -18.63 26.16
C ALA A 113 30.80 -18.91 25.63
N THR A 114 31.33 -20.13 25.76
CA THR A 114 32.65 -20.52 25.22
C THR A 114 32.62 -21.18 23.85
N LEU A 115 31.45 -21.65 23.37
CA LEU A 115 31.36 -22.34 22.08
C LEU A 115 31.75 -21.43 20.91
N GLN A 116 32.49 -21.99 19.97
CA GLN A 116 32.88 -21.33 18.72
C GLN A 116 31.85 -21.57 17.62
N ALA A 117 31.94 -20.80 16.53
CA ALA A 117 31.06 -20.94 15.37
C ALA A 117 31.10 -22.38 14.80
N GLY A 118 29.97 -23.10 14.90
CA GLY A 118 29.85 -24.46 14.40
C GLY A 118 30.19 -25.57 15.42
N GLU A 119 30.52 -25.23 16.67
CA GLU A 119 30.63 -26.23 17.73
C GLU A 119 29.26 -26.68 18.27
N ASN A 120 29.20 -27.95 18.67
CA ASN A 120 28.00 -28.56 19.27
C ASN A 120 27.95 -28.43 20.80
N THR A 121 26.73 -28.35 21.33
CA THR A 121 26.45 -28.34 22.78
C THR A 121 26.78 -29.68 23.45
N LEU A 122 26.88 -29.68 24.78
CA LEU A 122 27.26 -30.85 25.57
C LEU A 122 26.38 -32.08 25.32
N GLU A 123 25.05 -31.95 25.30
CA GLU A 123 24.14 -33.10 25.09
C GLU A 123 24.36 -33.73 23.70
N MET A 124 24.67 -32.92 22.69
CA MET A 124 24.98 -33.41 21.33
C MET A 124 26.42 -33.96 21.21
N GLN A 125 27.37 -33.48 22.03
CA GLN A 125 28.66 -34.18 22.21
C GLN A 125 28.47 -35.55 22.89
N LEU A 126 27.54 -35.68 23.83
CA LEU A 126 27.19 -36.95 24.46
C LEU A 126 26.48 -37.90 23.49
N ALA A 127 25.69 -37.41 22.54
CA ALA A 127 25.18 -38.21 21.43
C ALA A 127 26.32 -38.90 20.65
N ARG A 128 27.42 -38.19 20.38
CA ARG A 128 28.63 -38.75 19.75
C ARG A 128 29.34 -39.79 20.64
N VAL A 129 29.25 -39.69 21.97
CA VAL A 129 29.77 -40.70 22.92
C VAL A 129 28.87 -41.95 22.92
N LEU A 130 27.54 -41.77 22.90
CA LEU A 130 26.56 -42.85 22.80
C LEU A 130 26.71 -43.63 21.49
N MET A 131 26.86 -42.95 20.35
CA MET A 131 27.15 -43.59 19.05
C MET A 131 28.39 -44.49 19.11
N LYS A 132 29.49 -43.99 19.71
CA LYS A 132 30.72 -44.79 19.90
C LYS A 132 30.50 -45.98 20.85
N SER A 133 29.68 -45.82 21.89
CA SER A 133 29.29 -46.91 22.79
C SER A 133 28.52 -48.01 22.05
N ILE A 134 27.53 -47.63 21.26
CA ILE A 134 26.70 -48.54 20.47
C ILE A 134 27.55 -49.30 19.44
N VAL A 135 28.44 -48.62 18.71
CA VAL A 135 29.38 -49.25 17.77
C VAL A 135 30.31 -50.24 18.48
N ALA A 136 30.81 -49.92 19.68
CA ALA A 136 31.63 -50.82 20.47
C ALA A 136 30.88 -52.04 21.05
N ASN A 137 29.54 -52.05 20.99
CA ASN A 137 28.67 -53.16 21.39
C ASN A 137 27.94 -53.76 20.18
N ASN A 138 28.62 -53.85 19.02
CA ASN A 138 28.11 -54.45 17.78
C ASN A 138 26.75 -53.87 17.30
N GLY A 139 26.55 -52.56 17.50
CA GLY A 139 25.32 -51.87 17.10
C GLY A 139 24.19 -51.92 18.14
N MET A 140 24.40 -52.57 19.29
CA MET A 140 23.40 -52.63 20.37
C MET A 140 23.60 -51.54 21.41
N PHE A 141 22.51 -51.05 22.01
CA PHE A 141 22.58 -50.22 23.20
C PHE A 141 22.95 -51.06 24.44
N ASN A 142 24.08 -50.72 25.07
CA ASN A 142 24.51 -51.27 26.35
C ASN A 142 24.61 -50.15 27.39
N GLU A 143 23.80 -50.25 28.44
CA GLU A 143 23.64 -49.21 29.45
C GLU A 143 24.92 -48.99 30.26
N ASP A 144 25.53 -50.05 30.79
CA ASP A 144 26.75 -49.96 31.60
C ASP A 144 27.96 -49.47 30.80
N HIS A 145 28.08 -49.88 29.53
CA HIS A 145 29.15 -49.43 28.66
C HIS A 145 28.98 -47.95 28.30
N PHE A 146 27.75 -47.50 28.00
CA PHE A 146 27.50 -46.08 27.78
C PHE A 146 27.72 -45.27 29.07
N ARG A 147 27.26 -45.75 30.24
CA ARG A 147 27.46 -45.07 31.53
C ARG A 147 28.96 -44.88 31.84
N LYS A 148 29.79 -45.90 31.58
CA LYS A 148 31.26 -45.82 31.68
C LYS A 148 31.87 -44.82 30.69
N ALA A 149 31.40 -44.80 29.43
CA ALA A 149 31.88 -43.87 28.42
C ALA A 149 31.48 -42.41 28.71
N TYR A 150 30.25 -42.19 29.17
CA TYR A 150 29.73 -40.91 29.65
C TYR A 150 30.53 -40.39 30.84
N VAL A 151 30.72 -41.19 31.89
CA VAL A 151 31.55 -40.81 33.05
C VAL A 151 32.96 -40.42 32.62
N LYS A 152 33.63 -41.24 31.80
CA LYS A 152 34.98 -40.94 31.30
C LYS A 152 35.02 -39.65 30.47
N PHE A 153 34.04 -39.42 29.59
CA PHE A 153 34.02 -38.23 28.74
C PHE A 153 33.85 -36.96 29.57
N MET A 154 32.87 -36.95 30.48
CA MET A 154 32.54 -35.81 31.33
C MET A 154 33.69 -35.42 32.27
N THR A 155 34.43 -36.40 32.79
CA THR A 155 35.56 -36.15 33.70
C THR A 155 36.90 -35.95 33.01
N THR A 156 36.99 -36.08 31.68
CA THR A 156 38.23 -35.78 30.93
C THR A 156 38.34 -34.29 30.64
N GLU A 157 39.44 -33.66 31.07
CA GLU A 157 39.74 -32.27 30.74
C GLU A 157 39.83 -32.04 29.22
N GLY A 158 39.31 -30.91 28.74
CA GLY A 158 39.31 -30.55 27.32
C GLY A 158 38.39 -31.39 26.42
N SER A 159 37.56 -32.29 26.96
CA SER A 159 36.71 -33.19 26.15
C SER A 159 35.58 -32.49 25.37
N HIS A 160 35.15 -31.31 25.84
CA HIS A 160 34.18 -30.45 25.16
C HIS A 160 34.39 -28.96 25.51
N ASN A 161 34.02 -28.06 24.60
CA ASN A 161 34.17 -26.62 24.82
C ASN A 161 32.98 -25.97 25.57
N ASP A 162 31.81 -26.60 25.65
CA ASP A 162 30.61 -26.01 26.30
C ASP A 162 30.80 -25.58 27.78
N THR A 163 30.29 -24.40 28.13
CA THR A 163 30.18 -23.87 29.51
C THR A 163 29.00 -24.43 30.29
N TYR A 164 27.95 -24.90 29.62
CA TYR A 164 26.76 -25.43 30.28
C TYR A 164 26.91 -26.91 30.65
N GLY A 165 26.32 -27.29 31.77
CA GLY A 165 26.05 -28.66 32.16
C GLY A 165 24.64 -28.71 32.73
N SER A 166 23.76 -29.51 32.12
CA SER A 166 22.37 -29.66 32.53
C SER A 166 22.26 -30.17 33.97
N THR A 167 21.13 -29.92 34.65
CA THR A 167 21.00 -30.23 36.09
C THR A 167 21.15 -31.71 36.39
N CYS A 168 20.66 -32.57 35.50
CA CYS A 168 20.83 -34.02 35.62
C CYS A 168 22.31 -34.45 35.63
N HIS A 169 23.17 -33.84 34.80
CA HIS A 169 24.61 -34.09 34.83
C HIS A 169 25.23 -33.62 36.16
N ARG A 170 24.92 -32.39 36.62
CA ARG A 170 25.45 -31.89 37.90
C ARG A 170 25.02 -32.76 39.07
N MET A 171 23.76 -33.21 39.10
CA MET A 171 23.25 -34.14 40.11
C MET A 171 23.90 -35.53 40.02
N PHE A 172 24.12 -36.07 38.82
CA PHE A 172 24.82 -37.34 38.63
C PHE A 172 26.21 -37.31 39.26
N PHE A 173 27.02 -36.29 38.95
CA PHE A 173 28.38 -36.18 39.49
C PHE A 173 28.40 -35.76 40.96
N ALA A 174 27.41 -34.98 41.44
CA ALA A 174 27.22 -34.74 42.87
C ALA A 174 26.94 -36.03 43.65
N ASN A 175 26.08 -36.91 43.11
CA ASN A 175 25.80 -38.22 43.69
C ASN A 175 27.02 -39.14 43.71
N MET A 176 27.81 -39.13 42.64
CA MET A 176 29.02 -39.96 42.53
C MET A 176 30.15 -39.47 43.45
N ILE A 177 30.36 -38.15 43.56
CA ILE A 177 31.51 -37.56 44.27
C ILE A 177 31.20 -37.25 45.74
N PHE A 178 30.08 -36.57 46.03
CA PHE A 178 29.73 -36.18 47.40
C PHE A 178 29.00 -37.29 48.16
N HIS A 179 28.06 -37.98 47.49
CA HIS A 179 27.25 -39.04 48.12
C HIS A 179 27.80 -40.45 47.92
N LYS A 180 28.87 -40.61 47.11
CA LYS A 180 29.57 -41.88 46.85
C LYS A 180 28.66 -43.02 46.39
N LYS A 181 27.59 -42.70 45.66
CA LYS A 181 26.73 -43.70 45.01
C LYS A 181 27.51 -44.40 43.88
N ASP A 182 27.14 -45.64 43.56
CA ASP A 182 27.59 -46.27 42.31
C ASP A 182 27.07 -45.46 41.12
N PRO A 183 27.82 -45.32 40.00
CA PRO A 183 27.36 -44.61 38.81
C PRO A 183 25.95 -44.99 38.33
N LYS A 184 25.50 -46.23 38.51
CA LYS A 184 24.14 -46.66 38.14
C LYS A 184 23.03 -46.02 39.00
N ASP A 185 23.34 -45.68 40.25
CA ASP A 185 22.43 -45.12 41.27
C ASP A 185 22.55 -43.58 41.35
N CYS A 186 23.41 -42.98 40.50
CA CYS A 186 23.66 -41.54 40.41
C CYS A 186 22.62 -40.71 39.65
N PRO A 187 21.89 -41.21 38.62
CA PRO A 187 20.79 -40.47 38.00
C PRO A 187 19.74 -40.08 39.05
N ASP A 188 19.29 -38.83 39.03
CA ASP A 188 18.42 -38.27 40.07
C ASP A 188 17.15 -37.65 39.49
N ASN A 189 16.16 -37.45 40.38
CA ASN A 189 14.88 -36.82 40.10
C ASN A 189 14.63 -35.70 41.13
N ASP A 190 15.46 -34.66 41.07
CA ASP A 190 15.40 -33.50 41.97
C ASP A 190 14.24 -32.53 41.66
N GLY A 191 13.40 -32.86 40.67
CA GLY A 191 12.34 -31.99 40.15
C GLY A 191 12.82 -30.78 39.34
N HIS A 192 14.12 -30.65 39.04
CA HIS A 192 14.68 -29.49 38.35
C HIS A 192 15.24 -29.83 36.96
N ASN A 193 14.41 -29.67 35.95
CA ASN A 193 14.75 -29.83 34.52
C ASN A 193 15.17 -31.26 34.11
N VAL A 194 14.87 -32.28 34.91
CA VAL A 194 15.02 -33.68 34.50
C VAL A 194 14.03 -34.07 33.40
N ASP A 195 12.81 -33.51 33.42
CA ASP A 195 11.78 -33.65 32.38
C ASP A 195 11.86 -32.55 31.31
N ALA A 196 13.05 -32.31 30.77
CA ALA A 196 13.29 -31.32 29.72
C ALA A 196 13.50 -31.97 28.33
N ILE A 197 13.25 -31.20 27.27
CA ILE A 197 13.18 -31.64 25.87
C ILE A 197 14.55 -32.10 25.31
N ASP A 198 15.64 -31.58 25.87
CA ASP A 198 17.02 -32.05 25.66
C ASP A 198 17.20 -33.52 26.08
N GLY A 199 16.42 -33.99 27.05
CA GLY A 199 16.39 -35.39 27.49
C GLY A 199 16.05 -36.40 26.38
N LEU A 200 15.47 -35.96 25.25
CA LEU A 200 15.18 -36.83 24.09
C LEU A 200 16.34 -36.95 23.08
N VAL A 201 17.43 -36.18 23.23
CA VAL A 201 18.59 -36.21 22.31
C VAL A 201 19.26 -37.60 22.32
N LEU A 202 19.59 -38.12 23.50
CA LEU A 202 20.23 -39.43 23.64
C LEU A 202 19.27 -40.60 23.29
N PRO A 203 18.02 -40.65 23.79
CA PRO A 203 17.01 -41.61 23.33
C PRO A 203 16.84 -41.68 21.81
N SER A 204 16.86 -40.54 21.11
CA SER A 204 16.73 -40.51 19.65
C SER A 204 17.85 -41.28 18.93
N ILE A 205 19.09 -41.20 19.42
CA ILE A 205 20.23 -41.98 18.87
C ILE A 205 20.02 -43.48 19.04
N THR A 206 19.58 -43.94 20.22
CA THR A 206 19.30 -45.36 20.46
C THR A 206 18.10 -45.84 19.62
N ALA A 207 17.05 -45.02 19.48
CA ALA A 207 15.91 -45.35 18.64
C ALA A 207 16.31 -45.53 17.16
N LEU A 208 17.14 -44.64 16.62
CA LEU A 208 17.71 -44.78 15.27
C LEU A 208 18.54 -46.07 15.13
N ALA A 209 19.45 -46.34 16.07
CA ALA A 209 20.37 -47.47 16.00
C ALA A 209 19.68 -48.84 16.16
N GLU A 210 18.83 -49.01 17.18
CA GLU A 210 18.12 -50.27 17.38
C GLU A 210 17.07 -50.52 16.28
N THR A 211 16.43 -49.47 15.74
CA THR A 211 15.58 -49.62 14.55
C THR A 211 16.40 -50.14 13.36
N ALA A 212 17.53 -49.49 13.03
CA ALA A 212 18.41 -49.92 11.94
C ALA A 212 18.85 -51.38 12.08
N ARG A 213 19.29 -51.77 13.28
CA ARG A 213 19.76 -53.13 13.62
C ARG A 213 18.66 -54.19 13.59
N ARG A 214 17.39 -53.81 13.79
CA ARG A 214 16.26 -54.73 13.63
C ARG A 214 15.92 -54.94 12.15
N LEU A 215 16.04 -53.90 11.32
CA LEU A 215 15.77 -53.96 9.89
C LEU A 215 16.87 -54.69 9.10
N SER A 216 18.14 -54.64 9.56
CA SER A 216 19.25 -55.39 8.95
C SER A 216 19.19 -56.91 9.14
N ASN A 217 18.18 -57.42 9.85
CA ASN A 217 18.01 -58.83 10.18
C ASN A 217 16.75 -59.44 9.52
N VAL A 218 16.11 -58.73 8.60
CA VAL A 218 14.97 -59.22 7.80
C VAL A 218 15.50 -59.66 6.44
N GLU A 219 15.15 -60.88 5.99
CA GLU A 219 15.54 -61.36 4.67
C GLU A 219 14.69 -60.70 3.56
N ASP A 220 15.29 -60.46 2.39
CA ASP A 220 14.93 -59.44 1.38
C ASP A 220 13.54 -59.51 0.70
N ASN A 221 12.57 -60.32 1.17
CA ASN A 221 11.33 -60.60 0.44
C ASN A 221 10.00 -60.44 1.20
N ASP A 222 9.99 -60.08 2.48
CA ASP A 222 8.75 -59.82 3.23
C ASP A 222 8.70 -58.41 3.86
N SER A 223 7.49 -57.96 4.20
CA SER A 223 7.21 -56.56 4.57
C SER A 223 8.08 -56.02 5.71
N PHE A 224 8.60 -54.80 5.54
CA PHE A 224 9.39 -54.04 6.53
C PHE A 224 8.60 -53.55 7.78
N GLU A 225 7.60 -54.32 8.21
CA GLU A 225 6.89 -54.06 9.47
C GLU A 225 7.70 -54.57 10.67
N LEU A 226 8.06 -53.65 11.57
CA LEU A 226 8.60 -54.03 12.88
C LEU A 226 7.54 -54.85 13.65
N SER A 227 7.86 -56.10 14.01
CA SER A 227 6.97 -56.90 14.85
C SER A 227 6.71 -56.24 16.21
N GLU A 228 5.60 -56.59 16.86
CA GLU A 228 5.20 -56.00 18.14
C GLU A 228 6.26 -56.18 19.24
N GLU A 229 7.01 -57.28 19.19
CA GLU A 229 8.16 -57.53 20.05
C GLU A 229 9.37 -56.65 19.69
N CYS A 230 9.63 -56.42 18.40
CA CYS A 230 10.69 -55.49 17.96
C CYS A 230 10.37 -54.05 18.36
N ARG A 231 9.13 -53.58 18.18
CA ARG A 231 8.67 -52.26 18.64
C ARG A 231 8.92 -52.10 20.14
N ARG A 232 8.46 -53.07 20.95
CA ARG A 232 8.66 -53.10 22.41
C ARG A 232 10.14 -53.12 22.80
N SER A 233 10.97 -53.87 22.09
CA SER A 233 12.43 -53.90 22.32
C SER A 233 13.10 -52.56 22.02
N ILE A 234 12.65 -51.83 21.01
CA ILE A 234 13.19 -50.51 20.65
C ILE A 234 12.75 -49.48 21.71
N GLN A 235 11.45 -49.43 22.04
CA GLN A 235 10.89 -48.61 23.14
C GLN A 235 11.69 -48.77 24.44
N GLN A 236 11.91 -50.03 24.88
CA GLN A 236 12.65 -50.33 26.10
C GLN A 236 14.14 -49.97 26.04
N ALA A 237 14.79 -50.03 24.87
CA ALA A 237 16.18 -49.57 24.73
C ALA A 237 16.26 -48.03 24.76
N THR A 238 15.31 -47.37 24.11
CA THR A 238 15.18 -45.91 24.07
C THR A 238 14.89 -45.33 25.46
N ALA A 239 13.98 -45.92 26.23
CA ALA A 239 13.72 -45.53 27.63
C ALA A 239 14.95 -45.72 28.53
N ARG A 240 15.60 -46.90 28.48
CA ARG A 240 16.85 -47.18 29.22
C ARG A 240 18.06 -46.35 28.76
N THR A 241 17.93 -45.54 27.71
CA THR A 241 18.94 -44.55 27.34
C THR A 241 18.77 -43.25 28.14
N ALA A 242 17.54 -42.85 28.46
CA ALA A 242 17.27 -41.70 29.32
C ALA A 242 17.77 -41.96 30.76
N THR A 243 17.49 -43.15 31.31
CA THR A 243 17.83 -43.56 32.68
C THR A 243 19.33 -43.44 33.00
N VAL A 244 20.22 -43.49 32.00
CA VAL A 244 21.68 -43.35 32.20
C VAL A 244 22.08 -42.00 32.75
N THR A 245 21.30 -40.95 32.48
CA THR A 245 21.65 -39.55 32.84
C THR A 245 20.59 -38.85 33.68
N ARG A 246 19.32 -39.25 33.57
CA ARG A 246 18.14 -38.61 34.16
C ARG A 246 17.26 -39.71 34.77
N SER A 247 16.77 -39.54 36.00
CA SER A 247 15.76 -40.45 36.56
C SER A 247 14.38 -39.80 36.43
N SER A 248 13.49 -40.34 35.59
CA SER A 248 12.10 -39.85 35.51
C SER A 248 11.20 -40.78 34.71
N ASN A 249 10.17 -41.31 35.40
CA ASN A 249 9.05 -42.02 34.81
C ASN A 249 8.36 -41.26 33.66
N LEU A 250 8.38 -39.92 33.66
CA LEU A 250 7.78 -39.12 32.59
C LEU A 250 8.68 -39.10 31.35
N LEU A 251 9.97 -38.76 31.49
CA LEU A 251 10.91 -38.81 30.37
C LEU A 251 11.06 -40.24 29.81
N GLU A 252 11.05 -41.28 30.66
CA GLU A 252 11.09 -42.68 30.23
C GLU A 252 9.87 -43.02 29.37
N LYS A 253 8.65 -42.78 29.85
CA LYS A 253 7.40 -43.02 29.09
C LYS A 253 7.33 -42.18 27.80
N VAL A 254 7.76 -40.92 27.84
CA VAL A 254 7.82 -40.08 26.64
C VAL A 254 8.87 -40.62 25.66
N SER A 255 9.99 -41.17 26.15
CA SER A 255 11.02 -41.80 25.32
C SER A 255 10.53 -43.08 24.64
N GLU A 256 9.73 -43.91 25.31
CA GLU A 256 9.05 -45.06 24.67
C GLU A 256 8.16 -44.60 23.52
N ILE A 257 7.29 -43.60 23.74
CA ILE A 257 6.37 -43.11 22.72
C ILE A 257 7.13 -42.41 21.57
N TRP A 258 8.19 -41.66 21.89
CA TRP A 258 9.06 -41.00 20.92
C TRP A 258 9.82 -41.99 20.04
N ALA A 259 10.19 -43.15 20.58
CA ALA A 259 10.80 -44.24 19.81
C ALA A 259 9.92 -44.64 18.61
N ASN A 260 8.60 -44.69 18.78
CA ASN A 260 7.66 -45.00 17.71
C ASN A 260 7.73 -43.99 16.55
N LEU A 261 7.91 -42.69 16.86
CA LEU A 261 8.02 -41.63 15.85
C LEU A 261 9.31 -41.75 15.04
N ILE A 262 10.43 -41.99 15.73
CA ILE A 262 11.74 -42.18 15.12
C ILE A 262 11.78 -43.46 14.28
N SER A 263 11.20 -44.55 14.76
CA SER A 263 11.06 -45.79 14.01
C SER A 263 10.21 -45.58 12.75
N ALA A 264 9.05 -44.92 12.85
CA ALA A 264 8.19 -44.60 11.71
C ALA A 264 8.91 -43.77 10.63
N ALA A 265 9.68 -42.75 11.04
CA ALA A 265 10.47 -41.93 10.11
C ALA A 265 11.54 -42.74 9.33
N LEU A 266 12.02 -43.86 9.89
CA LEU A 266 12.92 -44.78 9.19
C LEU A 266 12.20 -45.80 8.30
N ILE A 267 10.99 -46.26 8.67
CA ILE A 267 10.29 -47.38 8.01
C ILE A 267 9.06 -47.00 7.16
N LEU A 268 8.72 -45.72 7.00
CA LEU A 268 7.64 -45.33 6.07
C LEU A 268 8.06 -45.58 4.61
N PRO A 269 7.21 -46.20 3.75
CA PRO A 269 7.54 -46.39 2.34
C PRO A 269 7.62 -45.06 1.57
N THR A 270 8.34 -45.07 0.44
CA THR A 270 8.38 -43.96 -0.52
C THR A 270 7.25 -44.11 -1.55
N ASN A 271 6.43 -43.07 -1.73
CA ASN A 271 5.52 -43.00 -2.88
C ASN A 271 6.31 -42.51 -4.10
N THR A 272 6.56 -43.39 -5.08
CA THR A 272 7.52 -43.16 -6.18
C THR A 272 7.25 -41.88 -6.95
N ASP A 273 5.99 -41.61 -7.23
CA ASP A 273 5.56 -40.53 -8.14
C ASP A 273 5.64 -39.12 -7.50
N ARG A 274 5.99 -39.03 -6.20
CA ARG A 274 6.01 -37.76 -5.45
C ARG A 274 7.15 -37.59 -4.45
N GLY A 275 7.84 -38.68 -4.06
CA GLY A 275 8.83 -38.68 -2.99
C GLY A 275 8.25 -38.52 -1.57
N ASP A 276 6.92 -38.43 -1.44
CA ASP A 276 6.23 -38.17 -0.19
C ASP A 276 6.45 -39.30 0.85
N HIS A 277 6.49 -38.91 2.13
CA HIS A 277 6.39 -39.80 3.29
C HIS A 277 5.23 -39.32 4.14
N ASP A 278 4.23 -40.15 4.43
CA ASP A 278 3.11 -39.72 5.25
C ASP A 278 3.38 -39.92 6.76
N MET A 279 4.06 -38.94 7.34
CA MET A 279 4.28 -38.84 8.79
C MET A 279 3.00 -38.46 9.57
N GLU A 280 1.87 -38.18 8.92
CA GLU A 280 0.68 -37.66 9.59
C GLU A 280 0.05 -38.68 10.53
N GLN A 281 -0.09 -39.94 10.13
CA GLN A 281 -0.57 -41.00 11.03
C GLN A 281 0.33 -41.17 12.26
N PRO A 282 1.66 -41.40 12.12
CA PRO A 282 2.58 -41.48 13.26
C PRO A 282 2.53 -40.26 14.20
N LEU A 283 2.43 -39.04 13.66
CA LEU A 283 2.37 -37.82 14.48
C LEU A 283 1.06 -37.68 15.26
N ASN A 284 -0.08 -38.04 14.67
CA ASN A 284 -1.36 -38.08 15.39
C ASN A 284 -1.36 -39.18 16.47
N GLU A 285 -0.84 -40.37 16.16
CA GLU A 285 -0.80 -41.49 17.11
C GLU A 285 0.13 -41.21 18.31
N VAL A 286 1.28 -40.59 18.06
CA VAL A 286 2.19 -40.13 19.12
C VAL A 286 1.55 -39.07 19.99
N ALA A 287 0.86 -38.07 19.41
CA ALA A 287 0.11 -37.08 20.18
C ALA A 287 -1.00 -37.73 21.04
N ARG A 288 -1.74 -38.70 20.48
CA ARG A 288 -2.75 -39.48 21.20
C ARG A 288 -2.18 -40.28 22.37
N GLN A 289 -1.05 -40.98 22.17
CA GLN A 289 -0.37 -41.74 23.23
C GLN A 289 0.18 -40.83 24.35
N LEU A 290 0.60 -39.62 24.00
CA LEU A 290 1.06 -38.59 24.94
C LEU A 290 -0.10 -37.84 25.65
N GLY A 291 -1.36 -38.06 25.25
CA GLY A 291 -2.53 -37.37 25.82
C GLY A 291 -2.64 -35.89 25.43
N ILE A 292 -2.02 -35.49 24.32
CA ILE A 292 -1.99 -34.11 23.82
C ILE A 292 -2.78 -33.97 22.52
N ARG A 293 -3.12 -32.72 22.17
CA ARG A 293 -3.92 -32.40 20.97
C ARG A 293 -3.23 -32.89 19.69
N ASN A 294 -4.02 -33.35 18.72
CA ASN A 294 -3.51 -33.70 17.39
C ASN A 294 -2.80 -32.48 16.78
N PRO A 295 -1.56 -32.60 16.28
CA PRO A 295 -0.73 -31.43 15.98
C PRO A 295 -1.27 -30.60 14.80
N ILE A 296 -1.36 -29.27 14.92
CA ILE A 296 -1.95 -28.38 13.91
C ILE A 296 -0.86 -27.47 13.29
N PRO A 297 -0.55 -27.61 11.98
CA PRO A 297 0.52 -26.82 11.36
C PRO A 297 0.23 -25.32 11.39
N ASN A 298 1.16 -24.55 11.97
CA ASN A 298 1.10 -23.09 12.18
C ASN A 298 0.11 -22.60 13.26
N ASP A 299 -0.41 -23.47 14.12
CA ASP A 299 -1.22 -23.04 15.25
C ASP A 299 -0.38 -22.37 16.36
N LYS A 300 -1.05 -21.57 17.22
CA LYS A 300 -0.41 -20.65 18.16
C LYS A 300 -0.31 -21.19 19.59
N ASP A 301 0.27 -22.39 19.75
CA ASP A 301 0.63 -22.89 21.07
C ASP A 301 1.71 -21.99 21.71
N ARG A 302 1.53 -21.66 22.99
CA ARG A 302 2.47 -20.82 23.75
C ARG A 302 3.67 -21.66 24.20
N MET A 303 4.80 -21.54 23.51
CA MET A 303 6.06 -22.10 23.98
C MET A 303 6.52 -21.40 25.27
N SER A 304 6.34 -22.04 26.41
CA SER A 304 6.90 -21.61 27.69
C SER A 304 7.75 -22.73 28.33
N ALA A 305 9.05 -22.46 28.48
CA ALA A 305 10.06 -23.32 29.10
C ALA A 305 10.28 -24.71 28.45
N CYS A 306 11.52 -25.19 28.54
CA CYS A 306 12.01 -26.41 27.88
C CYS A 306 11.47 -27.74 28.45
N TYR A 307 10.42 -27.72 29.29
CA TYR A 307 9.83 -28.92 29.88
C TYR A 307 9.02 -29.70 28.84
N LEU A 308 9.09 -31.04 28.88
CA LEU A 308 8.40 -31.94 27.94
C LEU A 308 6.91 -31.59 27.78
N ALA A 309 6.18 -31.44 28.89
CA ALA A 309 4.74 -31.16 28.88
C ALA A 309 4.32 -29.83 28.22
N GLN A 310 5.25 -28.89 27.99
CA GLN A 310 4.99 -27.58 27.36
C GLN A 310 5.69 -27.42 26.00
N SER A 311 6.84 -28.08 25.81
CA SER A 311 7.60 -28.04 24.56
C SER A 311 7.18 -29.11 23.54
N LEU A 312 6.60 -30.22 23.98
CA LEU A 312 6.34 -31.37 23.09
C LEU A 312 5.16 -31.15 22.11
N PRO A 313 4.01 -30.54 22.48
CA PRO A 313 2.96 -30.20 21.50
C PRO A 313 3.45 -29.29 20.36
N PRO A 314 4.09 -28.12 20.59
CA PRO A 314 4.61 -27.29 19.51
C PRO A 314 5.77 -27.94 18.73
N THR A 315 6.49 -28.90 19.33
CA THR A 315 7.47 -29.73 18.61
C THR A 315 6.79 -30.66 17.60
N LEU A 316 5.65 -31.28 17.96
CA LEU A 316 4.86 -32.10 17.03
C LEU A 316 4.16 -31.24 15.96
N ASP A 317 3.69 -30.03 16.29
CA ASP A 317 3.16 -29.04 15.32
C ASP A 317 4.23 -28.68 14.26
N MET A 318 5.45 -28.40 14.72
CA MET A 318 6.62 -28.15 13.87
C MET A 318 6.95 -29.36 12.98
N LEU A 319 6.94 -30.57 13.53
CA LEU A 319 7.20 -31.79 12.74
C LEU A 319 6.11 -32.04 11.71
N ARG A 320 4.81 -31.92 12.03
CA ARG A 320 3.71 -32.08 11.04
C ARG A 320 3.76 -31.01 9.96
N LYS A 321 4.20 -29.79 10.30
CA LYS A 321 4.42 -28.71 9.34
C LYS A 321 5.50 -29.07 8.31
N TYR A 322 6.64 -29.61 8.73
CA TYR A 322 7.78 -29.84 7.82
C TYR A 322 7.89 -31.26 7.24
N THR A 323 7.04 -32.21 7.66
CA THR A 323 7.01 -33.58 7.11
C THR A 323 5.87 -33.85 6.13
N ARG A 324 4.89 -32.93 6.00
CA ARG A 324 3.77 -33.09 5.05
C ARG A 324 4.21 -33.01 3.59
N ALA A 325 3.64 -33.89 2.77
CA ALA A 325 3.77 -33.95 1.30
C ALA A 325 3.71 -32.58 0.59
N SER A 326 2.78 -31.71 1.01
CA SER A 326 2.60 -30.36 0.45
C SER A 326 3.81 -29.43 0.61
N TYR A 327 4.73 -29.75 1.52
CA TYR A 327 6.00 -29.05 1.72
C TYR A 327 7.21 -29.80 1.13
N LEU A 328 7.06 -31.07 0.72
CA LEU A 328 8.11 -31.91 0.12
C LEU A 328 8.09 -31.88 -1.42
N ASN A 329 6.92 -31.75 -2.04
CA ASN A 329 6.76 -31.43 -3.47
C ASN A 329 7.40 -30.06 -3.83
N SER A 330 7.88 -29.31 -2.83
CA SER A 330 8.65 -28.07 -2.92
C SER A 330 10.18 -28.31 -2.99
N GLU A 331 10.67 -29.21 -3.86
CA GLU A 331 12.12 -29.43 -4.18
C GLU A 331 13.08 -29.23 -2.99
N THR A 332 12.93 -30.03 -1.94
CA THR A 332 13.90 -30.03 -0.83
C THR A 332 15.11 -30.94 -1.11
N GLU A 333 15.85 -30.60 -2.17
CA GLU A 333 17.32 -30.57 -2.09
C GLU A 333 17.69 -29.28 -1.33
N GLY A 334 17.47 -29.13 -0.04
CA GLY A 334 17.62 -30.16 0.99
C GLY A 334 18.56 -29.59 2.05
N ILE A 335 18.23 -28.37 2.51
CA ILE A 335 19.05 -27.45 3.32
C ILE A 335 20.37 -26.97 2.66
N TRP A 336 21.20 -27.87 2.11
CA TRP A 336 22.54 -27.53 1.61
C TRP A 336 22.54 -26.69 0.32
N LYS A 337 21.69 -27.03 -0.66
CA LYS A 337 21.54 -26.21 -1.89
C LYS A 337 20.94 -24.83 -1.59
N ALA A 338 20.23 -24.66 -0.47
CA ALA A 338 19.70 -23.37 -0.03
C ALA A 338 20.75 -22.47 0.65
N LEU A 339 21.84 -23.03 1.18
CA LEU A 339 23.01 -22.24 1.59
C LEU A 339 23.76 -21.70 0.35
N ILE A 340 23.98 -22.55 -0.66
CA ILE A 340 24.75 -22.18 -1.87
C ILE A 340 23.96 -21.27 -2.84
N ASN A 341 22.63 -21.44 -2.96
CA ASN A 341 21.82 -20.64 -3.89
C ASN A 341 21.55 -19.19 -3.45
N ASN A 342 21.88 -18.79 -2.21
CA ASN A 342 21.53 -17.46 -1.67
C ASN A 342 22.41 -16.32 -2.20
N ALA A 343 23.52 -16.62 -2.86
CA ALA A 343 24.56 -15.69 -3.31
C ALA A 343 24.11 -14.48 -4.17
N ASN A 344 22.95 -14.52 -4.84
CA ASN A 344 22.51 -13.41 -5.70
C ASN A 344 20.97 -13.31 -5.91
N ILE A 345 20.17 -13.44 -4.84
CA ILE A 345 18.70 -13.35 -4.92
C ILE A 345 18.12 -11.94 -4.61
N GLY A 346 18.98 -10.97 -4.34
CA GLY A 346 18.61 -9.61 -3.99
C GLY A 346 19.78 -8.65 -4.12
N ALA A 347 19.48 -7.36 -4.12
CA ALA A 347 20.45 -6.29 -4.28
C ALA A 347 20.25 -5.22 -3.20
N ARG A 348 21.30 -4.45 -2.92
CA ARG A 348 21.28 -3.35 -1.96
C ARG A 348 20.79 -2.08 -2.63
N CYS A 349 19.77 -1.46 -2.05
CA CYS A 349 19.49 -0.06 -2.30
C CYS A 349 20.62 0.75 -1.65
N VAL A 350 21.42 1.48 -2.43
CA VAL A 350 22.57 2.23 -1.89
C VAL A 350 22.08 3.36 -0.99
N ASP A 351 21.07 4.10 -1.47
CA ASP A 351 20.52 5.28 -0.81
C ASP A 351 19.93 4.95 0.60
N SER A 352 19.42 3.74 0.83
CA SER A 352 18.84 3.30 2.12
C SER A 352 19.66 2.23 2.87
N ASN A 353 20.79 1.77 2.31
CA ASN A 353 21.67 0.69 2.80
C ASN A 353 20.95 -0.64 3.14
N LYS A 354 19.74 -0.87 2.63
CA LYS A 354 18.92 -2.07 2.87
C LYS A 354 18.95 -3.02 1.67
N TRP A 355 18.86 -4.33 1.94
CA TRP A 355 18.82 -5.39 0.92
C TRP A 355 17.40 -5.83 0.62
N PHE A 356 17.07 -5.99 -0.67
CA PHE A 356 15.74 -6.40 -1.12
C PHE A 356 15.83 -7.45 -2.22
N CYS A 357 14.92 -8.44 -2.20
CA CYS A 357 14.88 -9.51 -3.19
C CYS A 357 14.07 -9.15 -4.43
N ASN A 358 14.33 -9.85 -5.54
CA ASN A 358 13.66 -9.61 -6.82
C ASN A 358 12.34 -10.41 -7.00
N ALA A 359 11.73 -10.89 -5.91
CA ALA A 359 10.42 -11.54 -5.89
C ALA A 359 9.27 -10.52 -5.82
N VAL A 360 8.13 -10.83 -6.45
CA VAL A 360 6.88 -10.03 -6.36
C VAL A 360 6.00 -10.58 -5.25
N GLY A 361 5.64 -9.74 -4.29
CA GLY A 361 4.77 -10.13 -3.18
C GLY A 361 3.30 -10.36 -3.57
N ALA A 362 2.54 -10.94 -2.64
CA ALA A 362 1.10 -11.20 -2.77
C ALA A 362 0.28 -9.89 -2.83
N GLY A 363 0.17 -9.34 -4.04
CA GLY A 363 -0.47 -8.06 -4.31
C GLY A 363 -0.16 -7.47 -5.68
N GLY A 364 0.88 -7.96 -6.38
CA GLY A 364 1.16 -7.57 -7.78
C GLY A 364 1.76 -6.17 -7.97
N GLY A 365 2.19 -5.50 -6.89
CA GLY A 365 2.72 -4.13 -6.93
C GLY A 365 4.08 -3.98 -7.62
N GLY A 366 4.93 -5.01 -7.58
CA GLY A 366 6.29 -5.03 -8.12
C GLY A 366 7.19 -5.96 -7.30
N SER A 367 8.46 -6.15 -7.69
CA SER A 367 9.38 -6.89 -6.82
C SER A 367 9.70 -6.10 -5.55
N HIS A 368 10.06 -6.75 -4.44
CA HIS A 368 10.36 -6.03 -3.20
C HIS A 368 11.47 -4.98 -3.38
N LEU A 369 12.48 -5.27 -4.20
CA LEU A 369 13.52 -4.31 -4.59
C LEU A 369 12.95 -3.12 -5.38
N VAL A 370 12.18 -3.37 -6.44
CA VAL A 370 11.58 -2.29 -7.25
C VAL A 370 10.58 -1.48 -6.42
N HIS A 371 9.72 -2.15 -5.63
CA HIS A 371 8.75 -1.48 -4.77
C HIS A 371 9.42 -0.60 -3.71
N HIS A 372 10.52 -1.04 -3.10
CA HIS A 372 11.28 -0.20 -2.18
C HIS A 372 11.82 1.04 -2.91
N LEU A 373 12.60 0.87 -3.99
CA LEU A 373 13.16 1.98 -4.77
C LEU A 373 12.09 3.01 -5.17
N VAL A 374 10.90 2.54 -5.55
CA VAL A 374 9.73 3.35 -5.89
C VAL A 374 9.14 4.10 -4.68
N ARG A 375 9.12 3.49 -3.48
CA ARG A 375 8.56 4.09 -2.25
C ARG A 375 9.54 5.04 -1.55
N SER A 376 10.80 4.63 -1.44
CA SER A 376 11.89 5.42 -0.84
C SER A 376 12.53 6.41 -1.82
N ARG A 377 12.00 6.52 -3.05
CA ARG A 377 12.48 7.42 -4.13
C ARG A 377 13.96 7.20 -4.52
N SER A 378 14.50 6.06 -4.09
CA SER A 378 15.88 5.66 -4.32
C SER A 378 16.04 5.11 -5.74
N SER A 379 17.23 5.25 -6.33
CA SER A 379 17.47 4.81 -7.72
C SER A 379 18.81 4.10 -7.92
N GLN A 380 19.66 4.04 -6.89
CA GLN A 380 20.96 3.40 -6.93
C GLN A 380 20.90 1.97 -6.38
N VAL A 381 21.40 1.01 -7.15
CA VAL A 381 21.42 -0.40 -6.78
C VAL A 381 22.83 -0.97 -6.86
N GLN A 382 23.23 -1.69 -5.82
CA GLN A 382 24.49 -2.41 -5.72
C GLN A 382 24.22 -3.91 -5.60
N LEU A 383 24.93 -4.69 -6.40
CA LEU A 383 24.79 -6.15 -6.44
C LEU A 383 25.45 -6.80 -5.21
N HIS A 384 25.11 -8.06 -4.94
CA HIS A 384 25.73 -8.82 -3.85
C HIS A 384 27.20 -9.14 -4.19
N PRO A 385 28.16 -9.17 -3.22
CA PRO A 385 29.54 -9.55 -3.48
C PRO A 385 29.72 -10.92 -4.16
N GLU A 386 28.77 -11.84 -3.97
CA GLU A 386 28.74 -13.17 -4.59
C GLU A 386 27.89 -13.22 -5.90
N SER A 387 27.53 -12.06 -6.44
CA SER A 387 26.95 -11.90 -7.79
C SER A 387 27.97 -12.26 -8.87
N PRO A 388 27.55 -12.73 -10.06
CA PRO A 388 28.43 -12.86 -11.23
C PRO A 388 29.15 -11.57 -11.65
N LEU A 389 28.71 -10.41 -11.16
CA LEU A 389 29.34 -9.10 -11.37
C LEU A 389 29.97 -8.50 -10.08
N GLY A 390 30.07 -9.28 -9.00
CA GLY A 390 30.63 -8.87 -7.72
C GLY A 390 29.89 -7.72 -7.02
N ASP A 391 30.58 -7.07 -6.07
CA ASP A 391 30.06 -5.97 -5.23
C ASP A 391 29.97 -4.62 -5.98
N THR A 392 29.27 -4.63 -7.11
CA THR A 392 29.27 -3.55 -8.10
C THR A 392 28.00 -2.69 -8.02
N VAL A 393 28.16 -1.36 -8.00
CA VAL A 393 27.06 -0.40 -8.18
C VAL A 393 26.71 -0.31 -9.66
N LEU A 394 25.42 -0.43 -10.02
CA LEU A 394 24.97 -0.34 -11.41
C LEU A 394 25.07 1.09 -11.93
N GLU A 395 25.91 1.32 -12.95
CA GLU A 395 26.09 2.61 -13.59
C GLU A 395 26.23 2.52 -15.12
N CYS A 396 26.01 3.63 -15.82
CA CYS A 396 26.18 3.75 -17.26
C CYS A 396 27.66 3.89 -17.64
N TYR A 397 28.15 3.00 -18.51
CA TYR A 397 29.53 3.02 -19.03
C TYR A 397 29.96 4.38 -19.63
N ASN A 398 29.06 5.09 -20.30
CA ASN A 398 29.38 6.35 -20.99
C ASN A 398 29.26 7.61 -20.12
N CYS A 399 28.49 7.59 -19.02
CA CYS A 399 28.19 8.82 -18.26
C CYS A 399 28.11 8.64 -16.73
N ALA A 400 28.48 7.47 -16.20
CA ALA A 400 28.40 7.10 -14.78
C ALA A 400 27.02 7.30 -14.12
N SER A 401 25.93 7.44 -14.90
CA SER A 401 24.58 7.59 -14.35
C SER A 401 24.13 6.31 -13.64
N LYS A 402 23.77 6.44 -12.36
CA LYS A 402 23.47 5.33 -11.43
C LYS A 402 21.98 5.00 -11.28
N ASN A 403 21.11 5.66 -12.04
CA ASN A 403 19.67 5.47 -11.94
C ASN A 403 19.23 4.21 -12.70
N CYS A 404 18.97 3.13 -11.96
CA CYS A 404 18.58 1.82 -12.50
C CYS A 404 17.32 1.84 -13.39
N PHE A 405 16.41 2.81 -13.24
CA PHE A 405 15.20 2.93 -14.06
C PHE A 405 15.45 3.46 -15.48
N VAL A 406 16.64 4.05 -15.75
CA VAL A 406 17.03 4.53 -17.10
C VAL A 406 18.24 3.78 -17.68
N LEU A 407 18.76 2.79 -16.96
CA LEU A 407 19.78 1.87 -17.45
C LEU A 407 19.16 0.70 -18.23
N GLY A 408 19.90 0.25 -19.23
CA GLY A 408 19.65 -0.98 -19.95
C GLY A 408 20.96 -1.59 -20.42
N PHE A 409 20.90 -2.83 -20.90
CA PHE A 409 22.04 -3.50 -21.51
C PHE A 409 21.95 -3.43 -23.05
N VAL A 410 23.11 -3.45 -23.70
CA VAL A 410 23.27 -3.56 -25.16
C VAL A 410 24.24 -4.70 -25.47
N PRO A 411 23.94 -5.62 -26.40
CA PRO A 411 24.88 -6.66 -26.83
C PRO A 411 25.90 -6.15 -27.84
N ALA A 412 27.10 -6.76 -27.84
CA ALA A 412 28.15 -6.50 -28.84
C ALA A 412 28.04 -7.45 -30.04
N ASN A 413 28.36 -6.96 -31.25
CA ASN A 413 28.13 -7.64 -32.53
C ASN A 413 28.77 -9.04 -32.65
N ALA A 414 29.84 -9.31 -31.91
CA ALA A 414 30.70 -10.49 -32.11
C ALA A 414 31.08 -11.23 -30.81
N SER A 415 30.43 -10.97 -29.67
CA SER A 415 30.81 -11.63 -28.40
C SER A 415 29.66 -11.68 -27.38
N SER A 416 29.77 -12.56 -26.38
CA SER A 416 28.83 -12.66 -25.24
C SER A 416 29.01 -11.53 -24.21
N VAL A 417 29.42 -10.34 -24.65
CA VAL A 417 29.65 -9.16 -23.81
C VAL A 417 28.44 -8.24 -23.93
N VAL A 418 27.97 -7.76 -22.77
CA VAL A 418 26.89 -6.78 -22.67
C VAL A 418 27.39 -5.52 -21.96
N VAL A 419 27.03 -4.35 -22.48
CA VAL A 419 27.43 -3.05 -21.94
C VAL A 419 26.23 -2.35 -21.31
N LEU A 420 26.38 -1.83 -20.09
CA LEU A 420 25.34 -1.05 -19.42
C LEU A 420 25.36 0.40 -19.93
N LEU A 421 24.28 0.82 -20.59
CA LEU A 421 24.12 2.17 -21.13
C LEU A 421 22.81 2.82 -20.68
N CYS A 422 22.88 4.10 -20.36
CA CYS A 422 21.71 4.91 -20.10
C CYS A 422 20.92 5.09 -21.40
N ARG A 423 19.58 5.04 -21.35
CA ARG A 423 18.75 5.15 -22.57
C ARG A 423 19.03 6.45 -23.35
N VAL A 424 19.22 7.56 -22.63
CA VAL A 424 19.57 8.86 -23.22
C VAL A 424 20.89 8.78 -24.00
N CYS A 425 21.89 8.08 -23.46
CA CYS A 425 23.22 7.93 -24.04
C CYS A 425 23.13 7.27 -25.43
N VAL A 426 22.36 6.19 -25.53
CA VAL A 426 22.08 5.46 -26.78
C VAL A 426 21.36 6.33 -27.82
N GLU A 427 20.50 7.24 -27.36
CA GLU A 427 19.70 8.11 -28.23
C GLU A 427 20.42 9.41 -28.64
N THR A 428 21.35 9.94 -27.83
CA THR A 428 21.94 11.28 -28.01
C THR A 428 23.45 11.34 -28.26
N VAL A 429 24.21 10.24 -28.18
CA VAL A 429 25.67 10.24 -28.38
C VAL A 429 26.02 9.57 -29.72
N PRO A 430 26.35 10.33 -30.79
CA PRO A 430 26.58 9.75 -32.12
C PRO A 430 27.74 8.76 -32.16
N ALA A 431 28.83 9.05 -31.44
CA ALA A 431 30.05 8.22 -31.40
C ALA A 431 29.84 6.79 -30.84
N LEU A 432 28.71 6.52 -30.19
CA LEU A 432 28.36 5.15 -29.79
C LEU A 432 27.93 4.28 -30.98
N LYS A 433 27.59 4.87 -32.14
CA LYS A 433 27.28 4.15 -33.39
C LYS A 433 28.52 3.66 -34.12
N ASP A 434 29.68 4.23 -33.79
CA ASP A 434 30.99 3.83 -34.31
C ASP A 434 31.66 2.76 -33.42
N MET A 435 30.99 2.35 -32.33
CA MET A 435 31.32 1.18 -31.51
C MET A 435 30.67 -0.10 -32.09
N ASP A 436 31.26 -1.25 -31.83
CA ASP A 436 30.86 -2.56 -32.36
C ASP A 436 29.65 -3.17 -31.60
N TRP A 437 28.62 -2.35 -31.34
CA TRP A 437 27.48 -2.62 -30.44
C TRP A 437 26.12 -2.45 -31.13
N GLU A 438 25.19 -3.38 -30.91
CA GLU A 438 23.84 -3.29 -31.46
C GLU A 438 22.95 -2.33 -30.66
N LEU A 439 23.16 -1.02 -30.78
CA LEU A 439 22.36 0.01 -30.10
C LEU A 439 20.83 -0.12 -30.29
N SER A 440 20.39 -0.76 -31.37
CA SER A 440 18.99 -1.14 -31.64
C SER A 440 18.43 -2.18 -30.66
N GLN A 441 19.27 -3.05 -30.11
CA GLN A 441 18.93 -4.09 -29.12
C GLN A 441 19.15 -3.61 -27.66
N TRP A 442 18.92 -2.33 -27.36
CA TRP A 442 18.89 -1.87 -25.96
C TRP A 442 17.67 -2.44 -25.24
N HIS A 443 17.89 -3.08 -24.09
CA HIS A 443 16.86 -3.64 -23.22
C HIS A 443 16.96 -3.10 -21.79
N PRO A 444 15.86 -2.64 -21.16
CA PRO A 444 15.88 -2.02 -19.82
C PRO A 444 16.28 -3.03 -18.72
N LEU A 445 17.01 -2.57 -17.70
CA LEU A 445 17.39 -3.44 -16.57
C LEU A 445 16.21 -3.79 -15.64
N VAL A 446 15.12 -3.01 -15.71
CA VAL A 446 13.88 -3.23 -14.97
C VAL A 446 12.73 -3.46 -15.96
N GLN A 447 12.14 -4.66 -15.93
CA GLN A 447 11.05 -5.09 -16.81
C GLN A 447 9.97 -5.81 -15.97
N ASP A 448 8.69 -5.63 -16.30
CA ASP A 448 7.56 -6.24 -15.58
C ASP A 448 7.59 -6.00 -14.05
N ARG A 449 8.15 -4.85 -13.65
CA ARG A 449 8.44 -4.42 -12.27
C ARG A 449 9.40 -5.35 -11.50
N LYS A 450 10.26 -6.08 -12.19
CA LYS A 450 11.40 -6.84 -11.63
C LYS A 450 12.70 -6.37 -12.30
N PHE A 451 13.85 -6.58 -11.65
CA PHE A 451 15.13 -6.56 -12.36
C PHE A 451 15.25 -7.78 -13.28
N LEU A 452 16.08 -7.70 -14.33
CA LEU A 452 16.36 -8.83 -15.21
C LEU A 452 16.90 -10.04 -14.41
N PRO A 453 16.36 -11.27 -14.57
CA PRO A 453 16.72 -12.41 -13.73
C PRO A 453 18.19 -12.87 -13.80
N TRP A 454 18.91 -12.52 -14.86
CA TRP A 454 20.35 -12.79 -14.99
C TRP A 454 21.21 -11.82 -14.16
N LEU A 455 20.69 -10.61 -13.89
CA LEU A 455 21.37 -9.55 -13.16
C LEU A 455 21.10 -9.66 -11.64
N VAL A 456 19.83 -9.80 -11.26
CA VAL A 456 19.39 -10.09 -9.88
C VAL A 456 18.38 -11.23 -9.93
N LYS A 457 18.73 -12.41 -9.40
CA LYS A 457 17.88 -13.60 -9.56
C LYS A 457 16.54 -13.41 -8.85
N VAL A 458 15.46 -13.75 -9.54
CA VAL A 458 14.13 -13.87 -8.92
C VAL A 458 14.15 -15.13 -8.04
N PRO A 459 13.84 -15.04 -6.73
CA PRO A 459 13.66 -16.21 -5.88
C PRO A 459 12.64 -17.19 -6.48
N SER A 460 12.89 -18.50 -6.43
CA SER A 460 11.93 -19.49 -6.91
C SER A 460 10.62 -19.41 -6.14
N ASP A 461 9.51 -19.86 -6.73
CA ASP A 461 8.18 -19.77 -6.10
C ASP A 461 8.14 -20.49 -4.74
N LYS A 462 8.96 -21.52 -4.58
CA LYS A 462 9.20 -22.28 -3.34
C LYS A 462 9.90 -21.45 -2.25
N LEU A 463 10.73 -20.47 -2.63
CA LEU A 463 11.27 -19.45 -1.71
C LEU A 463 10.26 -18.32 -1.46
N GLN A 464 9.45 -17.95 -2.45
CA GLN A 464 8.41 -16.92 -2.31
C GLN A 464 7.29 -17.37 -1.34
N ILE A 465 6.84 -18.63 -1.45
CA ILE A 465 5.85 -19.26 -0.54
C ILE A 465 6.43 -19.49 0.87
N ARG A 466 7.76 -19.54 1.02
CA ARG A 466 8.46 -19.66 2.31
C ARG A 466 8.88 -18.32 2.92
N ALA A 467 8.73 -17.21 2.20
CA ALA A 467 8.93 -15.88 2.76
C ALA A 467 7.83 -15.58 3.80
N ARG A 468 8.04 -14.54 4.62
CA ARG A 468 6.92 -13.98 5.39
C ARG A 468 5.89 -13.47 4.39
N GLU A 469 4.66 -13.98 4.45
CA GLU A 469 3.54 -13.34 3.76
C GLU A 469 3.34 -11.96 4.39
N ILE A 470 3.64 -10.93 3.61
CA ILE A 470 3.50 -9.52 3.99
C ILE A 470 2.49 -8.93 3.02
N SER A 471 1.40 -8.35 3.55
CA SER A 471 0.42 -7.70 2.68
C SER A 471 1.02 -6.44 2.06
N GLN A 472 0.51 -6.05 0.88
CA GLN A 472 0.92 -4.80 0.23
C GLN A 472 0.80 -3.59 1.18
N ASP A 473 -0.18 -3.58 2.08
CA ASP A 473 -0.39 -2.52 3.07
C ASP A 473 0.59 -2.57 4.25
N GLN A 474 1.01 -3.75 4.69
CA GLN A 474 2.09 -3.89 5.67
C GLN A 474 3.42 -3.37 5.10
N ILE A 475 3.71 -3.61 3.81
CA ILE A 475 4.86 -3.00 3.14
C ILE A 475 4.69 -1.47 3.11
N ASN A 476 3.51 -0.98 2.71
CA ASN A 476 3.23 0.46 2.64
C ASN A 476 3.45 1.16 3.99
N LYS A 477 2.92 0.62 5.09
CA LYS A 477 3.09 1.20 6.43
C LYS A 477 4.54 1.13 6.92
N LEU A 478 5.29 0.07 6.60
CA LEU A 478 6.70 -0.05 6.99
C LEU A 478 7.63 0.90 6.20
N GLU A 479 7.37 1.09 4.90
CA GLU A 479 8.10 2.09 4.09
C GLU A 479 7.84 3.53 4.60
N GLU A 480 6.62 3.81 5.08
CA GLU A 480 6.29 5.09 5.69
C GLU A 480 6.99 5.28 7.05
N LEU A 481 7.00 4.26 7.91
CA LEU A 481 7.79 4.25 9.16
C LEU A 481 9.29 4.43 8.91
N TRP A 482 9.85 3.86 7.84
CA TRP A 482 11.28 4.01 7.50
C TRP A 482 11.69 5.44 7.13
N LYS A 483 10.76 6.38 6.91
CA LYS A 483 11.07 7.81 6.74
C LYS A 483 11.46 8.50 8.05
N THR A 484 10.95 8.03 9.18
CA THR A 484 11.21 8.61 10.51
C THR A 484 12.06 7.69 11.40
N GLU A 485 11.92 6.38 11.24
CA GLU A 485 12.67 5.35 11.95
C GLU A 485 13.29 4.36 10.96
N SER A 486 14.51 4.62 10.52
CA SER A 486 15.32 3.67 9.73
C SER A 486 15.34 2.27 10.36
N ASP A 487 15.31 2.24 11.70
CA ASP A 487 15.21 1.15 12.67
C ASP A 487 14.01 0.18 12.50
N ALA A 488 12.86 0.70 12.04
CA ALA A 488 11.57 0.04 12.19
C ALA A 488 11.45 -1.33 11.49
N THR A 489 10.55 -2.18 11.99
CA THR A 489 10.29 -3.53 11.50
C THR A 489 8.78 -3.80 11.41
N PHE A 490 8.38 -4.93 10.83
CA PHE A 490 6.98 -5.35 10.80
C PHE A 490 6.37 -5.68 12.17
N ALA A 491 7.12 -5.60 13.28
CA ALA A 491 6.57 -5.65 14.64
C ALA A 491 6.28 -4.24 15.20
N ASP A 492 6.91 -3.20 14.64
CA ASP A 492 6.71 -1.81 15.05
C ASP A 492 5.43 -1.19 14.47
N LEU A 493 4.77 -1.92 13.56
CA LEU A 493 3.42 -1.65 13.07
C LEU A 493 2.35 -1.81 14.15
N ASP A 494 2.65 -2.56 15.22
CA ASP A 494 1.72 -2.88 16.31
C ASP A 494 1.97 -2.01 17.58
N ARG A 495 2.71 -0.88 17.46
CA ARG A 495 3.00 0.03 18.58
C ARG A 495 1.80 0.92 18.91
N PRO A 496 1.40 1.08 20.20
CA PRO A 496 0.27 1.93 20.60
C PRO A 496 0.39 3.43 20.30
N ASP A 497 1.60 3.92 19.99
CA ASP A 497 1.85 5.34 19.65
C ASP A 497 1.70 5.64 18.15
N ALA A 498 1.57 4.60 17.30
CA ALA A 498 0.99 4.77 15.97
C ALA A 498 -0.51 5.06 16.14
N ILE A 499 -1.09 5.92 15.28
CA ILE A 499 -2.51 6.28 15.38
C ILE A 499 -3.34 5.00 15.26
N ASP A 500 -3.99 4.61 16.35
CA ASP A 500 -4.73 3.36 16.42
C ASP A 500 -5.97 3.44 15.52
N GLU A 501 -5.92 2.76 14.37
CA GLU A 501 -7.02 2.74 13.39
C GLU A 501 -8.31 2.15 13.99
N THR A 502 -8.21 1.45 15.12
CA THR A 502 -9.33 0.92 15.90
C THR A 502 -10.03 1.92 16.83
N GLU A 503 -9.49 3.11 17.08
CA GLU A 503 -10.21 4.21 17.79
C GLU A 503 -11.00 5.15 16.85
N LEU A 504 -10.81 5.05 15.53
CA LEU A 504 -11.43 5.97 14.56
C LEU A 504 -12.91 5.65 14.32
N SER A 505 -13.80 6.54 14.78
CA SER A 505 -15.22 6.49 14.47
C SER A 505 -15.46 6.69 12.96
N PRO A 506 -16.26 5.84 12.29
CA PRO A 506 -16.55 5.98 10.86
C PRO A 506 -17.42 7.20 10.57
N THR A 507 -17.31 7.74 9.35
CA THR A 507 -18.22 8.80 8.86
C THR A 507 -19.66 8.28 8.81
N LEU A 508 -20.60 9.06 9.36
CA LEU A 508 -22.00 8.68 9.51
C LEU A 508 -22.89 9.44 8.51
N LEU A 509 -24.07 8.88 8.19
CA LEU A 509 -25.10 9.66 7.48
C LEU A 509 -25.78 10.67 8.43
N HIS A 510 -25.93 10.30 9.70
CA HIS A 510 -26.61 11.09 10.72
C HIS A 510 -25.66 11.32 11.90
N TYR A 511 -25.64 12.55 12.41
CA TYR A 511 -24.82 12.98 13.54
C TYR A 511 -25.72 13.57 14.62
N GLU A 512 -25.38 13.41 15.89
CA GLU A 512 -26.23 13.90 16.99
C GLU A 512 -26.20 15.43 17.09
N ASP A 513 -25.00 16.00 17.11
CA ASP A 513 -24.77 17.45 17.13
C ASP A 513 -23.46 17.83 16.39
N GLY A 514 -23.13 19.12 16.41
CA GLY A 514 -21.89 19.65 15.83
C GLY A 514 -20.60 19.18 16.52
N TYR A 515 -20.65 18.79 17.80
CA TYR A 515 -19.49 18.23 18.52
C TYR A 515 -19.23 16.79 18.10
N HIS A 516 -20.27 15.95 17.97
CA HIS A 516 -20.16 14.61 17.40
C HIS A 516 -19.59 14.68 15.98
N TYR A 517 -20.14 15.56 15.14
CA TYR A 517 -19.65 15.81 13.78
C TYR A 517 -18.18 16.27 13.75
N GLN A 518 -17.77 17.17 14.64
CA GLN A 518 -16.37 17.56 14.80
C GLN A 518 -15.49 16.38 15.25
N ASN A 519 -15.91 15.61 16.25
CA ASN A 519 -15.14 14.51 16.83
C ASN A 519 -14.87 13.37 15.83
N VAL A 520 -15.76 13.15 14.86
CA VAL A 520 -15.56 12.17 13.78
C VAL A 520 -14.63 12.70 12.69
N LEU A 521 -14.79 13.96 12.26
CA LEU A 521 -14.04 14.50 11.11
C LEU A 521 -12.66 15.10 11.46
N ALA A 522 -12.49 15.66 12.66
CA ALA A 522 -11.24 16.29 13.07
C ALA A 522 -10.03 15.33 13.13
N PRO A 523 -10.16 14.07 13.61
CA PRO A 523 -9.07 13.09 13.55
C PRO A 523 -8.68 12.74 12.10
N LEU A 524 -9.65 12.59 11.20
CA LEU A 524 -9.41 12.27 9.80
C LEU A 524 -8.67 13.41 9.07
N VAL A 525 -9.08 14.66 9.29
CA VAL A 525 -8.38 15.85 8.78
C VAL A 525 -6.96 15.97 9.33
N LYS A 526 -6.72 15.53 10.59
CA LYS A 526 -5.38 15.50 11.17
C LYS A 526 -4.50 14.42 10.52
N MET A 527 -5.03 13.21 10.32
CA MET A 527 -4.31 12.12 9.66
C MET A 527 -3.84 12.52 8.24
N GLU A 528 -4.71 13.13 7.44
CA GLU A 528 -4.36 13.63 6.10
C GLU A 528 -3.31 14.75 6.16
N ALA A 529 -3.38 15.62 7.17
CA ALA A 529 -2.39 16.69 7.38
C ALA A 529 -1.00 16.14 7.74
N ASP A 530 -0.94 15.18 8.67
CA ASP A 530 0.29 14.51 9.07
C ASP A 530 0.88 13.70 7.90
N TYR A 531 0.04 13.13 7.02
CA TYR A 531 0.45 12.42 5.80
C TYR A 531 0.99 13.34 4.69
N ASP A 532 0.29 14.42 4.32
CA ASP A 532 0.82 15.41 3.35
C ASP A 532 2.13 16.04 3.85
N LYS A 533 2.27 16.22 5.17
CA LYS A 533 3.50 16.66 5.79
C LYS A 533 4.65 15.68 5.57
N GLN A 534 4.49 14.41 5.97
CA GLN A 534 5.51 13.37 5.78
C GLN A 534 5.86 13.19 4.29
N MET A 535 4.86 13.25 3.41
CA MET A 535 5.07 13.23 1.96
C MET A 535 5.94 14.40 1.50
N LYS A 536 5.65 15.66 1.91
CA LYS A 536 6.41 16.85 1.45
C LYS A 536 7.78 16.99 2.09
N GLU A 537 7.95 16.56 3.33
CA GLU A 537 9.27 16.54 3.99
C GLU A 537 10.18 15.46 3.38
N SER A 538 9.63 14.39 2.79
CA SER A 538 10.37 13.38 2.01
C SER A 538 10.78 13.81 0.58
N LEU A 539 10.64 15.10 0.25
CA LEU A 539 11.00 15.68 -1.07
C LEU A 539 12.32 16.48 -1.04
N ALA A 540 13.18 16.24 -0.05
CA ALA A 540 14.49 16.88 -0.02
C ALA A 540 15.41 16.29 -1.10
N GLU A 541 16.01 17.14 -1.94
CA GLU A 541 17.15 16.75 -2.77
C GLU A 541 18.46 17.18 -2.09
N GLU A 542 19.43 16.27 -2.10
CA GLU A 542 20.76 16.44 -1.49
C GLU A 542 21.85 16.56 -2.57
N SER A 543 23.03 17.03 -2.16
CA SER A 543 24.19 17.26 -3.03
C SER A 543 23.93 18.16 -4.25
N ILE A 544 23.10 19.20 -4.08
CA ILE A 544 22.82 20.22 -5.09
C ILE A 544 24.00 21.19 -5.22
N SER A 545 24.36 21.54 -6.46
CA SER A 545 25.25 22.66 -6.78
C SER A 545 24.45 23.97 -6.90
N VAL A 546 24.97 25.05 -6.32
CA VAL A 546 24.30 26.36 -6.16
C VAL A 546 25.20 27.48 -6.64
N ARG A 547 24.68 28.28 -7.58
CA ARG A 547 25.28 29.55 -8.01
C ARG A 547 24.69 30.69 -7.18
N TRP A 548 25.54 31.39 -6.42
CA TRP A 548 25.11 32.55 -5.62
C TRP A 548 25.19 33.85 -6.42
N GLU A 549 24.06 34.54 -6.51
CA GLU A 549 23.94 35.82 -7.21
C GLU A 549 23.35 36.91 -6.29
N LYS A 550 23.55 38.18 -6.64
CA LYS A 550 22.88 39.32 -5.99
C LYS A 550 21.77 39.80 -6.90
N SER A 551 20.54 39.76 -6.40
CA SER A 551 19.41 40.46 -7.02
C SER A 551 19.69 41.97 -7.13
N LEU A 552 18.96 42.67 -8.01
CA LEU A 552 19.02 44.13 -8.16
C LEU A 552 18.72 44.89 -6.85
N THR A 553 18.03 44.26 -5.91
CA THR A 553 17.69 44.78 -4.57
C THR A 553 18.69 44.36 -3.48
N GLY A 554 19.82 43.77 -3.86
CA GLY A 554 20.91 43.37 -2.96
C GLY A 554 20.68 42.08 -2.17
N ARG A 555 19.52 41.41 -2.30
CA ARG A 555 19.28 40.09 -1.70
C ARG A 555 20.04 38.99 -2.42
N ASN A 556 20.39 37.95 -1.67
CA ASN A 556 20.99 36.73 -2.19
C ASN A 556 19.96 35.89 -2.96
N VAL A 557 20.32 35.49 -4.17
CA VAL A 557 19.62 34.49 -4.98
C VAL A 557 20.50 33.25 -5.04
N ALA A 558 19.93 32.09 -4.72
CA ALA A 558 20.52 30.79 -5.00
C ALA A 558 19.91 30.27 -6.30
N THR A 559 20.72 30.14 -7.35
CA THR A 559 20.30 29.54 -8.62
C THR A 559 20.83 28.12 -8.71
N PHE A 560 19.95 27.14 -8.91
CA PHE A 560 20.30 25.72 -8.94
C PHE A 560 19.36 24.91 -9.83
N THR A 561 19.83 23.75 -10.30
CA THR A 561 19.00 22.76 -11.01
C THR A 561 18.66 21.60 -10.08
N PHE A 562 17.39 21.22 -9.99
CA PHE A 562 17.02 19.92 -9.40
C PHE A 562 17.55 18.78 -10.28
N SER A 563 18.03 17.71 -9.66
CA SER A 563 18.64 16.57 -10.33
C SER A 563 17.63 15.79 -11.19
N GLY A 564 18.13 14.99 -12.13
CA GLY A 564 17.30 14.15 -13.00
C GLY A 564 16.37 13.18 -12.26
N ARG A 565 16.63 12.87 -10.97
CA ARG A 565 15.77 12.02 -10.13
C ARG A 565 14.40 12.68 -9.87
N HIS A 566 14.38 13.96 -9.46
CA HIS A 566 13.14 14.66 -9.06
C HIS A 566 12.59 15.59 -10.14
N SER A 567 12.94 15.41 -11.42
CA SER A 567 12.37 16.19 -12.54
C SER A 567 10.83 16.10 -12.65
N ALA A 568 10.17 15.18 -11.95
CA ALA A 568 8.71 15.15 -11.79
C ALA A 568 8.18 16.28 -10.91
N GLU A 569 8.90 16.63 -9.84
CA GLU A 569 8.52 17.69 -8.90
C GLU A 569 8.80 19.09 -9.45
N LEU A 570 9.70 19.25 -10.43
CA LEU A 570 9.78 20.47 -11.27
C LEU A 570 8.44 20.89 -11.90
N SER A 571 7.51 19.94 -12.14
CA SER A 571 6.17 20.25 -12.66
C SER A 571 5.14 20.66 -11.59
N ARG A 572 5.55 20.69 -10.31
CA ARG A 572 4.74 21.05 -9.14
C ARG A 572 5.29 22.28 -8.42
N VAL A 573 6.61 22.48 -8.49
CA VAL A 573 7.32 23.70 -8.09
C VAL A 573 6.82 24.88 -8.93
N VAL A 574 6.34 25.94 -8.29
CA VAL A 574 5.93 27.18 -8.97
C VAL A 574 6.62 28.43 -8.41
N VAL A 575 6.72 29.47 -9.24
CA VAL A 575 7.11 30.81 -8.80
C VAL A 575 6.17 31.26 -7.67
N GLY A 576 6.75 31.68 -6.54
CA GLY A 576 6.03 31.99 -5.30
C GLY A 576 5.99 30.86 -4.26
N ASP A 577 6.45 29.64 -4.56
CA ASP A 577 6.68 28.60 -3.54
C ASP A 577 7.84 28.96 -2.61
N GLU A 578 7.86 28.38 -1.41
CA GLU A 578 8.90 28.61 -0.40
C GLU A 578 9.70 27.33 -0.16
N LEU A 579 11.02 27.41 -0.38
CA LEU A 579 11.96 26.32 -0.14
C LEU A 579 12.90 26.69 1.00
N ARG A 580 13.31 25.67 1.76
CA ARG A 580 14.48 25.73 2.64
C ARG A 580 15.70 25.25 1.85
N ILE A 581 16.80 25.94 2.02
CA ILE A 581 18.11 25.53 1.53
C ILE A 581 19.07 25.50 2.72
N LYS A 582 19.83 24.41 2.87
CA LYS A 582 20.85 24.25 3.92
C LYS A 582 22.14 23.68 3.30
N LEU A 583 23.23 23.75 4.05
CA LEU A 583 24.42 22.98 3.71
C LEU A 583 24.18 21.47 3.96
N GLY A 584 24.79 20.64 3.11
CA GLY A 584 24.95 19.19 3.31
C GLY A 584 26.12 18.90 4.25
N THR A 585 26.28 17.64 4.67
CA THR A 585 27.21 17.29 5.76
C THR A 585 28.68 17.52 5.42
N GLY A 586 29.07 17.46 4.14
CA GLY A 586 30.43 17.80 3.69
C GLY A 586 30.63 19.31 3.67
N ALA A 587 29.64 20.04 3.14
CA ALA A 587 29.66 21.50 3.12
C ALA A 587 29.61 22.13 4.53
N GLU A 588 28.85 21.58 5.48
CA GLU A 588 28.83 22.03 6.88
C GLU A 588 30.20 21.87 7.56
N PHE A 589 30.89 20.76 7.29
CA PHE A 589 32.25 20.52 7.79
C PHE A 589 33.25 21.53 7.21
N LEU A 590 33.19 21.80 5.90
CA LEU A 590 34.04 22.80 5.24
C LEU A 590 33.71 24.25 5.64
N HIS A 591 32.45 24.53 5.98
CA HIS A 591 32.01 25.83 6.48
C HIS A 591 32.34 26.06 7.98
N GLY A 592 32.64 24.99 8.72
CA GLY A 592 32.87 25.03 10.17
C GLY A 592 31.64 25.38 11.01
N SER A 593 30.46 25.52 10.40
CA SER A 593 29.19 25.76 11.11
C SER A 593 27.97 25.42 10.23
N PRO A 594 26.88 24.87 10.81
CA PRO A 594 25.66 24.60 10.08
C PRO A 594 24.99 25.89 9.62
N TRP A 595 24.47 25.91 8.40
CA TRP A 595 23.77 27.07 7.83
C TRP A 595 22.48 26.63 7.13
N GLU A 596 21.40 27.38 7.39
CA GLU A 596 20.14 27.30 6.64
C GLU A 596 19.62 28.69 6.24
N GLY A 597 18.94 28.72 5.11
CA GLY A 597 18.18 29.84 4.60
C GLY A 597 16.80 29.39 4.13
N VAL A 598 15.85 30.32 4.12
CA VAL A 598 14.52 30.12 3.53
C VAL A 598 14.32 31.20 2.48
N GLY A 599 13.98 30.79 1.27
CA GLY A 599 13.67 31.71 0.17
C GLY A 599 12.26 31.54 -0.37
N TYR A 600 11.94 32.35 -1.38
CA TYR A 600 10.83 32.12 -2.30
C TYR A 600 11.36 31.97 -3.73
N ILE A 601 10.72 31.11 -4.50
CA ILE A 601 11.10 30.90 -5.90
C ILE A 601 10.67 32.14 -6.68
N LYS A 602 11.67 32.78 -7.28
CA LYS A 602 11.55 34.03 -8.03
C LYS A 602 11.28 33.78 -9.49
N ASN A 603 11.95 32.78 -10.06
CA ASN A 603 11.83 32.42 -11.47
C ASN A 603 12.22 30.96 -11.71
N ILE A 604 11.83 30.41 -12.86
CA ILE A 604 12.25 29.09 -13.34
C ILE A 604 12.53 29.25 -14.84
N ILE A 605 13.80 29.12 -15.25
CA ILE A 605 14.26 29.32 -16.64
C ILE A 605 14.99 28.06 -17.09
N ASP A 606 14.55 27.42 -18.17
CA ASP A 606 15.18 26.25 -18.81
C ASP A 606 15.51 25.05 -17.89
N GLY A 607 14.99 25.04 -16.65
CA GLY A 607 15.24 24.03 -15.62
C GLY A 607 16.11 24.52 -14.45
N GLU A 608 16.75 25.69 -14.54
CA GLU A 608 17.30 26.41 -13.39
C GLU A 608 16.16 27.04 -12.57
N VAL A 609 16.29 26.97 -11.23
CA VAL A 609 15.37 27.56 -10.26
C VAL A 609 16.08 28.69 -9.53
N GLU A 610 15.55 29.90 -9.61
CA GLU A 610 16.02 31.07 -8.85
C GLU A 610 15.31 31.14 -7.49
N LEU A 611 16.03 30.93 -6.39
CA LEU A 611 15.51 31.04 -5.02
C LEU A 611 16.03 32.32 -4.35
N GLU A 612 15.22 33.36 -4.26
CA GLU A 612 15.59 34.61 -3.57
C GLU A 612 15.37 34.45 -2.05
N LEU A 613 16.43 34.60 -1.25
CA LEU A 613 16.40 34.38 0.19
C LEU A 613 15.66 35.50 0.94
N LYS A 614 14.91 35.11 1.97
CA LYS A 614 14.36 36.03 2.96
C LYS A 614 15.48 36.67 3.80
N PRO A 615 15.29 37.91 4.30
CA PRO A 615 16.23 38.53 5.23
C PRO A 615 16.44 37.70 6.49
N SER A 616 17.65 37.77 7.06
CA SER A 616 18.04 37.07 8.28
C SER A 616 17.40 37.68 9.54
N VAL A 617 16.10 37.44 9.74
CA VAL A 617 15.35 37.92 10.91
C VAL A 617 15.76 37.13 12.16
N ALA A 618 16.06 37.84 13.26
CA ALA A 618 16.40 37.22 14.54
C ALA A 618 15.24 36.40 15.10
N ALA A 619 15.53 35.22 15.67
CA ALA A 619 14.54 34.28 16.19
C ALA A 619 13.77 34.84 17.41
N GLY A 620 12.61 35.44 17.17
CA GLY A 620 11.67 35.87 18.21
C GLY A 620 10.90 34.68 18.79
N GLY A 621 11.16 34.36 20.07
CA GLY A 621 10.55 33.20 20.73
C GLY A 621 9.02 33.28 20.89
N HIS A 622 8.36 32.14 20.73
CA HIS A 622 6.94 31.97 21.04
C HIS A 622 6.64 32.29 22.52
N LYS A 623 5.71 33.21 22.78
CA LYS A 623 5.13 33.40 24.13
C LYS A 623 3.85 32.56 24.27
N GLY A 624 4.02 31.28 24.59
CA GLY A 624 2.94 30.48 25.19
C GLY A 624 2.72 30.91 26.64
N GLY A 625 1.47 31.15 27.03
CA GLY A 625 1.12 31.54 28.41
C GLY A 625 0.80 30.34 29.29
N GLY A 626 1.51 30.18 30.40
CA GLY A 626 1.25 29.16 31.42
C GLY A 626 2.15 29.38 32.63
N GLY A 627 1.58 29.68 33.79
CA GLY A 627 2.34 30.14 34.96
C GLY A 627 2.32 29.16 36.13
N ALA A 628 3.50 28.81 36.66
CA ALA A 628 3.62 28.17 37.98
C ALA A 628 4.96 28.50 38.68
N ARG A 629 4.82 28.99 39.93
CA ARG A 629 5.75 28.89 41.07
C ARG A 629 7.21 29.37 40.94
N ARG A 630 7.51 30.41 41.73
CA ARG A 630 8.84 30.67 42.30
C ARG A 630 9.35 29.44 43.08
N ASN A 631 10.60 29.06 42.84
CA ASN A 631 11.64 29.02 43.87
C ASN A 631 13.01 29.03 43.18
N GLY A 632 14.07 29.48 43.87
CA GLY A 632 15.35 29.72 43.21
C GLY A 632 16.57 29.44 44.09
N LYS A 633 17.74 29.54 43.47
CA LYS A 633 19.03 29.63 44.16
C LYS A 633 20.00 30.46 43.31
N LYS A 634 20.81 31.29 43.96
CA LYS A 634 21.95 31.95 43.32
C LYS A 634 23.07 30.93 43.13
N GLY A 635 23.70 30.94 41.96
CA GLY A 635 25.00 30.32 41.69
C GLY A 635 25.68 31.15 40.62
N GLY A 636 26.81 31.78 40.96
CA GLY A 636 27.57 32.60 40.02
C GLY A 636 28.66 31.76 39.34
N GLY A 637 28.85 31.98 38.05
CA GLY A 637 29.95 31.44 37.25
C GLY A 637 30.33 32.47 36.18
N GLY A 638 31.61 32.51 35.80
CA GLY A 638 32.12 33.49 34.83
C GLY A 638 31.41 33.37 33.47
N GLY A 639 31.21 34.51 32.81
CA GLY A 639 30.69 34.53 31.44
C GLY A 639 31.82 34.46 30.42
N ASP A 640 31.68 33.58 29.43
CA ASP A 640 32.30 33.76 28.12
C ASP A 640 31.27 34.34 27.16
N GLY A 641 31.58 35.50 26.60
CA GLY A 641 30.65 36.30 25.81
C GLY A 641 30.63 35.92 24.34
N ASN A 642 29.97 34.82 23.96
CA ASN A 642 29.75 34.52 22.54
C ASN A 642 28.44 35.17 22.04
N ALA A 643 28.54 36.42 21.59
CA ALA A 643 27.44 37.09 20.91
C ALA A 643 27.16 36.41 19.57
N LYS A 644 25.97 35.81 19.41
CA LYS A 644 25.57 35.14 18.16
C LYS A 644 25.63 36.11 16.98
N ALA A 645 26.71 36.02 16.21
CA ALA A 645 26.91 36.78 14.99
C ALA A 645 25.81 36.47 13.97
N ARG A 646 25.53 37.43 13.08
CA ARG A 646 24.71 37.17 11.88
C ARG A 646 25.43 36.09 11.07
N GLN A 647 24.81 34.92 10.88
CA GLN A 647 25.36 33.92 9.96
C GLN A 647 25.32 34.50 8.54
N LYS A 648 26.50 34.79 8.01
CA LYS A 648 26.67 35.20 6.61
C LYS A 648 26.26 34.02 5.72
N VAL A 649 25.68 34.29 4.56
CA VAL A 649 25.42 33.25 3.56
C VAL A 649 26.77 32.68 3.07
N PRO A 650 26.91 31.35 2.93
CA PRO A 650 28.13 30.69 2.48
C PRO A 650 28.34 30.86 0.97
N GLU A 651 28.46 32.11 0.51
CA GLU A 651 28.67 32.51 -0.90
C GLU A 651 29.90 31.85 -1.55
N GLN A 652 30.87 31.43 -0.72
CA GLN A 652 32.10 30.74 -1.12
C GLN A 652 31.97 29.21 -1.25
N ILE A 653 30.79 28.63 -1.00
CA ILE A 653 30.51 27.21 -1.21
C ILE A 653 29.53 27.09 -2.37
N THR A 654 29.86 26.25 -3.35
CA THR A 654 29.09 26.04 -4.58
C THR A 654 28.39 24.68 -4.64
N ASP A 655 28.72 23.75 -3.75
CA ASP A 655 28.36 22.34 -3.88
C ASP A 655 28.02 21.72 -2.52
N ASP A 656 27.40 20.55 -2.54
CA ASP A 656 26.85 19.86 -1.36
C ASP A 656 25.83 20.70 -0.57
N TYR A 657 24.83 21.26 -1.26
CA TYR A 657 23.63 21.80 -0.62
C TYR A 657 22.49 20.77 -0.55
N VAL A 658 21.57 21.00 0.39
CA VAL A 658 20.29 20.27 0.47
C VAL A 658 19.15 21.27 0.37
N VAL A 659 18.20 21.02 -0.54
CA VAL A 659 17.01 21.83 -0.74
C VAL A 659 15.77 21.01 -0.39
N SER A 660 14.88 21.57 0.43
CA SER A 660 13.65 20.89 0.85
C SER A 660 12.42 21.80 0.81
N PHE A 661 11.27 21.18 0.54
CA PHE A 661 9.98 21.85 0.44
C PHE A 661 9.46 22.24 1.84
N ILE A 662 8.98 23.47 1.99
CA ILE A 662 8.35 23.90 3.25
C ILE A 662 6.87 23.53 3.21
N TRP A 663 6.51 22.45 3.93
CA TRP A 663 5.12 22.09 4.17
C TRP A 663 4.37 23.20 4.93
N LYS A 664 3.08 23.36 4.64
CA LYS A 664 2.22 24.41 5.21
C LYS A 664 0.87 23.82 5.62
N SER A 665 0.61 23.82 6.92
CA SER A 665 -0.64 23.37 7.55
C SER A 665 -1.89 24.16 7.13
N THR A 666 -1.75 25.29 6.45
CA THR A 666 -2.79 26.33 6.28
C THR A 666 -4.11 25.85 5.66
N SER A 667 -4.11 24.79 4.85
CA SER A 667 -5.33 24.13 4.37
C SER A 667 -6.07 23.42 5.50
N PHE A 668 -5.36 22.50 6.17
CA PHE A 668 -5.86 21.69 7.27
C PHE A 668 -6.24 22.54 8.50
N ASP A 669 -5.46 23.58 8.80
CA ASP A 669 -5.78 24.57 9.85
C ASP A 669 -7.15 25.20 9.61
N ARG A 670 -7.48 25.56 8.36
CA ARG A 670 -8.77 26.17 8.02
C ARG A 670 -9.92 25.17 8.12
N MET A 671 -9.71 23.91 7.73
CA MET A 671 -10.68 22.82 7.91
C MET A 671 -10.97 22.57 9.40
N GLN A 672 -9.94 22.45 10.24
CA GLN A 672 -10.06 22.25 11.69
C GLN A 672 -10.78 23.43 12.36
N ASN A 673 -10.46 24.68 11.96
CA ASN A 673 -11.16 25.86 12.44
C ASN A 673 -12.63 25.92 11.98
N ALA A 674 -12.96 25.47 10.76
CA ALA A 674 -14.33 25.39 10.27
C ALA A 674 -15.17 24.35 11.02
N LEU A 675 -14.62 23.15 11.26
CA LEU A 675 -15.24 22.11 12.10
C LEU A 675 -15.53 22.64 13.51
N LYS A 676 -14.54 23.30 14.13
CA LYS A 676 -14.69 23.93 15.45
C LYS A 676 -15.70 25.08 15.47
N THR A 677 -15.77 25.87 14.39
CA THR A 677 -16.74 26.96 14.26
C THR A 677 -18.16 26.41 14.13
N PHE A 678 -18.37 25.37 13.32
CA PHE A 678 -19.66 24.70 13.18
C PHE A 678 -20.15 24.02 14.48
N ALA A 679 -19.24 23.58 15.35
CA ALA A 679 -19.59 23.00 16.65
C ALA A 679 -19.91 24.03 17.75
N ILE A 680 -19.38 25.27 17.65
CA ILE A 680 -19.38 26.24 18.77
C ILE A 680 -20.10 27.56 18.45
N ASP A 681 -20.08 28.03 17.19
CA ASP A 681 -20.71 29.29 16.75
C ASP A 681 -22.10 29.00 16.16
N ASP A 682 -23.14 29.23 16.95
CA ASP A 682 -24.55 29.08 16.56
C ASP A 682 -24.99 30.08 15.46
N THR A 683 -24.16 31.09 15.18
CA THR A 683 -24.36 32.03 14.06
C THR A 683 -23.63 31.63 12.77
N SER A 684 -22.87 30.52 12.78
CA SER A 684 -22.08 30.05 11.63
C SER A 684 -22.93 29.56 10.45
N VAL A 685 -24.11 29.01 10.73
CA VAL A 685 -25.15 28.62 9.75
C VAL A 685 -26.54 28.82 10.37
N THR A 686 -27.60 28.85 9.57
CA THR A 686 -28.98 28.80 10.12
C THR A 686 -29.32 27.43 10.69
N GLY A 687 -30.20 27.37 11.70
CA GLY A 687 -30.65 26.10 12.31
C GLY A 687 -31.21 25.08 11.30
N TYR A 688 -31.95 25.52 10.27
CA TYR A 688 -32.38 24.63 9.19
C TYR A 688 -31.20 23.97 8.47
N ILE A 689 -30.19 24.76 8.11
CA ILE A 689 -28.96 24.27 7.47
C ILE A 689 -28.19 23.35 8.42
N TYR A 690 -28.03 23.74 9.70
CA TYR A 690 -27.36 22.94 10.73
C TYR A 690 -27.94 21.53 10.82
N HIS A 691 -29.26 21.44 11.04
CA HIS A 691 -29.96 20.16 11.14
C HIS A 691 -29.92 19.38 9.83
N LYS A 692 -30.04 20.01 8.65
CA LYS A 692 -29.87 19.33 7.35
C LYS A 692 -28.46 18.81 7.11
N LEU A 693 -27.42 19.51 7.57
CA LEU A 693 -26.03 19.05 7.50
C LEU A 693 -25.77 17.87 8.44
N LEU A 694 -26.33 17.87 9.66
CA LEU A 694 -26.29 16.73 10.58
C LEU A 694 -27.18 15.55 10.14
N GLY A 695 -28.02 15.74 9.13
CA GLY A 695 -28.93 14.74 8.56
C GLY A 695 -30.27 14.58 9.28
N HIS A 696 -30.59 15.47 10.24
CA HIS A 696 -31.80 15.38 11.05
C HIS A 696 -33.09 15.49 10.21
N PRO A 697 -34.20 14.85 10.64
CA PRO A 697 -35.51 15.07 10.05
C PRO A 697 -35.98 16.51 10.33
N VAL A 698 -36.19 17.28 9.26
CA VAL A 698 -36.70 18.66 9.30
C VAL A 698 -37.62 18.87 8.12
N GLU A 699 -38.78 19.49 8.35
CA GLU A 699 -39.73 19.90 7.30
C GLU A 699 -39.06 20.82 6.27
N GLU A 700 -39.47 20.76 4.99
CA GLU A 700 -38.85 21.54 3.92
C GLU A 700 -39.25 23.02 4.01
N GLN A 701 -38.33 23.86 4.48
CA GLN A 701 -38.52 25.31 4.51
C GLN A 701 -38.25 25.93 3.15
N LEU A 702 -39.13 26.84 2.72
CA LEU A 702 -38.93 27.70 1.55
C LEU A 702 -38.40 29.07 1.99
N ILE A 703 -37.71 29.76 1.09
CA ILE A 703 -37.30 31.15 1.28
C ILE A 703 -38.56 32.04 1.24
N ALA A 704 -38.74 32.90 2.24
CA ALA A 704 -39.85 33.84 2.27
C ALA A 704 -39.66 34.94 1.22
N ASN A 705 -40.68 35.14 0.37
CA ASN A 705 -40.73 36.13 -0.71
C ASN A 705 -39.49 36.11 -1.64
N PRO A 706 -39.22 34.97 -2.32
CA PRO A 706 -38.09 34.87 -3.25
C PRO A 706 -38.37 35.72 -4.49
N LYS A 707 -37.38 36.52 -4.90
CA LYS A 707 -37.51 37.34 -6.11
C LYS A 707 -37.17 36.49 -7.34
N LEU A 708 -38.21 36.02 -8.01
CA LEU A 708 -38.10 35.47 -9.36
C LEU A 708 -38.09 36.64 -10.38
N PRO A 709 -37.57 36.44 -11.60
CA PRO A 709 -37.80 37.37 -12.71
C PRO A 709 -39.30 37.46 -13.04
N ASP A 710 -39.73 38.61 -13.55
CA ASP A 710 -41.12 38.84 -13.99
C ASP A 710 -41.46 38.15 -15.33
N SER A 711 -40.49 37.44 -15.92
CA SER A 711 -40.55 36.75 -17.21
C SER A 711 -40.06 35.30 -17.10
N ASP A 712 -40.62 34.39 -17.89
CA ASP A 712 -40.15 33.00 -17.99
C ASP A 712 -38.73 32.87 -18.58
N ASP A 713 -38.18 33.95 -19.15
CA ASP A 713 -36.75 34.04 -19.46
C ASP A 713 -35.94 34.35 -18.17
N PHE A 714 -35.20 33.35 -17.70
CA PHE A 714 -34.27 33.43 -16.58
C PHE A 714 -32.82 33.67 -17.04
N THR A 715 -32.57 33.96 -18.32
CA THR A 715 -31.22 34.21 -18.86
C THR A 715 -30.59 35.45 -18.22
N ALA A 716 -29.29 35.39 -17.91
CA ALA A 716 -28.54 36.54 -17.44
C ALA A 716 -27.87 37.26 -18.63
N PRO A 717 -27.69 38.60 -18.57
CA PRO A 717 -26.96 39.34 -19.58
C PRO A 717 -25.57 38.73 -19.86
N GLY A 718 -25.12 38.78 -21.11
CA GLY A 718 -23.80 38.28 -21.52
C GLY A 718 -23.62 36.76 -21.51
N LEU A 719 -24.65 35.98 -21.16
CA LEU A 719 -24.61 34.50 -21.16
C LEU A 719 -25.58 33.89 -22.19
N PRO A 720 -25.35 32.64 -22.63
CA PRO A 720 -26.27 31.94 -23.53
C PRO A 720 -27.66 31.71 -22.90
N PRO A 721 -28.73 31.62 -23.72
CA PRO A 721 -30.08 31.35 -23.24
C PRO A 721 -30.19 30.02 -22.52
N LEU A 722 -30.99 29.98 -21.46
CA LEU A 722 -31.24 28.77 -20.68
C LEU A 722 -32.26 27.85 -21.36
N ASN A 723 -32.05 26.53 -21.26
CA ASN A 723 -33.09 25.54 -21.56
C ASN A 723 -34.03 25.31 -20.37
N GLU A 724 -35.16 24.63 -20.62
CA GLU A 724 -36.19 24.35 -19.61
C GLU A 724 -35.62 23.73 -18.31
N SER A 725 -34.75 22.72 -18.40
CA SER A 725 -34.15 22.08 -17.23
C SER A 725 -33.22 23.01 -16.44
N GLN A 726 -32.62 24.01 -17.10
CA GLN A 726 -31.81 25.05 -16.46
C GLN A 726 -32.69 26.15 -15.84
N VAL A 727 -33.78 26.56 -16.51
CA VAL A 727 -34.78 27.51 -15.97
C VAL A 727 -35.42 26.95 -14.71
N GLN A 728 -35.93 25.71 -14.77
CA GLN A 728 -36.47 24.99 -13.61
C GLN A 728 -35.45 24.91 -12.47
N ALA A 729 -34.18 24.66 -12.78
CA ALA A 729 -33.12 24.59 -11.78
C ALA A 729 -32.81 25.95 -11.12
N VAL A 730 -32.78 27.04 -11.86
CA VAL A 730 -32.61 28.38 -11.27
C VAL A 730 -33.82 28.72 -10.40
N ALA A 731 -35.05 28.56 -10.92
CA ALA A 731 -36.28 28.85 -10.18
C ALA A 731 -36.38 28.07 -8.86
N ALA A 732 -36.09 26.76 -8.88
CA ALA A 732 -36.13 25.93 -7.69
C ALA A 732 -35.05 26.30 -6.65
N VAL A 733 -33.84 26.69 -7.09
CA VAL A 733 -32.78 27.14 -6.17
C VAL A 733 -33.12 28.47 -5.51
N LEU A 734 -33.70 29.43 -6.25
CA LEU A 734 -34.08 30.74 -5.70
C LEU A 734 -35.16 30.63 -4.61
N GLN A 735 -35.98 29.59 -4.64
CA GLN A 735 -37.04 29.34 -3.66
C GLN A 735 -36.57 28.56 -2.41
N ARG A 736 -35.37 27.97 -2.42
CA ARG A 736 -34.93 26.99 -1.40
C ARG A 736 -33.65 27.41 -0.65
N PRO A 737 -33.58 27.26 0.68
CA PRO A 737 -32.40 27.60 1.48
C PRO A 737 -31.25 26.56 1.36
N MET A 738 -31.52 25.37 0.84
CA MET A 738 -30.48 24.42 0.43
C MET A 738 -30.87 23.79 -0.90
N SER A 739 -29.93 23.68 -1.85
CA SER A 739 -30.18 23.07 -3.16
C SER A 739 -28.92 22.48 -3.80
N LYS A 740 -29.15 21.64 -4.81
CA LYS A 740 -28.12 20.95 -5.58
C LYS A 740 -28.45 21.05 -7.07
N THR A 741 -27.49 21.43 -7.92
CA THR A 741 -27.72 21.70 -9.35
C THR A 741 -26.46 21.42 -10.19
N VAL A 742 -26.48 21.78 -11.49
CA VAL A 742 -25.35 21.71 -12.44
C VAL A 742 -25.16 23.04 -13.22
N THR A 743 -25.73 24.16 -12.74
CA THR A 743 -25.61 25.51 -13.34
C THR A 743 -25.11 26.54 -12.33
N CYS A 744 -24.11 27.35 -12.70
CA CYS A 744 -23.45 28.29 -11.77
C CYS A 744 -23.70 29.79 -12.08
N ALA A 745 -23.29 30.29 -13.24
CA ALA A 745 -23.14 31.74 -13.45
C ALA A 745 -24.48 32.51 -13.48
N THR A 746 -25.44 32.08 -14.31
CA THR A 746 -26.80 32.66 -14.35
C THR A 746 -27.51 32.56 -13.01
N LEU A 747 -27.24 31.51 -12.22
CA LEU A 747 -27.77 31.38 -10.87
C LEU A 747 -27.19 32.45 -9.94
N VAL A 748 -25.86 32.65 -9.92
CA VAL A 748 -25.21 33.70 -9.10
C VAL A 748 -25.76 35.09 -9.45
N TYR A 749 -26.05 35.36 -10.73
CA TYR A 749 -26.69 36.60 -11.17
C TYR A 749 -28.06 36.85 -10.52
N HIS A 750 -28.89 35.81 -10.35
CA HIS A 750 -30.19 35.96 -9.67
C HIS A 750 -30.08 35.87 -8.14
N LEU A 751 -29.01 35.28 -7.60
CA LEU A 751 -28.75 35.25 -6.15
C LEU A 751 -28.43 36.65 -5.60
N THR A 752 -27.55 37.43 -6.25
CA THR A 752 -27.24 38.82 -5.81
C THR A 752 -28.50 39.71 -5.77
N ARG A 753 -29.43 39.49 -6.72
CA ARG A 753 -30.70 40.23 -6.83
C ARG A 753 -31.67 39.98 -5.68
N GLN A 754 -31.47 38.93 -4.87
CA GLN A 754 -32.30 38.63 -3.68
C GLN A 754 -32.15 39.62 -2.51
N ASN A 755 -31.24 40.61 -2.61
CA ASN A 755 -30.91 41.57 -1.54
C ASN A 755 -30.37 40.92 -0.24
N MET A 756 -29.93 39.66 -0.27
CA MET A 756 -29.40 38.99 0.93
C MET A 756 -27.95 39.39 1.28
N GLY A 757 -27.24 40.06 0.37
CA GLY A 757 -25.89 40.59 0.56
C GLY A 757 -24.97 40.20 -0.59
N GLN A 758 -23.67 40.15 -0.30
CA GLN A 758 -22.67 39.64 -1.23
C GLN A 758 -22.77 38.11 -1.35
N VAL A 759 -22.58 37.57 -2.56
CA VAL A 759 -22.54 36.13 -2.79
C VAL A 759 -21.08 35.64 -2.69
N LEU A 760 -20.84 34.60 -1.89
CA LEU A 760 -19.57 33.88 -1.88
C LEU A 760 -19.64 32.71 -2.88
N VAL A 761 -18.69 32.66 -3.80
CA VAL A 761 -18.57 31.61 -4.80
C VAL A 761 -17.24 30.90 -4.62
N THR A 762 -17.28 29.58 -4.44
CA THR A 762 -16.10 28.76 -4.23
C THR A 762 -16.08 27.49 -5.05
N ALA A 763 -14.88 26.98 -5.33
CA ALA A 763 -14.65 25.62 -5.82
C ALA A 763 -13.33 25.10 -5.20
N PRO A 764 -13.08 23.78 -5.12
CA PRO A 764 -11.83 23.26 -4.56
C PRO A 764 -10.62 23.60 -5.45
N SER A 765 -10.76 23.49 -6.78
CA SER A 765 -9.67 23.80 -7.72
C SER A 765 -9.69 25.28 -8.16
N ASN A 766 -8.51 25.90 -8.25
CA ASN A 766 -8.38 27.28 -8.74
C ASN A 766 -8.91 27.44 -10.19
N VAL A 767 -8.80 26.40 -11.03
CA VAL A 767 -9.27 26.44 -12.42
C VAL A 767 -10.78 26.58 -12.49
N ALA A 768 -11.53 25.85 -11.66
CA ALA A 768 -12.98 25.97 -11.59
C ALA A 768 -13.41 27.36 -11.07
N VAL A 769 -12.70 27.89 -10.06
CA VAL A 769 -12.93 29.27 -9.59
C VAL A 769 -12.69 30.28 -10.72
N ASP A 770 -11.61 30.16 -11.48
CA ASP A 770 -11.25 31.12 -12.54
C ASP A 770 -12.27 31.07 -13.70
N GLN A 771 -12.62 29.87 -14.18
CA GLN A 771 -13.66 29.68 -15.21
C GLN A 771 -15.03 30.21 -14.79
N LEU A 772 -15.38 30.11 -13.50
CA LEU A 772 -16.64 30.61 -12.96
C LEU A 772 -16.59 32.13 -12.74
N THR A 773 -15.44 32.66 -12.28
CA THR A 773 -15.18 34.11 -12.14
C THR A 773 -15.41 34.81 -13.49
N GLU A 774 -14.83 34.28 -14.57
CA GLU A 774 -14.97 34.79 -15.94
C GLU A 774 -16.44 34.85 -16.39
N LYS A 775 -17.19 33.75 -16.21
CA LYS A 775 -18.61 33.66 -16.59
C LYS A 775 -19.53 34.54 -15.74
N ILE A 776 -19.20 34.80 -14.47
CA ILE A 776 -19.98 35.74 -13.64
C ILE A 776 -19.64 37.18 -14.02
N ALA A 777 -18.38 37.50 -14.30
CA ALA A 777 -17.97 38.84 -14.74
C ALA A 777 -18.63 39.24 -16.07
N ALA A 778 -18.81 38.29 -16.99
CA ALA A 778 -19.56 38.49 -18.24
C ALA A 778 -21.01 38.99 -18.04
N THR A 779 -21.60 38.79 -16.84
CA THR A 779 -22.95 39.31 -16.51
C THR A 779 -22.99 40.78 -16.08
N GLY A 780 -21.83 41.45 -16.02
CA GLY A 780 -21.71 42.84 -15.58
C GLY A 780 -21.69 43.06 -14.07
N LEU A 781 -21.63 41.99 -13.27
CA LEU A 781 -21.47 42.06 -11.81
C LEU A 781 -20.03 42.46 -11.42
N ARG A 782 -19.89 43.13 -10.27
CA ARG A 782 -18.58 43.47 -9.69
C ARG A 782 -18.00 42.24 -8.98
N VAL A 783 -17.27 41.42 -9.73
CA VAL A 783 -16.61 40.21 -9.24
C VAL A 783 -15.21 40.52 -8.73
N VAL A 784 -14.84 39.97 -7.57
CA VAL A 784 -13.47 40.03 -7.03
C VAL A 784 -12.93 38.63 -6.83
N ARG A 785 -11.80 38.31 -7.47
CA ARG A 785 -11.07 37.05 -7.34
C ARG A 785 -10.04 37.14 -6.22
N LEU A 786 -10.24 36.37 -5.15
CA LEU A 786 -9.30 36.28 -4.03
C LEU A 786 -8.39 35.07 -4.20
N ALA A 787 -7.12 35.32 -4.52
CA ALA A 787 -6.07 34.31 -4.62
C ALA A 787 -5.25 34.18 -3.32
N SER A 788 -4.57 33.04 -3.15
CA SER A 788 -3.55 32.88 -2.10
C SER A 788 -2.31 33.73 -2.44
N LYS A 789 -1.59 34.20 -1.42
CA LYS A 789 -0.40 35.06 -1.61
C LYS A 789 0.69 34.42 -2.47
N THR A 790 0.84 33.10 -2.41
CA THR A 790 1.74 32.32 -3.27
C THR A 790 1.35 32.33 -4.75
N ARG A 791 0.09 32.62 -5.07
CA ARG A 791 -0.43 32.73 -6.44
C ARG A 791 -0.60 34.19 -6.91
N GLU A 792 -0.17 35.18 -6.13
CA GLU A 792 -0.11 36.59 -6.55
C GLU A 792 1.01 36.83 -7.61
N ALA A 793 1.73 35.79 -8.01
CA ALA A 793 2.72 35.77 -9.09
C ALA A 793 2.39 34.78 -10.24
N THR A 794 1.24 34.10 -10.20
CA THR A 794 0.81 33.14 -11.24
C THR A 794 -0.27 33.79 -12.11
N SER A 795 -0.07 33.84 -13.42
CA SER A 795 -1.05 34.42 -14.34
C SER A 795 -2.29 33.54 -14.59
N SER A 796 -3.41 34.18 -14.92
CA SER A 796 -4.71 33.57 -15.21
C SER A 796 -5.56 34.48 -16.12
N SER A 797 -6.59 33.93 -16.79
CA SER A 797 -7.51 34.73 -17.64
C SER A 797 -8.24 35.83 -16.85
N VAL A 798 -8.37 35.65 -15.54
CA VAL A 798 -9.09 36.55 -14.62
C VAL A 798 -8.17 37.44 -13.77
N ASP A 799 -6.89 37.62 -14.12
CA ASP A 799 -5.95 38.46 -13.35
C ASP A 799 -6.43 39.90 -13.15
N HIS A 800 -7.13 40.46 -14.15
CA HIS A 800 -7.74 41.79 -14.06
C HIS A 800 -8.84 41.91 -12.99
N LEU A 801 -9.36 40.78 -12.49
CA LEU A 801 -10.34 40.68 -11.39
C LEU A 801 -9.67 40.25 -10.07
N CYS A 802 -8.38 39.94 -10.07
CA CYS A 802 -7.66 39.51 -8.88
C CYS A 802 -7.43 40.67 -7.90
N LEU A 803 -7.78 40.48 -6.62
CA LEU A 803 -7.69 41.52 -5.59
C LEU A 803 -6.30 42.19 -5.50
N HIS A 804 -5.24 41.42 -5.73
CA HIS A 804 -3.86 41.92 -5.68
C HIS A 804 -3.48 42.81 -6.88
N ILE A 805 -4.17 42.67 -8.02
CA ILE A 805 -4.05 43.56 -9.20
C ILE A 805 -4.97 44.77 -9.05
N MET A 806 -6.18 44.59 -8.53
CA MET A 806 -7.13 45.67 -8.27
C MET A 806 -6.64 46.65 -7.18
N THR A 807 -5.88 46.17 -6.19
CA THR A 807 -5.45 46.99 -5.04
C THR A 807 -4.53 48.17 -5.43
N PRO A 808 -3.42 47.99 -6.18
CA PRO A 808 -2.61 49.12 -6.67
C PRO A 808 -3.39 50.14 -7.50
N LEU A 809 -4.36 49.67 -8.30
CA LEU A 809 -5.19 50.53 -9.15
C LEU A 809 -6.15 51.42 -8.32
N ALA A 810 -6.53 51.00 -7.10
CA ALA A 810 -7.45 51.73 -6.24
C ALA A 810 -6.80 52.44 -5.04
N ALA A 811 -5.58 52.05 -4.62
CA ALA A 811 -4.98 52.52 -3.37
C ALA A 811 -4.35 53.94 -3.44
N GLY A 812 -4.20 54.47 -4.65
CA GLY A 812 -3.76 55.85 -4.92
C GLY A 812 -2.26 56.11 -4.78
N ASP A 813 -1.86 57.34 -5.14
CA ASP A 813 -0.48 57.80 -5.24
C ASP A 813 0.45 57.40 -4.11
N GLU A 814 0.01 57.50 -2.85
CA GLU A 814 0.88 57.23 -1.71
C GLU A 814 1.20 55.73 -1.57
N PHE A 815 0.22 54.87 -1.86
CA PHE A 815 0.46 53.43 -1.93
C PHE A 815 1.36 53.09 -3.12
N ASN A 816 1.10 53.68 -4.29
CA ASN A 816 1.87 53.41 -5.49
C ASN A 816 3.32 53.91 -5.39
N LYS A 817 3.58 55.05 -4.74
CA LYS A 817 4.94 55.51 -4.39
C LYS A 817 5.65 54.53 -3.44
N LEU A 818 4.96 54.04 -2.43
CA LEU A 818 5.50 53.01 -1.53
C LEU A 818 5.70 51.65 -2.23
N GLN A 819 4.89 51.31 -3.23
CA GLN A 819 5.05 50.09 -4.01
C GLN A 819 6.22 50.19 -5.00
N CYS A 820 6.38 51.31 -5.72
CA CYS A 820 7.56 51.56 -6.56
C CYS A 820 8.84 51.52 -5.73
N LEU A 821 8.89 52.26 -4.61
CA LEU A 821 10.03 52.24 -3.69
C LEU A 821 10.34 50.81 -3.20
N LYS A 822 9.32 50.02 -2.89
CA LYS A 822 9.48 48.61 -2.48
C LYS A 822 9.96 47.71 -3.63
N ASN A 823 9.58 47.99 -4.87
CA ASN A 823 10.03 47.23 -6.04
C ASN A 823 11.47 47.60 -6.44
N GLU A 824 11.83 48.88 -6.33
CA GLU A 824 13.17 49.42 -6.61
C GLU A 824 14.20 49.03 -5.55
N VAL A 825 13.86 49.15 -4.26
CA VAL A 825 14.76 48.91 -3.13
C VAL A 825 14.60 47.49 -2.55
N GLY A 826 13.55 46.76 -2.95
CA GLY A 826 13.19 45.44 -2.43
C GLY A 826 12.54 45.45 -1.04
N GLU A 827 12.85 46.45 -0.21
CA GLU A 827 12.40 46.61 1.17
C GLU A 827 11.98 48.04 1.49
N LEU A 828 11.11 48.16 2.48
CA LEU A 828 10.66 49.43 3.05
C LEU A 828 11.16 49.54 4.49
N THR A 829 11.39 50.76 4.97
CA THR A 829 11.71 50.99 6.39
C THR A 829 10.57 50.44 7.26
N GLU A 830 10.82 50.15 8.54
CA GLU A 830 9.74 49.70 9.45
C GLU A 830 8.51 50.63 9.45
N ARG A 831 8.73 51.94 9.33
CA ARG A 831 7.67 52.95 9.27
C ARG A 831 6.86 52.83 7.97
N ASP A 832 7.56 52.73 6.86
CA ASP A 832 6.97 52.72 5.53
C ASP A 832 6.32 51.37 5.21
N GLN A 833 6.89 50.26 5.69
CA GLN A 833 6.28 48.93 5.65
C GLN A 833 4.98 48.88 6.47
N LYS A 834 4.97 49.44 7.69
CA LYS A 834 3.75 49.57 8.51
C LYS A 834 2.69 50.42 7.79
N LYS A 835 3.09 51.52 7.15
CA LYS A 835 2.20 52.39 6.38
C LYS A 835 1.66 51.72 5.11
N TYR A 836 2.52 51.09 4.33
CA TYR A 836 2.18 50.30 3.13
C TYR A 836 1.18 49.21 3.47
N MET A 837 1.40 48.41 4.53
CA MET A 837 0.45 47.37 4.93
C MET A 837 -0.87 47.94 5.45
N ALA A 838 -0.87 49.09 6.15
CA ALA A 838 -2.11 49.76 6.56
C ALA A 838 -2.93 50.25 5.37
N LEU A 839 -2.29 50.88 4.38
CA LEU A 839 -2.92 51.30 3.12
C LEU A 839 -3.44 50.09 2.33
N ARG A 840 -2.63 49.03 2.18
CA ARG A 840 -3.03 47.80 1.48
C ARG A 840 -4.25 47.15 2.12
N ASN A 841 -4.21 46.91 3.43
CA ASN A 841 -5.30 46.24 4.16
C ASN A 841 -6.58 47.08 4.15
N ARG A 842 -6.47 48.42 4.11
CA ARG A 842 -7.62 49.32 3.94
C ARG A 842 -8.24 49.14 2.56
N THR A 843 -7.46 49.26 1.49
CA THR A 843 -7.96 49.19 0.11
C THR A 843 -8.42 47.79 -0.28
N GLU A 844 -7.72 46.73 0.15
CA GLU A 844 -8.16 45.33 0.00
C GLU A 844 -9.57 45.15 0.58
N ARG A 845 -9.82 45.69 1.78
CA ARG A 845 -11.14 45.63 2.44
C ARG A 845 -12.18 46.48 1.71
N GLU A 846 -11.84 47.67 1.23
CA GLU A 846 -12.76 48.54 0.49
C GLU A 846 -13.21 47.90 -0.83
N ILE A 847 -12.29 47.29 -1.59
CA ILE A 847 -12.61 46.50 -2.79
C ILE A 847 -13.50 45.29 -2.43
N LEU A 848 -13.13 44.53 -1.40
CA LEU A 848 -13.92 43.38 -0.95
C LEU A 848 -15.31 43.76 -0.44
N GLN A 849 -15.49 44.93 0.17
CA GLN A 849 -16.79 45.46 0.60
C GLN A 849 -17.64 46.02 -0.56
N ALA A 850 -17.00 46.44 -1.65
CA ALA A 850 -17.67 46.95 -2.85
C ALA A 850 -18.07 45.85 -3.85
N ALA A 851 -17.58 44.61 -3.70
CA ALA A 851 -17.92 43.49 -4.59
C ALA A 851 -19.39 43.08 -4.50
N ASP A 852 -19.99 42.65 -5.61
CA ASP A 852 -21.27 41.93 -5.62
C ASP A 852 -21.04 40.42 -5.36
N VAL A 853 -19.92 39.91 -5.86
CA VAL A 853 -19.53 38.49 -5.78
C VAL A 853 -18.05 38.37 -5.43
N ILE A 854 -17.71 37.54 -4.45
CA ILE A 854 -16.32 37.18 -4.14
C ILE A 854 -16.09 35.73 -4.58
N CYS A 855 -15.09 35.53 -5.43
CA CYS A 855 -14.69 34.22 -5.95
C CYS A 855 -13.35 33.78 -5.34
N CYS A 856 -13.30 32.62 -4.68
CA CYS A 856 -12.07 32.06 -4.09
C CYS A 856 -12.12 30.52 -4.06
N THR A 857 -11.05 29.83 -3.66
CA THR A 857 -11.18 28.37 -3.42
C THR A 857 -11.91 28.08 -2.11
N CYS A 858 -12.40 26.87 -1.88
CA CYS A 858 -13.06 26.51 -0.61
C CYS A 858 -12.13 26.72 0.59
N VAL A 859 -10.87 26.22 0.52
CA VAL A 859 -9.80 26.62 1.46
C VAL A 859 -9.57 28.13 1.48
N GLY A 860 -9.64 28.79 0.32
CA GLY A 860 -9.47 30.24 0.14
C GLY A 860 -10.45 31.10 0.94
N ALA A 861 -11.67 30.62 1.20
CA ALA A 861 -12.67 31.34 2.00
C ALA A 861 -12.19 31.64 3.43
N GLY A 862 -11.38 30.74 4.02
CA GLY A 862 -10.74 30.94 5.33
C GLY A 862 -9.55 31.92 5.34
N ASP A 863 -9.42 32.82 4.37
CA ASP A 863 -8.35 33.82 4.33
C ASP A 863 -8.58 34.92 5.38
N PRO A 864 -7.55 35.36 6.13
CA PRO A 864 -7.69 36.43 7.13
C PRO A 864 -8.32 37.73 6.59
N ARG A 865 -8.20 38.02 5.28
CA ARG A 865 -8.86 39.17 4.63
C ARG A 865 -10.39 39.08 4.67
N LEU A 866 -10.96 37.86 4.70
CA LEU A 866 -12.40 37.59 4.80
C LEU A 866 -12.91 37.35 6.23
N LYS A 867 -12.04 37.32 7.25
CA LYS A 867 -12.38 36.93 8.63
C LYS A 867 -13.59 37.69 9.23
N ASN A 868 -13.78 38.95 8.85
CA ASN A 868 -14.83 39.82 9.38
C ASN A 868 -16.06 39.93 8.45
N PHE A 869 -16.11 39.15 7.37
CA PHE A 869 -17.26 39.07 6.46
C PHE A 869 -18.20 37.95 6.88
N ARG A 870 -19.50 38.09 6.57
CA ARG A 870 -20.51 37.05 6.73
C ARG A 870 -21.29 36.91 5.42
N PHE A 871 -21.34 35.71 4.86
CA PHE A 871 -21.89 35.42 3.55
C PHE A 871 -23.19 34.63 3.69
N ARG A 872 -24.33 35.31 3.46
CA ARG A 872 -25.65 34.66 3.59
C ARG A 872 -25.95 33.70 2.44
N GLN A 873 -25.37 33.94 1.26
CA GLN A 873 -25.49 33.11 0.08
C GLN A 873 -24.12 32.53 -0.27
N VAL A 874 -24.02 31.20 -0.30
CA VAL A 874 -22.78 30.48 -0.60
C VAL A 874 -23.04 29.47 -1.72
N VAL A 875 -22.23 29.55 -2.77
CA VAL A 875 -22.23 28.60 -3.89
C VAL A 875 -20.91 27.84 -3.89
N ILE A 876 -20.98 26.50 -3.88
CA ILE A 876 -19.82 25.62 -4.00
C ILE A 876 -19.93 24.86 -5.33
N ASP A 877 -19.11 25.20 -6.32
CA ASP A 877 -18.99 24.49 -7.59
C ASP A 877 -17.95 23.35 -7.51
N GLU A 878 -18.10 22.35 -8.39
CA GLU A 878 -17.38 21.08 -8.35
C GLU A 878 -17.39 20.42 -6.95
N ALA A 879 -18.54 20.54 -6.24
CA ALA A 879 -18.71 20.12 -4.85
C ALA A 879 -18.52 18.60 -4.59
N THR A 880 -18.41 17.79 -5.64
CA THR A 880 -18.01 16.38 -5.59
C THR A 880 -16.50 16.14 -5.52
N GLN A 881 -15.67 17.16 -5.81
CA GLN A 881 -14.21 17.12 -5.61
C GLN A 881 -13.79 17.54 -4.19
N ALA A 882 -14.57 18.41 -3.54
CA ALA A 882 -14.25 18.94 -2.22
C ALA A 882 -14.54 17.90 -1.12
N ILE A 883 -13.58 17.68 -0.22
CA ILE A 883 -13.81 16.88 0.99
C ILE A 883 -14.75 17.62 1.95
N GLU A 884 -15.50 16.91 2.77
CA GLU A 884 -16.56 17.48 3.60
C GLU A 884 -16.06 18.60 4.55
N ALA A 885 -14.90 18.42 5.17
CA ALA A 885 -14.30 19.45 6.03
C ALA A 885 -13.73 20.67 5.27
N GLU A 886 -13.46 20.54 3.95
CA GLU A 886 -13.09 21.67 3.09
C GLU A 886 -14.34 22.45 2.66
N ALA A 887 -15.38 21.73 2.22
CA ALA A 887 -16.65 22.31 1.82
C ALA A 887 -17.29 23.12 2.97
N LEU A 888 -17.08 22.70 4.22
CA LEU A 888 -17.57 23.41 5.41
C LEU A 888 -16.97 24.81 5.62
N ILE A 889 -15.75 25.07 5.13
CA ILE A 889 -15.03 26.34 5.34
C ILE A 889 -15.88 27.56 4.90
N PRO A 890 -16.32 27.68 3.62
CA PRO A 890 -17.17 28.78 3.20
C PRO A 890 -18.58 28.75 3.83
N LEU A 891 -19.11 27.58 4.20
CA LEU A 891 -20.45 27.46 4.81
C LEU A 891 -20.52 28.05 6.21
N SER A 892 -19.48 27.84 7.03
CA SER A 892 -19.35 28.37 8.39
C SER A 892 -19.28 29.90 8.50
N MET A 893 -19.33 30.62 7.38
CA MET A 893 -19.27 32.08 7.31
C MET A 893 -20.64 32.76 7.44
N GLY A 894 -21.64 32.12 8.07
CA GLY A 894 -22.98 32.68 8.29
C GLY A 894 -24.01 32.31 7.22
N ALA A 895 -23.91 31.12 6.62
CA ALA A 895 -24.73 30.73 5.47
C ALA A 895 -26.23 30.60 5.83
N LYS A 896 -27.08 31.19 4.98
CA LYS A 896 -28.56 31.13 5.04
C LYS A 896 -29.18 30.46 3.81
N GLN A 897 -28.51 30.55 2.67
CA GLN A 897 -28.83 29.85 1.44
C GLN A 897 -27.56 29.20 0.90
N ILE A 898 -27.60 27.88 0.67
CA ILE A 898 -26.47 27.09 0.17
C ILE A 898 -26.83 26.43 -1.14
N VAL A 899 -25.95 26.54 -2.13
CA VAL A 899 -26.04 25.79 -3.38
C VAL A 899 -24.77 24.98 -3.59
N PHE A 900 -24.91 23.67 -3.69
CA PHE A 900 -23.84 22.80 -4.17
C PHE A 900 -24.05 22.52 -5.66
N VAL A 901 -23.06 22.82 -6.49
CA VAL A 901 -23.06 22.52 -7.92
C VAL A 901 -22.05 21.40 -8.18
N ALA A 902 -22.44 20.42 -8.98
CA ALA A 902 -21.59 19.28 -9.29
C ALA A 902 -21.83 18.77 -10.70
N ALA A 903 -20.76 18.73 -11.50
CA ALA A 903 -20.65 17.78 -12.60
C ALA A 903 -20.61 16.34 -12.04
N ALA A 904 -20.67 15.33 -12.91
CA ALA A 904 -20.76 13.94 -12.47
C ALA A 904 -19.58 13.52 -11.57
N LYS A 905 -19.93 12.73 -10.54
CA LYS A 905 -19.07 12.20 -9.47
C LYS A 905 -17.57 12.19 -9.76
N ALA A 906 -16.80 12.87 -8.92
CA ALA A 906 -15.38 12.61 -8.69
C ALA A 906 -15.19 11.82 -7.37
N GLY A 907 -13.96 11.55 -6.96
CA GLY A 907 -13.62 10.91 -5.68
C GLY A 907 -12.68 11.77 -4.83
N LEU A 908 -12.34 11.40 -3.59
CA LEU A 908 -12.63 10.20 -2.80
C LEU A 908 -12.54 10.65 -1.31
N THR A 909 -13.27 10.16 -0.31
CA THR A 909 -14.07 8.93 -0.15
C THR A 909 -15.60 9.14 -0.17
N GLN A 910 -16.09 10.24 0.40
CA GLN A 910 -17.47 10.71 0.30
C GLN A 910 -17.48 12.23 0.39
N SER A 911 -18.06 12.91 -0.61
CA SER A 911 -18.26 14.36 -0.55
C SER A 911 -19.51 14.73 0.24
N MET A 912 -19.56 15.93 0.84
CA MET A 912 -20.76 16.48 1.49
C MET A 912 -21.98 16.46 0.54
N PHE A 913 -21.79 16.70 -0.76
CA PHE A 913 -22.85 16.59 -1.77
C PHE A 913 -23.43 15.17 -1.79
N GLU A 914 -22.57 14.15 -1.83
CA GLU A 914 -22.94 12.74 -1.90
C GLU A 914 -23.59 12.25 -0.61
N ARG A 915 -23.02 12.57 0.56
CA ARG A 915 -23.61 12.23 1.87
C ARG A 915 -25.03 12.78 1.98
N LEU A 916 -25.22 14.04 1.62
CA LEU A 916 -26.54 14.68 1.58
C LEU A 916 -27.50 14.03 0.57
N VAL A 917 -27.04 13.33 -0.49
CA VAL A 917 -27.96 12.59 -1.38
C VAL A 917 -28.42 11.29 -0.72
N LEU A 918 -27.52 10.59 0.00
CA LEU A 918 -27.88 9.36 0.74
C LEU A 918 -28.89 9.62 1.87
N ILE A 919 -28.87 10.81 2.47
CA ILE A 919 -29.87 11.29 3.46
C ILE A 919 -31.22 11.64 2.78
N GLY A 920 -31.28 11.66 1.44
CA GLY A 920 -32.50 11.84 0.67
C GLY A 920 -32.67 13.21 0.00
N ILE A 921 -31.70 14.12 0.10
CA ILE A 921 -31.77 15.43 -0.60
C ILE A 921 -31.49 15.23 -2.09
N ARG A 922 -32.58 15.03 -2.84
CA ARG A 922 -32.63 14.82 -4.29
C ARG A 922 -31.97 16.00 -5.03
N PRO A 923 -31.00 15.77 -5.93
CA PRO A 923 -30.38 16.84 -6.70
C PRO A 923 -31.23 17.23 -7.92
N ILE A 924 -31.22 18.51 -8.27
CA ILE A 924 -31.82 18.99 -9.53
C ILE A 924 -30.84 18.64 -10.66
N ARG A 925 -31.34 17.97 -11.70
CA ARG A 925 -30.53 17.36 -12.74
C ARG A 925 -30.79 18.02 -14.09
N LEU A 926 -29.77 18.66 -14.66
CA LEU A 926 -29.80 19.06 -16.07
C LEU A 926 -29.79 17.82 -16.96
N GLN A 927 -30.57 17.86 -18.04
CA GLN A 927 -30.74 16.70 -18.93
C GLN A 927 -30.10 16.87 -20.31
N VAL A 928 -29.73 18.09 -20.72
CA VAL A 928 -29.26 18.38 -22.08
C VAL A 928 -27.76 18.74 -22.08
N GLN A 929 -26.97 18.08 -22.92
CA GLN A 929 -25.55 18.37 -23.15
C GLN A 929 -25.33 19.16 -24.45
N TYR A 930 -24.42 20.14 -24.44
CA TYR A 930 -24.12 21.02 -25.59
C TYR A 930 -22.66 20.96 -26.06
N ARG A 931 -21.84 20.08 -25.46
CA ARG A 931 -20.39 20.02 -25.71
C ARG A 931 -20.06 19.15 -26.91
N MET A 932 -20.52 17.91 -26.89
CA MET A 932 -19.94 16.78 -27.62
C MET A 932 -20.77 16.42 -28.87
N HIS A 933 -20.14 15.90 -29.92
CA HIS A 933 -20.84 15.19 -31.01
C HIS A 933 -21.73 14.07 -30.44
N PRO A 934 -22.95 13.82 -30.95
CA PRO A 934 -23.87 12.81 -30.41
C PRO A 934 -23.26 11.42 -30.12
N ILE A 935 -22.45 10.87 -31.04
CA ILE A 935 -21.77 9.57 -30.83
C ILE A 935 -20.85 9.55 -29.59
N LEU A 936 -20.25 10.69 -29.22
CA LEU A 936 -19.35 10.82 -28.06
C LEU A 936 -20.11 10.86 -26.74
N SER A 937 -21.38 11.30 -26.75
CA SER A 937 -22.22 11.34 -25.56
C SER A 937 -22.94 10.02 -25.29
N GLU A 938 -23.10 9.15 -26.30
CA GLU A 938 -23.90 7.92 -26.22
C GLU A 938 -23.43 6.97 -25.10
N PHE A 939 -22.18 6.50 -25.15
CA PHE A 939 -21.67 5.59 -24.11
C PHE A 939 -21.66 6.22 -22.70
N PRO A 940 -21.17 7.47 -22.50
CA PRO A 940 -21.29 8.13 -21.21
C PRO A 940 -22.75 8.25 -20.73
N SER A 941 -23.68 8.63 -21.62
CA SER A 941 -25.11 8.73 -21.32
C SER A 941 -25.65 7.41 -20.80
N ASN A 942 -25.46 6.33 -21.56
CA ASN A 942 -25.98 5.02 -21.24
C ASN A 942 -25.36 4.43 -19.96
N MET A 943 -24.04 4.58 -19.76
CA MET A 943 -23.31 3.92 -18.66
C MET A 943 -23.27 4.71 -17.34
N PHE A 944 -23.25 6.05 -17.38
CA PHE A 944 -23.12 6.88 -16.17
C PHE A 944 -24.37 7.71 -15.86
N TYR A 945 -25.28 7.85 -16.83
CA TYR A 945 -26.44 8.73 -16.75
C TYR A 945 -27.77 8.00 -17.04
N GLU A 946 -27.78 6.66 -17.14
CA GLU A 946 -28.96 5.82 -17.44
C GLU A 946 -29.67 6.17 -18.77
N GLY A 947 -28.93 6.65 -19.77
CA GLY A 947 -29.45 7.08 -21.06
C GLY A 947 -30.21 8.41 -21.04
N SER A 948 -30.33 9.07 -19.88
CA SER A 948 -31.15 10.28 -19.72
C SER A 948 -30.43 11.59 -20.04
N LEU A 949 -29.24 11.53 -20.66
CA LEU A 949 -28.51 12.71 -21.15
C LEU A 949 -28.84 12.89 -22.64
N GLN A 950 -29.60 13.94 -22.94
CA GLN A 950 -30.04 14.34 -24.27
C GLN A 950 -29.00 15.22 -24.98
N ASN A 951 -29.01 15.24 -26.31
CA ASN A 951 -28.10 16.04 -27.12
C ASN A 951 -28.76 17.37 -27.56
N GLY A 952 -28.25 18.49 -27.05
CA GLY A 952 -28.64 19.84 -27.46
C GLY A 952 -27.83 20.39 -28.64
N VAL A 953 -27.04 19.52 -29.29
CA VAL A 953 -26.23 19.80 -30.49
C VAL A 953 -26.29 18.60 -31.43
N THR A 954 -26.30 18.88 -32.73
CA THR A 954 -26.42 17.89 -33.79
C THR A 954 -25.06 17.37 -34.26
N GLU A 955 -25.05 16.33 -35.09
CA GLU A 955 -23.84 15.88 -35.80
C GLU A 955 -23.27 16.99 -36.69
N SER A 956 -24.15 17.74 -37.38
CA SER A 956 -23.80 18.92 -38.20
C SER A 956 -23.08 20.00 -37.40
N ASP A 957 -23.48 20.25 -36.14
CA ASP A 957 -22.84 21.25 -35.28
C ASP A 957 -21.43 20.83 -34.82
N ARG A 958 -21.03 19.58 -35.05
CA ARG A 958 -19.82 18.98 -34.47
C ARG A 958 -18.92 18.28 -35.50
N GLN A 959 -18.79 18.90 -36.68
CA GLN A 959 -17.93 18.44 -37.79
C GLN A 959 -16.58 19.17 -37.81
N LEU A 960 -15.49 18.49 -38.21
CA LEU A 960 -14.14 19.09 -38.25
C LEU A 960 -14.03 20.32 -39.16
N ARG A 961 -14.88 20.43 -40.19
CA ARG A 961 -14.95 21.62 -41.06
C ARG A 961 -15.38 22.92 -40.35
N HIS A 962 -15.84 22.85 -39.10
CA HIS A 962 -16.18 24.01 -38.26
C HIS A 962 -15.07 24.35 -37.23
N MET A 963 -13.93 23.65 -37.30
CA MET A 963 -12.78 23.87 -36.42
C MET A 963 -11.92 25.04 -36.94
N PRO A 964 -11.61 26.07 -36.12
CA PRO A 964 -10.80 27.21 -36.58
C PRO A 964 -9.40 26.76 -37.02
N GLY A 965 -8.90 27.36 -38.12
CA GLY A 965 -7.60 27.02 -38.71
C GLY A 965 -7.61 25.83 -39.69
N TYR A 966 -8.62 24.95 -39.64
CA TYR A 966 -8.68 23.78 -40.52
C TYR A 966 -8.69 24.17 -42.01
N THR A 967 -7.68 23.70 -42.76
CA THR A 967 -7.43 24.14 -44.14
C THR A 967 -8.23 23.39 -45.21
N GLY A 968 -8.91 22.30 -44.86
CA GLY A 968 -9.69 21.50 -45.81
C GLY A 968 -8.88 20.72 -46.87
N LYS A 969 -7.54 20.74 -46.80
CA LYS A 969 -6.66 20.14 -47.81
C LYS A 969 -6.58 18.61 -47.71
N ASP A 970 -6.52 18.10 -46.48
CA ASP A 970 -6.53 16.69 -46.15
C ASP A 970 -7.70 16.41 -45.17
N GLU A 971 -8.31 15.23 -45.26
CA GLU A 971 -9.25 14.73 -44.26
C GLU A 971 -8.50 13.92 -43.20
N PHE A 972 -8.89 14.08 -41.93
CA PHE A 972 -8.40 13.20 -40.87
C PHE A 972 -8.95 11.76 -41.09
N PRO A 973 -8.11 10.71 -40.98
CA PRO A 973 -8.50 9.32 -41.28
C PRO A 973 -9.34 8.70 -40.16
N TRP A 974 -10.56 9.21 -39.96
CA TRP A 974 -11.58 8.55 -39.14
C TRP A 974 -12.00 7.23 -39.80
N PRO A 975 -11.98 6.07 -39.11
CA PRO A 975 -12.39 4.79 -39.67
C PRO A 975 -13.81 4.79 -40.25
N ILE A 976 -14.72 5.55 -39.62
CA ILE A 976 -16.09 5.79 -40.08
C ILE A 976 -16.33 7.31 -40.09
N LYS A 977 -16.47 7.92 -41.27
CA LYS A 977 -16.51 9.40 -41.42
C LYS A 977 -17.57 10.14 -40.59
N SER A 978 -18.72 9.50 -40.32
CA SER A 978 -19.80 10.07 -39.49
C SER A 978 -19.59 9.90 -37.98
N LYS A 979 -18.57 9.15 -37.56
CA LYS A 979 -18.26 8.88 -36.16
C LYS A 979 -16.85 9.39 -35.87
N PRO A 980 -16.68 10.63 -35.38
CA PRO A 980 -15.37 11.20 -35.05
C PRO A 980 -14.80 10.61 -33.74
N MET A 981 -14.72 9.28 -33.66
CA MET A 981 -14.08 8.55 -32.59
C MET A 981 -13.45 7.25 -33.08
N PHE A 982 -12.33 6.84 -32.48
CA PHE A 982 -11.85 5.47 -32.60
C PHE A 982 -11.01 5.02 -31.40
N PHE A 983 -10.95 3.70 -31.20
CA PHE A 983 -10.01 3.06 -30.31
C PHE A 983 -8.91 2.40 -31.16
N TRP A 984 -7.66 2.81 -30.96
CA TRP A 984 -6.50 2.23 -31.62
C TRP A 984 -5.88 1.14 -30.74
N SER A 985 -6.01 -0.10 -31.19
CA SER A 985 -5.42 -1.30 -30.60
C SER A 985 -3.90 -1.26 -30.74
N ILE A 986 -3.20 -1.12 -29.61
CA ILE A 986 -1.75 -0.95 -29.53
C ILE A 986 -1.19 -1.97 -28.54
N ALA A 987 -0.34 -2.87 -29.02
CA ALA A 987 0.30 -3.93 -28.23
C ALA A 987 1.72 -3.56 -27.76
N GLY A 988 1.99 -2.28 -27.52
CA GLY A 988 3.28 -1.79 -27.02
C GLY A 988 3.48 -2.10 -25.53
N MET A 989 4.70 -2.45 -25.12
CA MET A 989 4.99 -2.77 -23.72
C MET A 989 4.96 -1.51 -22.82
N GLU A 990 4.60 -1.71 -21.54
CA GLU A 990 4.68 -0.64 -20.52
C GLU A 990 6.06 -0.64 -19.83
N GLU A 991 6.62 0.54 -19.64
CA GLU A 991 7.89 0.77 -18.93
C GLU A 991 7.65 1.54 -17.63
N ILE A 992 8.52 1.32 -16.64
CA ILE A 992 8.61 2.20 -15.47
C ILE A 992 9.37 3.46 -15.87
N SER A 993 8.82 4.62 -15.54
CA SER A 993 9.45 5.92 -15.80
C SER A 993 10.58 6.23 -14.80
N ALA A 994 11.43 7.21 -15.12
CA ALA A 994 12.64 7.55 -14.34
C ALA A 994 12.40 7.93 -12.86
N SER A 995 11.16 8.23 -12.45
CA SER A 995 10.77 8.48 -11.04
C SER A 995 10.36 7.23 -10.27
N GLY A 996 10.36 6.05 -10.90
CA GLY A 996 9.88 4.77 -10.35
C GLY A 996 8.35 4.67 -10.18
N THR A 997 7.71 5.75 -9.73
CA THR A 997 6.30 5.83 -9.31
C THR A 997 5.27 5.84 -10.43
N SER A 998 5.70 6.00 -11.69
CA SER A 998 4.80 6.19 -12.84
C SER A 998 5.22 5.38 -14.06
N TYR A 999 4.31 5.21 -15.02
CA TYR A 999 4.46 4.36 -16.19
C TYR A 999 4.50 5.17 -17.49
N LEU A 1000 5.16 4.65 -18.52
CA LEU A 1000 5.13 5.17 -19.89
C LEU A 1000 4.99 4.03 -20.90
N ASN A 1001 4.52 4.35 -22.11
CA ASN A 1001 4.39 3.42 -23.22
C ASN A 1001 4.82 4.15 -24.51
N ARG A 1002 6.03 3.82 -24.98
CA ARG A 1002 6.64 4.52 -26.13
C ARG A 1002 5.87 4.34 -27.42
N THR A 1003 5.20 3.19 -27.57
CA THR A 1003 4.43 2.87 -28.78
C THR A 1003 3.18 3.75 -28.84
N GLU A 1004 2.44 3.87 -27.73
CA GLU A 1004 1.33 4.83 -27.63
C GLU A 1004 1.80 6.28 -27.83
N ALA A 1005 2.91 6.68 -27.20
CA ALA A 1005 3.42 8.05 -27.33
C ALA A 1005 3.82 8.42 -28.77
N SER A 1006 4.38 7.48 -29.53
CA SER A 1006 4.68 7.68 -30.96
C SER A 1006 3.42 7.74 -31.82
N TYR A 1007 2.32 7.07 -31.45
CA TYR A 1007 1.04 7.23 -32.13
C TYR A 1007 0.31 8.52 -31.73
N VAL A 1008 0.45 9.01 -30.48
CA VAL A 1008 0.02 10.36 -30.08
C VAL A 1008 0.73 11.42 -30.91
N GLU A 1009 2.06 11.36 -31.04
CA GLU A 1009 2.84 12.27 -31.90
C GLU A 1009 2.32 12.26 -33.34
N LYS A 1010 2.16 11.08 -33.96
CA LYS A 1010 1.69 10.96 -35.35
C LYS A 1010 0.30 11.56 -35.56
N ILE A 1011 -0.63 11.38 -34.62
CA ILE A 1011 -1.97 11.98 -34.69
C ILE A 1011 -1.87 13.51 -34.55
N VAL A 1012 -1.14 14.00 -33.55
CA VAL A 1012 -0.91 15.44 -33.33
C VAL A 1012 -0.29 16.09 -34.57
N THR A 1013 0.80 15.53 -35.09
CA THR A 1013 1.51 16.01 -36.28
C THR A 1013 0.62 16.00 -37.52
N HIS A 1014 -0.29 15.04 -37.67
CA HIS A 1014 -1.24 15.02 -38.78
C HIS A 1014 -2.30 16.14 -38.63
N LEU A 1015 -2.87 16.32 -37.44
CA LEU A 1015 -3.83 17.41 -37.15
C LEU A 1015 -3.20 18.80 -37.37
N LEU A 1016 -1.98 19.03 -36.86
CA LEU A 1016 -1.24 20.27 -37.07
C LEU A 1016 -0.99 20.54 -38.57
N LYS A 1017 -0.67 19.52 -39.36
CA LYS A 1017 -0.49 19.63 -40.83
C LYS A 1017 -1.80 19.97 -41.55
N MET A 1018 -2.95 19.54 -41.04
CA MET A 1018 -4.27 19.94 -41.54
C MET A 1018 -4.64 21.41 -41.19
N GLY A 1019 -3.89 22.06 -40.30
CA GLY A 1019 -4.11 23.44 -39.84
C GLY A 1019 -4.83 23.57 -38.49
N VAL A 1020 -5.04 22.46 -37.75
CA VAL A 1020 -5.60 22.50 -36.39
C VAL A 1020 -4.65 23.24 -35.47
N GLU A 1021 -5.15 24.16 -34.64
CA GLU A 1021 -4.30 24.92 -33.72
C GLU A 1021 -3.87 24.06 -32.50
N PRO A 1022 -2.63 24.21 -32.00
CA PRO A 1022 -2.16 23.50 -30.79
C PRO A 1022 -3.08 23.63 -29.58
N SER A 1023 -3.70 24.81 -29.41
CA SER A 1023 -4.65 25.16 -28.34
C SER A 1023 -5.89 24.27 -28.31
N GLN A 1024 -6.32 23.78 -29.48
CA GLN A 1024 -7.55 23.02 -29.70
C GLN A 1024 -7.39 21.51 -29.43
N ILE A 1025 -6.15 21.03 -29.30
CA ILE A 1025 -5.79 19.64 -29.05
C ILE A 1025 -5.49 19.47 -27.55
N GLY A 1026 -5.92 18.35 -26.97
CA GLY A 1026 -5.47 17.91 -25.64
C GLY A 1026 -5.09 16.44 -25.61
N CYS A 1027 -4.03 16.09 -24.88
CA CYS A 1027 -3.65 14.72 -24.61
C CYS A 1027 -3.81 14.40 -23.13
N ILE A 1028 -4.72 13.49 -22.83
CA ILE A 1028 -5.02 12.99 -21.49
C ILE A 1028 -4.26 11.68 -21.29
N THR A 1029 -3.55 11.55 -20.18
CA THR A 1029 -3.01 10.25 -19.75
C THR A 1029 -2.97 10.15 -18.23
N PRO A 1030 -3.32 9.00 -17.61
CA PRO A 1030 -3.38 8.88 -16.15
C PRO A 1030 -2.01 8.71 -15.47
N TYR A 1031 -0.90 8.81 -16.21
CA TYR A 1031 0.45 8.61 -15.67
C TYR A 1031 1.37 9.80 -16.00
N ASP A 1032 1.91 10.46 -14.97
CA ASP A 1032 2.89 11.55 -15.10
C ASP A 1032 4.14 11.13 -15.91
N GLY A 1033 4.53 9.85 -15.85
CA GLY A 1033 5.60 9.29 -16.69
C GLY A 1033 5.30 9.39 -18.18
N GLN A 1034 4.11 8.97 -18.60
CA GLN A 1034 3.66 9.09 -19.99
C GLN A 1034 3.45 10.55 -20.40
N LYS A 1035 2.87 11.39 -19.53
CA LYS A 1035 2.71 12.84 -19.78
C LYS A 1035 4.04 13.47 -20.21
N LYS A 1036 5.08 13.29 -19.39
CA LYS A 1036 6.45 13.71 -19.68
C LYS A 1036 6.99 13.11 -20.97
N TYR A 1037 6.85 11.79 -21.15
CA TYR A 1037 7.41 11.09 -22.29
C TYR A 1037 6.77 11.54 -23.62
N VAL A 1038 5.45 11.76 -23.64
CA VAL A 1038 4.72 12.34 -24.79
C VAL A 1038 5.22 13.75 -25.10
N GLN A 1039 5.35 14.63 -24.09
CA GLN A 1039 5.85 16.00 -24.30
C GLN A 1039 7.27 16.00 -24.89
N GLU A 1040 8.19 15.25 -24.28
CA GLU A 1040 9.59 15.20 -24.73
C GLU A 1040 9.78 14.45 -26.06
N HIS A 1041 8.97 13.43 -26.34
CA HIS A 1041 8.99 12.72 -27.62
C HIS A 1041 8.50 13.63 -28.76
N MET A 1042 7.40 14.37 -28.57
CA MET A 1042 6.96 15.36 -29.57
C MET A 1042 8.03 16.44 -29.77
N ARG A 1043 8.60 16.98 -28.68
CA ARG A 1043 9.63 18.04 -28.72
C ARG A 1043 10.93 17.63 -29.44
N ARG A 1044 11.34 16.35 -29.30
CA ARG A 1044 12.58 15.82 -29.93
C ARG A 1044 12.38 15.16 -31.29
N SER A 1045 11.22 14.55 -31.53
CA SER A 1045 11.01 13.61 -32.64
C SER A 1045 9.92 14.04 -33.63
N GLY A 1046 9.09 15.03 -33.26
CA GLY A 1046 8.07 15.57 -34.15
C GLY A 1046 8.69 16.36 -35.32
N PRO A 1047 8.19 16.23 -36.56
CA PRO A 1047 8.75 16.88 -37.75
C PRO A 1047 8.33 18.36 -37.92
N LEU A 1048 7.94 19.03 -36.83
CA LEU A 1048 7.57 20.46 -36.79
C LEU A 1048 8.42 21.17 -35.71
N ALA A 1049 8.35 22.50 -35.63
CA ALA A 1049 9.11 23.25 -34.63
C ALA A 1049 8.65 22.90 -33.20
N ALA A 1050 9.60 22.70 -32.28
CA ALA A 1050 9.37 22.29 -30.89
C ALA A 1050 8.29 23.11 -30.16
N SER A 1051 8.32 24.44 -30.35
CA SER A 1051 7.36 25.39 -29.75
C SER A 1051 5.89 25.17 -30.16
N VAL A 1052 5.64 24.52 -31.30
CA VAL A 1052 4.28 24.14 -31.73
C VAL A 1052 3.73 22.98 -30.89
N TYR A 1053 4.60 22.04 -30.49
CA TYR A 1053 4.22 20.93 -29.61
C TYR A 1053 4.16 21.34 -28.13
N GLU A 1054 5.01 22.28 -27.71
CA GLU A 1054 5.01 22.84 -26.34
C GLU A 1054 3.70 23.59 -26.01
N ALA A 1055 3.03 24.14 -27.03
CA ALA A 1055 1.70 24.76 -26.90
C ALA A 1055 0.54 23.75 -26.73
N ILE A 1056 0.79 22.43 -26.80
CA ILE A 1056 -0.25 21.39 -26.69
C ILE A 1056 -0.42 20.95 -25.23
N GLU A 1057 -1.67 20.92 -24.78
CA GLU A 1057 -1.99 20.56 -23.41
C GLU A 1057 -1.91 19.04 -23.17
N VAL A 1058 -0.79 18.56 -22.62
CA VAL A 1058 -0.61 17.18 -22.17
C VAL A 1058 -0.74 17.10 -20.65
N ASN A 1059 -1.73 16.38 -20.12
CA ASN A 1059 -2.01 16.39 -18.68
C ASN A 1059 -2.77 15.16 -18.15
N SER A 1060 -2.94 15.10 -16.83
CA SER A 1060 -3.75 14.05 -16.18
C SER A 1060 -5.25 14.30 -16.34
N VAL A 1061 -6.06 13.24 -16.17
CA VAL A 1061 -7.54 13.32 -16.19
C VAL A 1061 -8.06 14.40 -15.24
N ASP A 1062 -7.51 14.45 -14.03
CA ASP A 1062 -7.96 15.33 -12.95
C ASP A 1062 -7.66 16.80 -13.28
N ALA A 1063 -6.53 17.08 -13.92
CA ALA A 1063 -6.16 18.42 -14.39
C ALA A 1063 -7.01 18.90 -15.58
N PHE A 1064 -7.64 17.98 -16.33
CA PHE A 1064 -8.59 18.26 -17.39
C PHE A 1064 -10.05 18.38 -16.91
N GLN A 1065 -10.35 18.16 -15.61
CA GLN A 1065 -11.69 18.41 -15.07
C GLN A 1065 -12.03 19.92 -15.17
N GLY A 1066 -13.31 20.26 -15.38
CA GLY A 1066 -13.76 21.60 -15.79
C GLY A 1066 -13.38 22.03 -17.23
N ARG A 1067 -12.29 21.49 -17.81
CA ARG A 1067 -11.80 21.84 -19.17
C ARG A 1067 -12.53 21.08 -20.28
N GLU A 1068 -12.33 21.54 -21.52
CA GLU A 1068 -12.74 20.91 -22.78
C GLU A 1068 -11.78 21.29 -23.93
N LYS A 1069 -11.76 20.50 -25.00
CA LYS A 1069 -10.96 20.71 -26.23
C LYS A 1069 -11.76 20.28 -27.45
N GLU A 1070 -11.34 20.70 -28.65
CA GLU A 1070 -11.96 20.23 -29.89
C GLU A 1070 -11.63 18.76 -30.14
N ILE A 1071 -10.36 18.38 -30.01
CA ILE A 1071 -9.91 16.97 -30.08
C ILE A 1071 -9.23 16.56 -28.78
N ILE A 1072 -9.57 15.36 -28.30
CA ILE A 1072 -8.90 14.70 -27.17
C ILE A 1072 -8.28 13.37 -27.61
N LEU A 1073 -7.02 13.21 -27.21
CA LEU A 1073 -6.27 11.95 -27.28
C LEU A 1073 -6.21 11.36 -25.86
N VAL A 1074 -6.45 10.07 -25.70
CA VAL A 1074 -6.37 9.36 -24.41
C VAL A 1074 -5.37 8.23 -24.51
N SER A 1075 -4.18 8.40 -23.94
CA SER A 1075 -3.16 7.34 -23.85
C SER A 1075 -3.35 6.56 -22.54
N CYS A 1076 -3.76 5.29 -22.67
CA CYS A 1076 -4.05 4.39 -21.56
C CYS A 1076 -2.78 3.85 -20.88
N VAL A 1077 -1.68 3.74 -21.61
CA VAL A 1077 -0.35 3.23 -21.19
C VAL A 1077 -0.31 1.72 -20.90
N ARG A 1078 -1.30 1.21 -20.16
CA ARG A 1078 -1.23 -0.10 -19.51
C ARG A 1078 -1.43 -1.25 -20.48
N SER A 1079 -0.42 -2.13 -20.50
CA SER A 1079 -0.27 -3.29 -21.38
C SER A 1079 0.24 -4.55 -20.65
N SER A 1080 0.41 -4.52 -19.32
CA SER A 1080 0.69 -5.72 -18.52
C SER A 1080 -0.58 -6.52 -18.22
N GLU A 1081 -0.55 -7.83 -18.50
CA GLU A 1081 -1.72 -8.72 -18.35
C GLU A 1081 -2.04 -9.11 -16.89
N THR A 1082 -1.10 -9.00 -15.96
CA THR A 1082 -1.21 -9.51 -14.58
C THR A 1082 -1.40 -8.43 -13.52
N GLN A 1083 -1.01 -7.19 -13.83
CA GLN A 1083 -0.87 -6.11 -12.83
C GLN A 1083 -2.10 -5.19 -12.70
N GLY A 1084 -3.21 -5.54 -13.36
CA GLY A 1084 -4.42 -4.71 -13.44
C GLY A 1084 -4.21 -3.36 -14.12
N ILE A 1085 -5.28 -2.58 -14.30
CA ILE A 1085 -5.23 -1.31 -15.06
C ILE A 1085 -4.98 -0.05 -14.21
N GLY A 1086 -4.84 -0.19 -12.88
CA GLY A 1086 -4.52 0.92 -11.98
C GLY A 1086 -5.54 2.06 -12.04
N PHE A 1087 -5.09 3.32 -12.16
CA PHE A 1087 -5.92 4.52 -12.20
C PHE A 1087 -7.05 4.51 -13.27
N LEU A 1088 -6.92 3.70 -14.32
CA LEU A 1088 -7.95 3.51 -15.34
C LEU A 1088 -9.20 2.77 -14.81
N SER A 1089 -9.14 2.11 -13.64
CA SER A 1089 -10.26 1.31 -13.13
C SER A 1089 -11.37 2.12 -12.47
N ASP A 1090 -11.17 3.43 -12.23
CA ASP A 1090 -12.19 4.31 -11.66
C ASP A 1090 -13.21 4.75 -12.74
N PRO A 1091 -14.50 4.37 -12.63
CA PRO A 1091 -15.54 4.78 -13.58
C PRO A 1091 -15.64 6.30 -13.78
N ARG A 1092 -15.32 7.07 -12.74
CA ARG A 1092 -15.42 8.52 -12.70
C ARG A 1092 -14.35 9.18 -13.57
N ARG A 1093 -13.11 8.71 -13.43
CA ARG A 1093 -11.97 9.17 -14.25
C ARG A 1093 -12.21 8.86 -15.73
N LEU A 1094 -12.79 7.69 -16.03
CA LEU A 1094 -13.17 7.34 -17.39
C LEU A 1094 -14.29 8.27 -17.93
N ASN A 1095 -15.36 8.51 -17.16
CA ASN A 1095 -16.42 9.46 -17.54
C ASN A 1095 -15.86 10.87 -17.81
N VAL A 1096 -14.97 11.40 -16.94
CA VAL A 1096 -14.31 12.69 -17.18
C VAL A 1096 -13.50 12.66 -18.48
N ALA A 1097 -12.64 11.67 -18.69
CA ALA A 1097 -11.78 11.57 -19.87
C ALA A 1097 -12.58 11.50 -21.19
N LEU A 1098 -13.61 10.64 -21.26
CA LEU A 1098 -14.47 10.52 -22.44
C LEU A 1098 -15.24 11.82 -22.75
N THR A 1099 -15.58 12.61 -21.72
CA THR A 1099 -16.41 13.82 -21.85
C THR A 1099 -15.65 15.13 -22.00
N ARG A 1100 -14.34 15.09 -22.33
CA ARG A 1100 -13.52 16.30 -22.58
C ARG A 1100 -13.56 16.80 -24.03
N ALA A 1101 -13.86 15.93 -25.00
CA ALA A 1101 -13.87 16.26 -26.42
C ALA A 1101 -15.15 17.00 -26.84
N ARG A 1102 -15.04 17.92 -27.80
CA ARG A 1102 -16.19 18.52 -28.51
C ARG A 1102 -16.43 17.85 -29.87
N LEU A 1103 -15.39 17.81 -30.71
CA LEU A 1103 -15.47 17.33 -32.09
C LEU A 1103 -14.96 15.90 -32.24
N GLY A 1104 -13.84 15.52 -31.63
CA GLY A 1104 -13.25 14.19 -31.84
C GLY A 1104 -12.51 13.57 -30.65
N LEU A 1105 -12.56 12.24 -30.54
CA LEU A 1105 -11.98 11.47 -29.43
C LEU A 1105 -11.21 10.24 -29.93
N VAL A 1106 -9.92 10.14 -29.61
CA VAL A 1106 -9.11 8.96 -29.93
C VAL A 1106 -8.60 8.33 -28.64
N LEU A 1107 -8.85 7.03 -28.47
CA LEU A 1107 -8.26 6.24 -27.39
C LEU A 1107 -7.11 5.39 -27.95
N LEU A 1108 -6.00 5.37 -27.23
CA LEU A 1108 -4.80 4.58 -27.54
C LEU A 1108 -4.54 3.64 -26.38
N GLY A 1109 -4.39 2.34 -26.64
CA GLY A 1109 -4.08 1.35 -25.61
C GLY A 1109 -4.25 -0.10 -26.03
N ASN A 1110 -4.08 -1.02 -25.09
CA ASN A 1110 -4.11 -2.46 -25.34
C ASN A 1110 -5.47 -3.09 -24.96
N PRO A 1111 -6.31 -3.51 -25.93
CA PRO A 1111 -7.64 -4.03 -25.63
C PRO A 1111 -7.62 -5.31 -24.78
N ARG A 1112 -6.57 -6.15 -24.90
CA ARG A 1112 -6.45 -7.43 -24.16
C ARG A 1112 -6.34 -7.22 -22.65
N VAL A 1113 -5.76 -6.09 -22.24
CA VAL A 1113 -5.52 -5.72 -20.85
C VAL A 1113 -6.71 -4.91 -20.32
N LEU A 1114 -7.19 -3.95 -21.10
CA LEU A 1114 -8.33 -3.11 -20.74
C LEU A 1114 -9.63 -3.93 -20.59
N SER A 1115 -9.89 -4.90 -21.48
CA SER A 1115 -11.11 -5.75 -21.40
C SER A 1115 -11.19 -6.65 -20.17
N LYS A 1116 -10.16 -6.71 -19.31
CA LYS A 1116 -10.21 -7.40 -18.02
C LYS A 1116 -11.02 -6.61 -16.97
N ASN A 1117 -11.26 -5.31 -17.20
CA ASN A 1117 -12.19 -4.50 -16.42
C ASN A 1117 -13.59 -4.46 -17.10
N PRO A 1118 -14.71 -4.73 -16.41
CA PRO A 1118 -16.04 -4.81 -17.03
C PRO A 1118 -16.51 -3.53 -17.74
N LEU A 1119 -16.13 -2.35 -17.25
CA LEU A 1119 -16.52 -1.06 -17.84
C LEU A 1119 -15.73 -0.78 -19.12
N TRP A 1120 -14.44 -1.12 -19.13
CA TRP A 1120 -13.61 -1.05 -20.33
C TRP A 1120 -13.98 -2.13 -21.36
N ALA A 1121 -14.42 -3.32 -20.92
CA ALA A 1121 -14.98 -4.33 -21.80
C ALA A 1121 -16.26 -3.83 -22.51
N ALA A 1122 -17.14 -3.13 -21.78
CA ALA A 1122 -18.31 -2.48 -22.37
C ALA A 1122 -17.93 -1.36 -23.35
N LEU A 1123 -16.91 -0.54 -23.02
CA LEU A 1123 -16.41 0.52 -23.90
C LEU A 1123 -15.82 -0.06 -25.20
N LEU A 1124 -14.96 -1.07 -25.10
CA LEU A 1124 -14.37 -1.75 -26.26
C LEU A 1124 -15.43 -2.47 -27.11
N LEU A 1125 -16.48 -3.00 -26.48
CA LEU A 1125 -17.62 -3.55 -27.20
C LEU A 1125 -18.39 -2.46 -27.97
N HIS A 1126 -18.67 -1.30 -27.37
CA HIS A 1126 -19.31 -0.16 -28.03
C HIS A 1126 -18.48 0.37 -29.22
N PHE A 1127 -17.15 0.52 -29.06
CA PHE A 1127 -16.26 0.85 -30.19
C PHE A 1127 -16.27 -0.23 -31.29
N LYS A 1128 -16.40 -1.52 -30.94
CA LYS A 1128 -16.51 -2.60 -31.94
C LYS A 1128 -17.88 -2.65 -32.62
N GLU A 1129 -18.97 -2.51 -31.88
CA GLU A 1129 -20.35 -2.47 -32.40
C GLU A 1129 -20.61 -1.22 -33.28
N HIS A 1130 -19.75 -0.21 -33.19
CA HIS A 1130 -19.73 0.94 -34.09
C HIS A 1130 -18.67 0.90 -35.21
N GLU A 1131 -17.92 -0.20 -35.36
CA GLU A 1131 -16.85 -0.36 -36.37
C GLU A 1131 -15.66 0.61 -36.23
N THR A 1132 -15.46 1.16 -35.02
CA THR A 1132 -14.42 2.15 -34.70
C THR A 1132 -13.34 1.61 -33.74
N LEU A 1133 -13.25 0.28 -33.57
CA LEU A 1133 -12.11 -0.40 -32.95
C LEU A 1133 -11.13 -0.87 -34.06
N VAL A 1134 -9.94 -0.30 -34.10
CA VAL A 1134 -9.01 -0.46 -35.25
C VAL A 1134 -7.56 -0.76 -34.85
N GLU A 1135 -6.81 -1.28 -35.82
CA GLU A 1135 -5.38 -1.60 -35.76
C GLU A 1135 -4.69 -1.24 -37.10
N GLY A 1136 -3.37 -1.43 -37.19
CA GLY A 1136 -2.57 -1.00 -38.33
C GLY A 1136 -2.05 0.45 -38.22
N PRO A 1137 -1.44 1.01 -39.28
CA PRO A 1137 -0.88 2.36 -39.31
C PRO A 1137 -1.95 3.43 -39.62
N LEU A 1138 -1.70 4.69 -39.23
CA LEU A 1138 -2.67 5.80 -39.34
C LEU A 1138 -3.20 6.04 -40.77
N ASN A 1139 -2.40 5.76 -41.79
CA ASN A 1139 -2.75 5.92 -43.20
C ASN A 1139 -3.47 4.69 -43.81
N ASN A 1140 -3.64 3.61 -43.05
CA ASN A 1140 -4.35 2.39 -43.47
C ASN A 1140 -4.89 1.65 -42.23
N LEU A 1141 -5.75 2.32 -41.47
CA LEU A 1141 -6.42 1.73 -40.30
C LEU A 1141 -7.41 0.64 -40.74
N GLN A 1142 -7.36 -0.51 -40.08
CA GLN A 1142 -8.20 -1.68 -40.36
C GLN A 1142 -8.98 -2.08 -39.11
N GLN A 1143 -10.19 -2.62 -39.25
CA GLN A 1143 -10.99 -3.04 -38.09
C GLN A 1143 -10.32 -4.20 -37.35
N SER A 1144 -10.26 -4.14 -36.01
CA SER A 1144 -9.65 -5.19 -35.21
C SER A 1144 -10.56 -6.41 -35.07
N PHE A 1145 -10.06 -7.58 -35.47
CA PHE A 1145 -10.81 -8.83 -35.38
C PHE A 1145 -11.04 -9.31 -33.94
N MET A 1146 -10.35 -8.72 -32.94
CA MET A 1146 -10.40 -9.12 -31.53
C MET A 1146 -11.83 -9.29 -30.98
N THR A 1147 -12.11 -10.44 -30.36
CA THR A 1147 -13.40 -10.77 -29.73
C THR A 1147 -13.35 -10.62 -28.22
N PHE A 1148 -14.36 -9.99 -27.63
CA PHE A 1148 -14.52 -9.84 -26.18
C PHE A 1148 -15.72 -10.64 -25.67
N ALA A 1149 -15.62 -11.21 -24.47
CA ALA A 1149 -16.77 -11.84 -23.82
C ALA A 1149 -17.75 -10.76 -23.30
N ARG A 1150 -19.05 -10.92 -23.57
CA ARG A 1150 -20.08 -10.04 -23.01
C ARG A 1150 -20.10 -10.14 -21.47
N PRO A 1151 -20.15 -9.02 -20.72
CA PRO A 1151 -20.14 -9.05 -19.25
C PRO A 1151 -21.29 -9.89 -18.66
N ARG A 1152 -20.97 -10.85 -17.79
CA ARG A 1152 -21.94 -11.80 -17.19
C ARG A 1152 -22.85 -11.20 -16.08
N ARG A 1153 -22.89 -9.88 -15.91
CA ARG A 1153 -23.68 -9.18 -14.89
C ARG A 1153 -24.26 -7.88 -15.45
N ASN A 1154 -25.47 -7.52 -15.03
CA ASN A 1154 -25.98 -6.15 -15.18
C ASN A 1154 -25.09 -5.20 -14.36
N ILE A 1155 -24.31 -4.37 -15.05
CA ILE A 1155 -23.40 -3.40 -14.43
C ILE A 1155 -24.19 -2.35 -13.62
N SER A 1156 -25.41 -2.03 -14.04
CA SER A 1156 -26.35 -1.13 -13.35
C SER A 1156 -26.73 -1.54 -11.92
N SER A 1157 -26.61 -2.83 -11.57
CA SER A 1157 -26.97 -3.36 -10.24
C SER A 1157 -25.81 -3.50 -9.23
N ASP A 1158 -24.57 -3.18 -9.63
CA ASP A 1158 -23.43 -3.13 -8.70
C ASP A 1158 -23.50 -1.82 -7.88
N GLN A 1159 -23.31 -1.90 -6.55
CA GLN A 1159 -23.51 -0.75 -5.64
C GLN A 1159 -22.67 0.49 -6.00
N ARG A 1160 -21.55 0.33 -6.70
CA ARG A 1160 -20.73 1.45 -7.20
C ARG A 1160 -21.44 2.30 -8.25
N TYR A 1161 -22.48 1.75 -8.89
CA TYR A 1161 -23.33 2.38 -9.91
C TYR A 1161 -24.77 2.59 -9.41
N ALA A 1162 -25.24 1.79 -8.45
CA ALA A 1162 -26.64 1.76 -7.98
C ALA A 1162 -27.16 3.06 -7.31
N PHE A 1163 -26.27 4.01 -7.00
CA PHE A 1163 -26.60 5.33 -6.42
C PHE A 1163 -27.66 6.09 -7.24
N THR A 1164 -27.74 5.83 -8.55
CA THR A 1164 -28.67 6.46 -9.49
C THR A 1164 -30.11 5.97 -9.32
N ALA A 1165 -30.33 4.75 -8.83
CA ALA A 1165 -31.67 4.21 -8.58
C ALA A 1165 -32.40 4.97 -7.46
N LEU A 1166 -31.71 5.31 -6.37
CA LEU A 1166 -32.26 6.12 -5.27
C LEU A 1166 -32.69 7.53 -5.74
N ALA A 1167 -32.02 8.09 -6.75
CA ALA A 1167 -32.35 9.40 -7.30
C ALA A 1167 -33.67 9.42 -8.10
N ARG A 1168 -34.21 8.26 -8.53
CA ARG A 1168 -35.48 8.17 -9.27
C ARG A 1168 -36.73 8.31 -8.39
N GLY A 1169 -36.60 8.27 -7.07
CA GLY A 1169 -37.74 8.42 -6.15
C GLY A 1169 -38.71 7.23 -6.11
N GLY A 1170 -38.34 6.09 -6.70
CA GLY A 1170 -39.07 4.83 -6.56
C GLY A 1170 -38.85 4.23 -5.17
N TRP A 1171 -39.81 4.42 -4.28
CA TRP A 1171 -39.88 3.79 -2.96
C TRP A 1171 -41.33 3.35 -2.72
N ASP A 1172 -41.62 2.07 -2.95
CA ASP A 1172 -42.95 1.46 -2.82
C ASP A 1172 -43.17 0.76 -1.46
N GLY A 1173 -42.40 1.16 -0.45
CA GLY A 1173 -42.76 0.98 0.97
C GLY A 1173 -42.69 -0.44 1.53
N ARG A 1174 -42.17 -1.43 0.79
CA ARG A 1174 -42.06 -2.82 1.25
C ARG A 1174 -40.61 -3.30 1.44
N TRP A 1175 -40.06 -2.96 2.61
CA TRP A 1175 -39.17 -3.90 3.32
C TRP A 1175 -39.92 -4.42 4.54
N GLU A 1176 -40.62 -5.54 4.37
CA GLU A 1176 -41.29 -6.23 5.48
C GLU A 1176 -40.24 -6.90 6.39
N ASP A 1177 -40.11 -6.29 7.56
CA ASP A 1177 -39.56 -6.78 8.82
C ASP A 1177 -38.93 -8.20 8.84
N ARG A 1178 -37.59 -8.23 8.95
CA ARG A 1178 -36.85 -9.29 9.66
C ARG A 1178 -35.90 -8.68 10.69
N GLY A 1179 -36.43 -7.77 11.50
CA GLY A 1179 -35.73 -7.12 12.59
C GLY A 1179 -35.56 -8.01 13.82
N GLN A 1180 -34.60 -7.60 14.65
CA GLN A 1180 -34.43 -7.98 16.06
C GLN A 1180 -34.05 -9.44 16.37
N ARG A 1181 -32.84 -9.59 16.92
CA ARG A 1181 -32.71 -9.64 18.40
C ARG A 1181 -31.34 -9.12 18.86
N TYR A 1182 -31.32 -7.86 19.28
CA TYR A 1182 -30.37 -7.37 20.28
C TYR A 1182 -31.17 -6.80 21.46
N ARG A 1183 -30.91 -7.36 22.65
CA ARG A 1183 -31.43 -7.02 23.98
C ARG A 1183 -30.42 -7.57 24.98
N ASN A 1184 -29.97 -6.88 26.03
CA ASN A 1184 -30.16 -5.49 26.47
C ASN A 1184 -28.83 -4.97 27.03
N ALA A 1185 -28.63 -3.66 27.04
CA ALA A 1185 -27.74 -2.99 28.00
C ALA A 1185 -28.60 -2.07 28.89
N PRO A 1186 -28.67 -2.28 30.22
CA PRO A 1186 -29.47 -1.43 31.09
C PRO A 1186 -28.74 -0.11 31.40
N GLY A 1187 -29.49 0.99 31.39
CA GLY A 1187 -28.96 2.31 31.76
C GLY A 1187 -28.77 2.49 33.26
N PHE A 1188 -28.09 3.58 33.62
CA PHE A 1188 -27.89 4.02 35.01
C PHE A 1188 -28.36 5.46 35.16
N GLU A 1189 -29.29 5.70 36.09
CA GLU A 1189 -29.49 7.01 36.71
C GLU A 1189 -29.37 6.87 38.23
N ASN A 1190 -28.72 7.88 38.84
CA ASN A 1190 -28.81 8.34 40.23
C ASN A 1190 -29.10 7.36 41.39
N GLY A 1191 -28.21 7.37 42.40
CA GLY A 1191 -28.70 7.78 43.73
C GLY A 1191 -28.44 6.92 44.97
N GLY A 1192 -27.19 6.54 45.26
CA GLY A 1192 -26.67 6.46 46.65
C GLY A 1192 -27.13 5.33 47.60
N GLY A 1193 -26.40 5.20 48.72
CA GLY A 1193 -26.98 4.63 49.96
C GLY A 1193 -26.57 3.21 50.41
N GLY A 1194 -25.34 3.04 50.94
CA GLY A 1194 -25.17 2.51 52.31
C GLY A 1194 -25.24 0.99 52.62
N ARG A 1195 -24.10 0.48 53.11
CA ARG A 1195 -23.91 -0.52 54.20
C ARG A 1195 -24.27 -2.01 54.01
N HIS A 1196 -23.24 -2.83 54.27
CA HIS A 1196 -23.21 -4.13 54.98
C HIS A 1196 -24.21 -5.25 54.57
N GLY A 1197 -23.81 -6.50 54.29
CA GLY A 1197 -22.51 -7.17 54.45
C GLY A 1197 -22.66 -8.55 55.11
N ARG A 1198 -21.55 -9.32 55.20
CA ARG A 1198 -21.41 -10.68 55.81
C ARG A 1198 -22.06 -11.85 55.04
N ARG A 1199 -21.60 -13.12 55.15
CA ARG A 1199 -20.27 -13.72 55.47
C ARG A 1199 -20.34 -15.26 55.34
N LYS A 1200 -19.22 -15.92 54.99
CA LYS A 1200 -19.03 -17.41 54.88
C LYS A 1200 -19.75 -18.02 53.67
N GLY A 1201 -19.29 -19.11 53.04
CA GLY A 1201 -18.11 -19.98 53.22
C GLY A 1201 -18.44 -21.40 52.70
N ARG A 1202 -17.54 -22.39 52.56
CA ARG A 1202 -16.06 -22.50 52.62
C ARG A 1202 -15.75 -24.00 52.35
N GLN A 1203 -14.82 -24.33 51.44
CA GLN A 1203 -14.24 -25.70 51.27
C GLN A 1203 -15.23 -26.81 50.80
N SER A 1204 -14.82 -27.97 50.25
CA SER A 1204 -13.47 -28.51 49.93
C SER A 1204 -13.51 -29.62 48.85
N ASP A 1205 -12.47 -29.64 48.01
CA ASP A 1205 -11.72 -30.80 47.47
C ASP A 1205 -12.35 -32.01 46.74
N SER A 1206 -11.53 -32.54 45.82
CA SER A 1206 -11.40 -33.94 45.37
C SER A 1206 -12.46 -34.52 44.43
N ARG A 1207 -12.17 -35.56 43.61
CA ARG A 1207 -10.97 -35.99 42.83
C ARG A 1207 -11.44 -37.16 41.91
N PHE A 1208 -10.60 -37.60 40.96
CA PHE A 1208 -10.68 -38.87 40.21
C PHE A 1208 -11.68 -38.99 39.03
N ASP A 1209 -11.08 -39.10 37.83
CA ASP A 1209 -11.42 -40.02 36.72
C ASP A 1209 -11.51 -41.50 37.21
N PRO A 1210 -12.10 -42.51 36.49
CA PRO A 1210 -11.64 -42.83 35.11
C PRO A 1210 -12.59 -43.63 34.16
N CYS A 1211 -12.05 -43.92 32.96
CA CYS A 1211 -12.22 -45.13 32.11
C CYS A 1211 -13.42 -45.31 31.14
N TYR A 1212 -13.08 -45.59 29.86
CA TYR A 1212 -13.58 -46.63 28.89
C TYR A 1212 -15.11 -46.94 28.78
N ASP A 1213 -15.73 -47.34 27.65
CA ASP A 1213 -15.24 -48.05 26.45
C ASP A 1213 -16.28 -48.03 25.26
N TYR A 1214 -16.03 -48.82 24.20
CA TYR A 1214 -16.89 -49.06 23.03
C TYR A 1214 -18.33 -49.58 23.30
N THR A 1215 -19.29 -49.28 22.40
CA THR A 1215 -19.91 -50.28 21.47
C THR A 1215 -20.97 -49.68 20.51
N TYR A 1216 -21.30 -50.43 19.46
CA TYR A 1216 -22.33 -50.16 18.44
C TYR A 1216 -23.28 -51.37 18.39
N ASN A 1217 -24.61 -51.17 18.34
CA ASN A 1217 -25.56 -51.92 17.47
C ASN A 1217 -27.06 -51.75 17.82
N ASP A 1218 -27.83 -51.55 16.76
CA ASP A 1218 -29.20 -52.01 16.43
C ASP A 1218 -30.13 -52.66 17.48
N ALA A 1219 -31.37 -52.14 17.57
CA ALA A 1219 -32.63 -52.79 17.12
C ALA A 1219 -33.88 -52.03 17.67
N GLY A 1220 -35.03 -51.94 16.98
CA GLY A 1220 -35.34 -52.27 15.58
C GLY A 1220 -36.85 -52.36 15.28
N GLY A 1221 -37.30 -51.76 14.16
CA GLY A 1221 -38.59 -52.03 13.50
C GLY A 1221 -39.85 -51.29 14.01
N ALA A 1222 -40.96 -51.23 13.25
CA ALA A 1222 -41.17 -51.56 11.83
C ALA A 1222 -42.49 -50.94 11.28
N GLY A 1223 -42.62 -50.79 9.95
CA GLY A 1223 -43.88 -50.39 9.30
C GLY A 1223 -43.75 -49.90 7.84
N VAL A 1224 -43.89 -50.81 6.87
CA VAL A 1224 -43.87 -50.54 5.40
C VAL A 1224 -45.04 -51.31 4.75
N PRO A 1225 -45.56 -50.91 3.56
CA PRO A 1225 -45.12 -51.57 2.30
C PRO A 1225 -45.15 -50.67 1.01
N LEU A 1226 -44.09 -50.64 0.18
CA LEU A 1226 -43.88 -51.40 -1.11
C LEU A 1226 -44.53 -50.79 -2.38
N PRO A 1227 -44.12 -51.15 -3.63
CA PRO A 1227 -42.91 -51.85 -4.11
C PRO A 1227 -42.15 -51.13 -5.29
N SER A 1228 -41.10 -51.77 -5.82
CA SER A 1228 -40.28 -51.38 -6.99
C SER A 1228 -40.24 -52.50 -8.07
N PHE A 1229 -39.56 -52.30 -9.22
CA PHE A 1229 -38.41 -53.13 -9.70
C PHE A 1229 -37.87 -52.75 -11.11
N ALA A 1230 -36.72 -53.34 -11.50
CA ALA A 1230 -35.93 -53.09 -12.74
C ALA A 1230 -35.92 -54.32 -13.70
N PRO A 1231 -35.03 -54.44 -14.74
CA PRO A 1231 -33.68 -55.03 -14.52
C PRO A 1231 -32.53 -54.58 -15.50
N LEU A 1232 -31.38 -55.27 -15.39
CA LEU A 1232 -30.08 -55.22 -16.14
C LEU A 1232 -30.08 -56.16 -17.40
N PRO A 1233 -28.99 -56.38 -18.23
CA PRO A 1233 -27.53 -56.19 -18.00
C PRO A 1233 -26.64 -55.73 -19.22
N ASP A 1234 -25.31 -55.79 -19.06
CA ASP A 1234 -24.25 -55.60 -20.09
C ASP A 1234 -24.10 -56.76 -21.11
N TYR A 1235 -23.47 -56.50 -22.29
CA TYR A 1235 -22.37 -57.32 -22.85
C TYR A 1235 -21.71 -56.75 -24.14
N ALA A 1236 -20.39 -56.50 -24.08
CA ALA A 1236 -19.33 -56.61 -25.11
C ALA A 1236 -19.36 -55.89 -26.50
N HIS A 1237 -18.13 -55.84 -27.06
CA HIS A 1237 -17.67 -55.48 -28.41
C HIS A 1237 -17.85 -54.03 -28.91
N GLY A 1238 -16.74 -53.48 -29.40
CA GLY A 1238 -16.72 -52.48 -30.47
C GLY A 1238 -15.86 -53.02 -31.62
N ASP A 1239 -16.00 -52.44 -32.81
CA ASP A 1239 -15.06 -52.63 -33.92
C ASP A 1239 -15.16 -51.48 -34.93
N GLU A 1240 -14.28 -51.47 -35.93
CA GLU A 1240 -14.17 -50.45 -36.98
C GLU A 1240 -15.36 -50.45 -37.98
N GLY A 1241 -15.68 -49.30 -38.60
CA GLY A 1241 -16.80 -49.23 -39.56
C GLY A 1241 -16.95 -47.88 -40.28
N SER A 1242 -16.33 -47.76 -41.46
CA SER A 1242 -16.31 -46.55 -42.29
C SER A 1242 -17.52 -46.40 -43.24
N VAL A 1243 -17.62 -45.24 -43.92
CA VAL A 1243 -18.56 -44.90 -45.03
C VAL A 1243 -20.02 -44.63 -44.58
N GLY A 1244 -20.75 -43.62 -45.08
CA GLY A 1244 -20.44 -42.52 -46.02
C GLY A 1244 -21.72 -41.89 -46.61
N GLY A 1245 -21.62 -40.74 -47.29
CA GLY A 1245 -22.78 -40.00 -47.86
C GLY A 1245 -23.27 -38.85 -46.95
N SER A 1246 -23.60 -37.61 -47.37
CA SER A 1246 -24.02 -37.05 -48.69
C SER A 1246 -25.45 -37.48 -49.08
N VAL A 1247 -26.43 -36.62 -49.44
CA VAL A 1247 -26.48 -35.12 -49.52
C VAL A 1247 -27.93 -34.63 -49.78
N TYR A 1248 -28.21 -33.30 -49.70
CA TYR A 1248 -29.47 -32.60 -50.12
C TYR A 1248 -30.79 -32.96 -49.34
N THR A 1249 -31.90 -32.18 -49.31
CA THR A 1249 -32.26 -30.82 -49.83
C THR A 1249 -33.44 -30.21 -49.01
N ASN A 1250 -33.71 -28.90 -49.17
CA ASN A 1250 -34.99 -28.15 -49.08
C ASN A 1250 -36.20 -28.80 -48.34
N GLY A 1251 -36.89 -28.20 -47.38
CA GLY A 1251 -37.28 -26.79 -47.23
C GLY A 1251 -38.81 -26.61 -47.38
N SER A 1252 -39.45 -25.84 -46.47
CA SER A 1252 -40.85 -25.35 -46.52
C SER A 1252 -41.99 -26.40 -46.28
N GLN A 1253 -43.23 -26.08 -45.86
CA GLN A 1253 -43.83 -24.94 -45.13
C GLN A 1253 -45.27 -25.29 -44.65
N TRP A 1254 -45.79 -24.63 -43.58
CA TRP A 1254 -47.24 -24.43 -43.25
C TRP A 1254 -48.07 -25.69 -42.82
N SER A 1255 -49.26 -25.64 -42.15
CA SER A 1255 -49.91 -24.67 -41.24
C SER A 1255 -51.22 -25.20 -40.57
N ARG A 1256 -51.59 -24.63 -39.39
CA ARG A 1256 -52.95 -24.36 -38.84
C ARG A 1256 -53.86 -25.46 -38.21
N GLY A 1257 -54.56 -25.04 -37.15
CA GLY A 1257 -55.86 -25.55 -36.64
C GLY A 1257 -55.97 -25.62 -35.10
N GLY A 1258 -56.96 -25.06 -34.40
CA GLY A 1258 -58.05 -24.13 -34.80
C GLY A 1258 -59.02 -23.74 -33.64
N GLY A 1259 -59.68 -22.58 -33.76
CA GLY A 1259 -60.74 -22.05 -32.86
C GLY A 1259 -60.25 -21.33 -31.58
N TYR A 1260 -61.07 -20.90 -30.60
CA TYR A 1260 -62.46 -20.35 -30.47
C TYR A 1260 -62.74 -20.14 -28.95
N TYR A 1261 -63.65 -19.33 -28.39
CA TYR A 1261 -64.63 -18.26 -28.74
C TYR A 1261 -65.05 -17.57 -27.39
N SER A 1262 -65.75 -16.42 -27.25
CA SER A 1262 -66.21 -15.31 -28.12
C SER A 1262 -66.55 -14.06 -27.25
N ASN A 1263 -67.07 -12.99 -27.88
CA ASN A 1263 -67.70 -11.76 -27.34
C ASN A 1263 -66.80 -10.73 -26.58
N ASP A 1264 -66.93 -9.40 -26.77
CA ASP A 1264 -67.91 -8.64 -27.57
C ASP A 1264 -67.33 -7.37 -28.27
N MET A 1265 -68.16 -6.69 -29.08
CA MET A 1265 -67.82 -5.52 -29.94
C MET A 1265 -67.51 -4.20 -29.16
N ARG A 1266 -66.95 -3.08 -29.69
CA ARG A 1266 -66.66 -2.48 -31.04
C ARG A 1266 -65.49 -1.46 -30.85
N SER A 1267 -65.00 -0.54 -31.70
CA SER A 1267 -65.17 0.02 -33.09
C SER A 1267 -63.80 0.69 -33.47
N GLN A 1268 -63.35 0.97 -34.70
CA GLN A 1268 -63.86 1.77 -35.85
C GLN A 1268 -64.10 3.28 -35.57
N ALA A 1269 -63.66 4.25 -36.40
CA ALA A 1269 -62.72 4.23 -37.55
C ALA A 1269 -62.24 5.65 -37.99
N ASP A 1270 -61.23 5.69 -38.87
CA ASP A 1270 -60.98 6.61 -40.01
C ASP A 1270 -60.81 8.15 -39.90
N SER A 1271 -59.59 8.57 -40.29
CA SER A 1271 -59.29 9.50 -41.42
C SER A 1271 -58.95 11.00 -41.23
N ALA A 1272 -58.00 11.43 -42.08
CA ALA A 1272 -57.91 12.70 -42.81
C ALA A 1272 -57.60 14.06 -42.13
N SER A 1273 -56.35 14.50 -42.33
CA SER A 1273 -55.98 15.73 -43.08
C SER A 1273 -55.84 17.11 -42.42
N VAL A 1274 -54.66 17.71 -42.68
CA VAL A 1274 -54.45 19.07 -43.24
C VAL A 1274 -54.61 20.33 -42.33
N THR A 1275 -53.42 20.85 -41.95
CA THR A 1275 -53.01 22.27 -41.78
C THR A 1275 -53.43 23.14 -40.58
N SER A 1276 -52.48 24.06 -40.27
CA SER A 1276 -52.68 25.45 -39.85
C SER A 1276 -52.61 25.86 -38.37
N SER A 1277 -51.37 26.08 -37.93
CA SER A 1277 -50.91 27.27 -37.17
C SER A 1277 -51.22 27.42 -35.68
N ARG A 1278 -50.21 27.94 -34.96
CA ARG A 1278 -50.20 28.46 -33.57
C ARG A 1278 -50.38 27.37 -32.49
N TYR A 1279 -49.58 27.31 -31.44
CA TYR A 1279 -48.42 28.14 -31.03
C TYR A 1279 -47.12 27.32 -31.05
#